data_AF-A0A845VW17-F1
#
_entry.id   AF-A0A845VW17-F1
#
_cell.length_a   1.000
_cell.length_b   1.000
_cell.length_c   1.000
_cell.angle_alpha   90.00
_cell.angle_beta   90.00
_cell.angle_gamma   90.00
#
_symmetry.space_group_name_H-M   'P 1'
#
loop_
_entity.id
_entity.type
_entity.pdbx_description
1 polymer ?
#
loop_
_entity_poly.entity_id
_entity_poly.type
_entity_poly.pdbx_seq_one_letter_code
_entity_poly.pdbx_strand_id
1 'polypeptide(L)'
;MNPSVKPLTLNDNDSPNQTFKPFPLENVERSIVEQFEQQVSRHGNRLAIGFPGQELTYNALNQWANRIARAILTKLGAGSEPVALLFETGPSMIAGMLGVLKAGKFYVPIDISLPESRLSLILKDSKARLILSDRYHLDASGFEQRILSQDVLSQDILRIDSLEPGISDENLEIQYHPDDKAYILYTSGSTGRPKGVIQNHRYVLNLCRNYTNSSKISFCDRFSLLYSAAFGGAVRDIYCALLNGAALFPLDVKQIGLHQLGRWLRDNEITIMFAVATLFRHFVSKLDGLGNFPKLRLIQIGSETVYRQDAELFQENFSDQCTLMVNLGGTEISPVRQFPITKKTVLTGATVPAGYGVEGTEVFLWDESGQEVPPGEVGEIVVRSRQVANGYWQQPERTEQVFITDGEHRYFKTGDLGKLLPDGCLLHLGRKDFQVKIRGYRVETSEVEASLLNLDAVQEAVVVAQTEAGGAVGDQQLVAYLTPVNSQNKPTANELKAALGDKLPSYMVPACFIWLESLPLTVTGKIDRRALPKPESILSTSQLELNVIAPRTEIEETLVKIWSEVLKIEPIGIENNFFELGGHSLHASQVVARISQRLGIEIPLKQIFEAPTISLLSEYLESVNTSTCSTGDYPLVPTPTAREAEIPLSLTQQGLWFLAQLEDNRAAYNLVRAFVITGSLDRTSLENAIATLIDRHEILRTTFSAGEGIPNQRISSQIRLPLSMVDLTTEGLDGIEEVIFQEQNRPFDVTVGPLLRFTLICNSQEKQILLLTMHHIISDDWSIQVLLRELSWLYTAGLTQTSPSLPPLPIQYVDYATWQRRRFTGEFRDSQIKYWQEQLADAPPVLNLPLDRPRTTQPFKSGRVPFGLNADLTDQLNVLSQGKGTTLFITLFAAFSGFLSRYCHQDDIVVGTPIANRNPAITEALIGFFVNTLVLRTRPKQQHTFIELLSQVRQVALDAYAHGDIPFDLLVEQLKPERLPGVSPLFQVMFTLQNLPKETLELSGLTVSAKSLDKPTAGATFDLTLSLTQSDTELIGAFEYNANLFDPATIERMTRNFQIFVEGITVFPEQTIAQLPILSAAEQQQLLVEWNQTQTDYPRNACVHQLFETQVQKTPDAVALRFAEQALTYHQLNQKANQLAHYLLSLGVGRDVPVGICLERSLEMVIALLAILKAGGAYVPLDPGYPQKRLAYMMKTAQVSILLTQECLISQVQLMAEHTLCLDKDWPTIAQHLPTNLNGQTTPDHLAYIIYTSGSTGQPKGVAMPHQALAVRQNSSHT
;
A
#
# COMPACT_ATOMS: atom_id res chain seq x y z
N MET A 1 -1.45 13.88 7.51
CA MET A 1 -2.47 14.44 8.44
C MET A 1 -1.77 15.18 9.57
N ASN A 2 -2.38 16.25 10.06
CA ASN A 2 -1.87 17.17 11.08
C ASN A 2 -1.82 16.47 12.47
N PRO A 3 -0.72 16.53 13.26
CA PRO A 3 -0.50 15.69 14.45
C PRO A 3 -1.25 16.16 15.72
N SER A 4 -2.44 16.75 15.58
CA SER A 4 -3.17 17.38 16.70
C SER A 4 -4.42 16.62 17.14
N VAL A 5 -4.37 15.29 17.21
CA VAL A 5 -5.39 14.48 17.90
C VAL A 5 -4.70 13.66 18.98
N LYS A 6 -4.48 14.29 20.14
CA LYS A 6 -4.24 13.55 21.39
C LYS A 6 -5.55 12.85 21.79
N PRO A 7 -5.50 11.71 22.52
CA PRO A 7 -6.69 11.13 23.13
C PRO A 7 -7.41 12.22 23.93
N LEU A 8 -8.70 12.40 23.65
CA LEU A 8 -9.55 13.39 24.32
C LEU A 8 -9.62 13.07 25.82
N THR A 9 -8.76 13.71 26.62
CA THR A 9 -9.24 14.32 27.86
C THR A 9 -10.21 15.41 27.42
N LEU A 10 -11.52 15.10 27.42
CA LEU A 10 -12.58 16.10 27.23
C LEU A 10 -12.28 17.30 28.13
N ASN A 11 -12.04 18.47 27.52
CA ASN A 11 -11.69 19.72 28.18
C ASN A 11 -12.49 19.94 29.49
N ASP A 12 -11.77 20.21 30.58
CA ASP A 12 -12.32 20.48 31.92
C ASP A 12 -12.99 21.87 32.08
N ASN A 13 -13.11 22.63 31.00
CA ASN A 13 -13.58 24.02 31.04
C ASN A 13 -14.96 24.17 30.39
N ASP A 14 -15.96 23.51 30.98
CA ASP A 14 -17.33 24.02 31.08
C ASP A 14 -18.06 23.19 32.15
N SER A 15 -18.72 23.86 33.10
CA SER A 15 -19.34 23.28 34.30
C SER A 15 -20.56 22.39 33.97
N PRO A 16 -20.40 21.05 34.03
CA PRO A 16 -21.27 20.20 34.88
C PRO A 16 -20.50 19.10 35.65
N ASN A 17 -19.17 19.22 35.79
CA ASN A 17 -18.26 18.19 36.36
C ASN A 17 -18.46 17.83 37.86
N GLN A 18 -19.48 18.33 38.58
CA GLN A 18 -19.71 17.98 39.99
C GLN A 18 -20.53 16.69 40.21
N THR A 19 -21.16 16.11 39.17
CA THR A 19 -22.08 14.97 39.31
C THR A 19 -21.53 13.63 38.84
N PHE A 20 -20.49 13.60 38.00
CA PHE A 20 -19.87 12.37 37.52
C PHE A 20 -18.98 11.75 38.61
N LYS A 21 -19.15 10.44 38.85
CA LYS A 21 -18.26 9.65 39.70
C LYS A 21 -17.73 8.47 38.87
N PRO A 22 -16.40 8.28 38.79
CA PRO A 22 -15.83 7.14 38.09
C PRO A 22 -16.37 5.83 38.66
N PHE A 23 -16.60 4.86 37.80
CA PHE A 23 -16.88 3.49 38.20
C PHE A 23 -15.56 2.83 38.61
N PRO A 24 -15.33 2.53 39.91
CA PRO A 24 -14.03 2.04 40.39
C PRO A 24 -13.74 0.62 39.90
N LEU A 25 -12.46 0.26 39.80
CA LEU A 25 -12.06 -1.10 39.44
C LEU A 25 -12.50 -2.13 40.50
N GLU A 26 -12.50 -1.78 41.79
CA GLU A 26 -12.94 -2.70 42.84
C GLU A 26 -14.41 -3.12 42.71
N ASN A 27 -15.23 -2.33 42.03
CA ASN A 27 -16.64 -2.66 41.81
C ASN A 27 -16.82 -3.81 40.83
N VAL A 28 -15.82 -4.11 39.98
CA VAL A 28 -15.83 -5.22 39.03
C VAL A 28 -15.72 -6.58 39.73
N GLU A 29 -15.23 -6.61 40.97
CA GLU A 29 -15.10 -7.82 41.80
C GLU A 29 -16.36 -8.13 42.62
N ARG A 30 -17.47 -7.43 42.37
CA ARG A 30 -18.78 -7.67 42.99
C ARG A 30 -19.74 -8.37 42.02
N SER A 31 -20.96 -8.65 42.47
CA SER A 31 -22.05 -9.05 41.57
C SER A 31 -22.87 -7.85 41.07
N ILE A 32 -23.59 -8.07 39.98
CA ILE A 32 -24.57 -7.10 39.45
C ILE A 32 -25.63 -6.78 40.51
N VAL A 33 -26.03 -7.77 41.30
CA VAL A 33 -27.06 -7.64 42.35
C VAL A 33 -26.58 -6.66 43.43
N GLU A 34 -25.38 -6.86 43.95
CA GLU A 34 -24.80 -6.00 44.99
C GLU A 34 -24.64 -4.56 44.50
N GLN A 35 -24.20 -4.37 43.25
CA GLN A 35 -24.08 -3.03 42.65
C GLN A 35 -25.45 -2.37 42.45
N PHE A 36 -26.45 -3.12 41.99
CA PHE A 36 -27.80 -2.60 41.82
C PHE A 36 -28.42 -2.20 43.16
N GLU A 37 -28.32 -3.05 44.19
CA GLU A 37 -28.82 -2.76 45.54
C GLU A 37 -28.09 -1.56 46.18
N GLN A 38 -26.79 -1.41 45.89
CA GLN A 38 -26.06 -0.19 46.27
C GLN A 38 -26.66 1.06 45.63
N GLN A 39 -27.06 1.00 44.35
CA GLN A 39 -27.76 2.12 43.72
C GLN A 39 -29.16 2.34 44.28
N VAL A 40 -29.90 1.28 44.61
CA VAL A 40 -31.20 1.40 45.30
C VAL A 40 -31.05 2.12 46.63
N SER A 41 -30.01 1.80 47.42
CA SER A 41 -29.75 2.50 48.70
C SER A 41 -29.46 4.00 48.53
N ARG A 42 -28.83 4.39 47.41
CA ARG A 42 -28.46 5.79 47.11
C ARG A 42 -29.57 6.57 46.40
N HIS A 43 -30.36 5.90 45.58
CA HIS A 43 -31.24 6.49 44.57
C HIS A 43 -32.65 5.88 44.57
N GLY A 44 -33.07 5.21 45.65
CA GLY A 44 -34.30 4.42 45.74
C GLY A 44 -35.58 5.12 45.27
N ASN A 45 -35.71 6.44 45.49
CA ASN A 45 -36.87 7.24 45.08
C ASN A 45 -36.76 7.85 43.67
N ARG A 46 -35.61 7.69 42.99
CA ARG A 46 -35.43 8.15 41.60
C ARG A 46 -36.12 7.19 40.64
N LEU A 47 -36.55 7.72 39.50
CA LEU A 47 -37.03 6.94 38.37
C LEU A 47 -35.92 6.01 37.88
N ALA A 48 -36.20 4.71 37.83
CA ALA A 48 -35.34 3.69 37.23
C ALA A 48 -35.79 3.34 35.81
N ILE A 49 -37.10 3.19 35.61
CA ILE A 49 -37.70 2.86 34.31
C ILE A 49 -38.86 3.82 34.02
N GLY A 50 -38.78 4.54 32.91
CA GLY A 50 -39.88 5.32 32.34
C GLY A 50 -40.48 4.58 31.15
N PHE A 51 -41.71 4.08 31.28
CA PHE A 51 -42.42 3.36 30.23
C PHE A 51 -43.86 3.91 30.08
N PRO A 52 -44.45 3.94 28.87
CA PRO A 52 -45.81 4.45 28.69
C PRO A 52 -46.81 3.80 29.63
N GLY A 53 -47.46 4.60 30.49
CA GLY A 53 -48.44 4.13 31.47
C GLY A 53 -47.86 3.44 32.72
N GLN A 54 -46.54 3.32 32.85
CA GLN A 54 -45.88 2.68 33.99
C GLN A 54 -44.51 3.30 34.29
N GLU A 55 -44.38 3.99 35.41
CA GLU A 55 -43.11 4.50 35.92
C GLU A 55 -42.68 3.70 37.16
N LEU A 56 -41.43 3.23 37.18
CA LEU A 56 -40.89 2.47 38.31
C LEU A 56 -39.68 3.21 38.89
N THR A 57 -39.73 3.45 40.20
CA THR A 57 -38.56 3.88 40.96
C THR A 57 -37.60 2.72 41.20
N TYR A 58 -36.36 3.02 41.59
CA TYR A 58 -35.39 2.00 42.00
C TYR A 58 -35.93 1.08 43.11
N ASN A 59 -36.62 1.64 44.11
CA ASN A 59 -37.26 0.87 45.17
C ASN A 59 -38.35 -0.07 44.63
N ALA A 60 -39.25 0.44 43.79
CA ALA A 60 -40.34 -0.35 43.23
C ALA A 60 -39.83 -1.48 42.33
N LEU A 61 -38.82 -1.20 41.50
CA LEU A 61 -38.16 -2.20 40.66
C LEU A 61 -37.45 -3.27 41.50
N ASN A 62 -36.73 -2.87 42.55
CA ASN A 62 -36.04 -3.79 43.45
C ASN A 62 -37.01 -4.71 44.21
N GLN A 63 -38.08 -4.15 44.75
CA GLN A 63 -39.15 -4.91 45.44
C GLN A 63 -39.82 -5.92 44.50
N TRP A 64 -40.09 -5.54 43.25
CA TRP A 64 -40.65 -6.45 42.26
C TRP A 64 -39.66 -7.58 41.93
N ALA A 65 -38.41 -7.25 41.67
CA ALA A 65 -37.36 -8.24 41.41
C ALA A 65 -37.14 -9.20 42.60
N ASN A 66 -37.21 -8.72 43.84
CA ASN A 66 -37.11 -9.54 45.05
C ASN A 66 -38.27 -10.56 45.16
N ARG A 67 -39.50 -10.15 44.83
CA ARG A 67 -40.66 -11.06 44.79
C ARG A 67 -40.50 -12.12 43.70
N ILE A 68 -40.02 -11.73 42.52
CA ILE A 68 -39.71 -12.66 41.43
C ILE A 68 -38.63 -13.66 41.87
N ALA A 69 -37.54 -13.19 42.50
CA ALA A 69 -36.46 -14.04 42.96
C ALA A 69 -36.93 -15.12 43.95
N ARG A 70 -37.77 -14.74 44.92
CA ARG A 70 -38.36 -15.71 45.88
C ARG A 70 -39.25 -16.73 45.18
N ALA A 71 -40.08 -16.30 44.23
CA ALA A 71 -40.92 -17.21 43.46
C ALA A 71 -40.10 -18.20 42.61
N ILE A 72 -38.97 -17.76 42.04
CA ILE A 72 -38.01 -18.63 41.34
C ILE A 72 -37.42 -19.65 42.31
N LEU A 73 -36.97 -19.22 43.50
CA LEU A 73 -36.39 -20.10 44.51
C LEU A 73 -37.39 -21.15 45.02
N THR A 74 -38.67 -20.79 45.13
CA THR A 74 -39.72 -21.76 45.48
C THR A 74 -39.87 -22.85 44.42
N LYS A 75 -39.72 -22.53 43.13
CA LYS A 75 -39.86 -23.50 42.02
C LYS A 75 -38.59 -24.31 41.72
N LEU A 76 -37.43 -23.67 41.71
CA LEU A 76 -36.16 -24.29 41.29
C LEU A 76 -35.24 -24.65 42.45
N GLY A 77 -35.49 -24.15 43.66
CA GLY A 77 -34.58 -24.31 44.79
C GLY A 77 -33.23 -23.59 44.58
N ALA A 78 -32.30 -23.84 45.50
CA ALA A 78 -30.95 -23.30 45.45
C ALA A 78 -30.10 -23.97 44.35
N GLY A 79 -29.23 -23.20 43.70
CA GLY A 79 -28.29 -23.67 42.67
C GLY A 79 -28.16 -22.69 41.50
N SER A 80 -27.22 -22.88 40.59
CA SER A 80 -26.99 -22.00 39.43
C SER A 80 -27.48 -22.66 38.13
N GLU A 81 -28.73 -22.40 37.74
CA GLU A 81 -29.39 -22.94 36.54
C GLU A 81 -29.92 -21.81 35.63
N PRO A 82 -30.10 -22.07 34.32
CA PRO A 82 -30.68 -21.10 33.39
C PRO A 82 -32.18 -20.92 33.60
N VAL A 83 -32.65 -19.67 33.53
CA VAL A 83 -34.07 -19.30 33.49
C VAL A 83 -34.36 -18.54 32.20
N ALA A 84 -35.31 -19.02 31.40
CA ALA A 84 -35.67 -18.37 30.15
C ALA A 84 -36.61 -17.18 30.41
N LEU A 85 -36.39 -16.06 29.73
CA LEU A 85 -37.24 -14.87 29.81
C LEU A 85 -37.94 -14.66 28.47
N LEU A 86 -39.26 -14.69 28.49
CA LEU A 86 -40.09 -14.57 27.31
C LEU A 86 -41.04 -13.38 27.49
N PHE A 87 -40.55 -12.19 27.12
CA PHE A 87 -41.24 -10.91 27.24
C PHE A 87 -40.93 -10.02 26.03
N GLU A 88 -41.81 -9.06 25.74
CA GLU A 88 -41.39 -7.85 25.02
C GLU A 88 -40.42 -7.02 25.89
N THR A 89 -39.66 -6.14 25.25
CA THR A 89 -38.71 -5.30 25.97
C THR A 89 -39.44 -4.20 26.74
N GLY A 90 -39.41 -4.30 28.06
CA GLY A 90 -40.13 -3.39 28.95
C GLY A 90 -39.88 -3.67 30.42
N PRO A 91 -40.66 -3.06 31.33
CA PRO A 91 -40.50 -3.19 32.77
C PRO A 91 -40.48 -4.65 33.27
N SER A 92 -41.39 -5.50 32.77
CA SER A 92 -41.48 -6.92 33.12
C SER A 92 -40.20 -7.69 32.81
N MET A 93 -39.61 -7.48 31.62
CA MET A 93 -38.37 -8.12 31.20
C MET A 93 -37.22 -7.75 32.14
N ILE A 94 -37.09 -6.46 32.47
CA ILE A 94 -36.01 -5.94 33.32
C ILE A 94 -36.16 -6.45 34.77
N ALA A 95 -37.39 -6.44 35.31
CA ALA A 95 -37.68 -7.00 36.62
C ALA A 95 -37.40 -8.51 36.66
N GLY A 96 -37.74 -9.23 35.59
CA GLY A 96 -37.42 -10.65 35.41
C GLY A 96 -35.91 -10.92 35.41
N MET A 97 -35.13 -10.16 34.64
CA MET A 97 -33.67 -10.26 34.60
C MET A 97 -33.06 -10.08 36.00
N LEU A 98 -33.43 -9.01 36.70
CA LEU A 98 -32.95 -8.73 38.06
C LEU A 98 -33.40 -9.80 39.06
N GLY A 99 -34.64 -10.30 38.93
CA GLY A 99 -35.17 -11.37 39.79
C GLY A 99 -34.43 -12.70 39.62
N VAL A 100 -34.08 -13.07 38.38
CA VAL A 100 -33.25 -14.26 38.10
C VAL A 100 -31.87 -14.13 38.73
N LEU A 101 -31.21 -12.98 38.54
CA LEU A 101 -29.89 -12.73 39.14
C LEU A 101 -29.95 -12.75 40.67
N LYS A 102 -30.97 -12.10 41.26
CA LYS A 102 -31.21 -12.11 42.71
C LYS A 102 -31.50 -13.50 43.27
N ALA A 103 -32.03 -14.42 42.48
CA ALA A 103 -32.18 -15.82 42.87
C ALA A 103 -30.88 -16.64 42.79
N GLY A 104 -29.74 -16.05 42.39
CA GLY A 104 -28.48 -16.76 42.16
C GLY A 104 -28.47 -17.62 40.89
N LYS A 105 -29.36 -17.29 39.95
CA LYS A 105 -29.54 -17.98 38.66
C LYS A 105 -29.07 -17.05 37.52
N PHE A 106 -29.01 -17.57 36.29
CA PHE A 106 -28.66 -16.77 35.12
C PHE A 106 -29.77 -16.81 34.07
N TYR A 107 -29.99 -15.68 33.40
CA TYR A 107 -31.13 -15.55 32.50
C TYR A 107 -30.78 -15.84 31.03
N VAL A 108 -31.78 -16.31 30.28
CA VAL A 108 -31.71 -16.52 28.83
C VAL A 108 -32.83 -15.69 28.21
N PRO A 109 -32.54 -14.47 27.73
CA PRO A 109 -33.55 -13.61 27.15
C PRO A 109 -33.90 -14.11 25.75
N ILE A 110 -35.20 -14.24 25.48
CA ILE A 110 -35.71 -14.75 24.22
C ILE A 110 -36.61 -13.69 23.59
N ASP A 111 -36.26 -13.29 22.37
CA ASP A 111 -37.07 -12.37 21.57
C ASP A 111 -38.26 -13.10 20.97
N ILE A 112 -39.46 -12.78 21.43
CA ILE A 112 -40.71 -13.42 21.01
C ILE A 112 -41.06 -13.19 19.54
N SER A 113 -40.41 -12.22 18.87
CA SER A 113 -40.61 -11.96 17.44
C SER A 113 -39.85 -12.95 16.54
N LEU A 114 -39.02 -13.82 17.12
CA LEU A 114 -38.31 -14.85 16.36
C LEU A 114 -39.26 -15.96 15.86
N PRO A 115 -38.95 -16.61 14.72
CA PRO A 115 -39.73 -17.76 14.24
C PRO A 115 -39.80 -18.89 15.28
N GLU A 116 -40.93 -19.59 15.36
CA GLU A 116 -41.16 -20.67 16.34
C GLU A 116 -40.05 -21.72 16.35
N SER A 117 -39.57 -22.15 15.17
CA SER A 117 -38.48 -23.11 15.04
C SER A 117 -37.18 -22.66 15.74
N ARG A 118 -36.95 -21.35 15.81
CA ARG A 118 -35.79 -20.76 16.46
C ARG A 118 -35.99 -20.62 17.96
N LEU A 119 -37.20 -20.26 18.39
CA LEU A 119 -37.59 -20.23 19.80
C LEU A 119 -37.43 -21.63 20.43
N SER A 120 -37.95 -22.67 19.78
CA SER A 120 -37.83 -24.06 20.24
C SER A 120 -36.37 -24.51 20.32
N LEU A 121 -35.53 -24.09 19.38
CA LEU A 121 -34.10 -24.41 19.41
C LEU A 121 -33.38 -23.76 20.61
N ILE A 122 -33.64 -22.48 20.87
CA ILE A 122 -33.04 -21.74 22.00
C ILE A 122 -33.49 -22.35 23.34
N LEU A 123 -34.78 -22.64 23.49
CA LEU A 123 -35.32 -23.27 24.70
C LEU A 123 -34.71 -24.65 24.95
N LYS A 124 -34.59 -25.47 23.90
CA LYS A 124 -33.99 -26.80 23.99
C LYS A 124 -32.49 -26.75 24.33
N ASP A 125 -31.75 -25.87 23.67
CA ASP A 125 -30.29 -25.74 23.85
C ASP A 125 -29.91 -25.13 25.20
N SER A 126 -30.67 -24.14 25.66
CA SER A 126 -30.41 -23.47 26.94
C SER A 126 -30.61 -24.38 28.14
N LYS A 127 -31.41 -25.46 28.00
CA LYS A 127 -31.80 -26.36 29.10
C LYS A 127 -32.51 -25.63 30.25
N ALA A 128 -33.14 -24.48 29.99
CA ALA A 128 -33.92 -23.77 30.99
C ALA A 128 -35.11 -24.63 31.43
N ARG A 129 -35.28 -24.76 32.75
CA ARG A 129 -36.39 -25.53 33.38
C ARG A 129 -37.58 -24.66 33.78
N LEU A 130 -37.37 -23.35 33.83
CA LEU A 130 -38.37 -22.35 34.17
C LEU A 130 -38.38 -21.27 33.10
N ILE A 131 -39.58 -20.91 32.64
CA ILE A 131 -39.83 -19.75 31.77
C ILE A 131 -40.55 -18.67 32.59
N LEU A 132 -40.02 -17.45 32.56
CA LEU A 132 -40.71 -16.27 33.06
C LEU A 132 -41.42 -15.57 31.90
N SER A 133 -42.69 -15.23 32.11
CA SER A 133 -43.49 -14.45 31.17
C SER A 133 -44.60 -13.68 31.92
N ASP A 134 -45.48 -13.00 31.21
CA ASP A 134 -46.67 -12.32 31.75
C ASP A 134 -47.95 -12.82 31.05
N ARG A 135 -49.13 -12.46 31.60
CA ARG A 135 -50.42 -12.89 31.04
C ARG A 135 -50.63 -12.45 29.58
N TYR A 136 -50.22 -11.24 29.25
CA TYR A 136 -50.46 -10.66 27.92
C TYR A 136 -49.78 -11.48 26.82
N HIS A 137 -48.51 -11.86 27.03
CA HIS A 137 -47.73 -12.56 26.02
C HIS A 137 -48.01 -14.07 25.96
N LEU A 138 -48.49 -14.68 27.04
CA LEU A 138 -48.88 -16.09 27.06
C LEU A 138 -50.25 -16.34 26.41
N ASP A 139 -51.21 -15.44 26.64
CA ASP A 139 -52.60 -15.60 26.18
C ASP A 139 -52.79 -15.13 24.71
N ALA A 140 -51.87 -14.30 24.19
CA ALA A 140 -51.88 -13.91 22.78
C ALA A 140 -51.55 -15.11 21.86
N SER A 141 -52.56 -15.58 21.11
CA SER A 141 -52.48 -16.50 19.96
C SER A 141 -52.35 -18.02 20.20
N GLY A 142 -52.39 -18.55 21.44
CA GLY A 142 -52.25 -20.00 21.68
C GLY A 142 -50.81 -20.51 21.70
N PHE A 143 -49.86 -19.61 21.95
CA PHE A 143 -48.42 -19.88 22.02
C PHE A 143 -48.05 -20.86 23.14
N GLU A 144 -48.68 -20.74 24.32
CA GLU A 144 -48.52 -21.67 25.46
C GLU A 144 -48.87 -23.12 25.06
N GLN A 145 -49.99 -23.33 24.33
CA GLN A 145 -50.36 -24.66 23.83
C GLN A 145 -49.38 -25.19 22.78
N ARG A 146 -48.86 -24.34 21.89
CA ARG A 146 -47.92 -24.74 20.83
C ARG A 146 -46.55 -25.14 21.38
N ILE A 147 -46.02 -24.41 22.36
CA ILE A 147 -44.75 -24.78 23.02
C ILE A 147 -44.90 -26.03 23.90
N LEU A 148 -45.98 -26.12 24.68
CA LEU A 148 -46.23 -27.28 25.54
C LEU A 148 -46.50 -28.57 24.74
N SER A 149 -46.91 -28.47 23.47
CA SER A 149 -47.19 -29.62 22.60
C SER A 149 -45.96 -30.26 21.93
N GLN A 150 -44.78 -29.62 21.96
CA GLN A 150 -43.61 -30.02 21.15
C GLN A 150 -42.59 -30.95 21.84
N ASP A 151 -42.90 -31.67 22.92
CA ASP A 151 -41.94 -32.51 23.68
C ASP A 151 -40.67 -31.73 24.14
N VAL A 152 -40.74 -30.40 24.22
CA VAL A 152 -39.63 -29.53 24.64
C VAL A 152 -39.63 -29.42 26.17
N LEU A 153 -39.30 -30.53 26.85
CA LEU A 153 -38.98 -30.65 28.29
C LEU A 153 -40.09 -30.26 29.30
N SER A 154 -39.99 -30.82 30.51
CA SER A 154 -40.84 -30.53 31.68
C SER A 154 -40.60 -29.10 32.23
N GLN A 155 -40.96 -28.09 31.45
CA GLN A 155 -40.73 -26.68 31.75
C GLN A 155 -41.92 -26.07 32.50
N ASP A 156 -41.66 -25.52 33.68
CA ASP A 156 -42.64 -24.75 34.43
C ASP A 156 -42.70 -23.31 33.90
N ILE A 157 -43.89 -22.72 33.82
CA ILE A 157 -44.08 -21.30 33.50
C ILE A 157 -44.41 -20.54 34.80
N LEU A 158 -43.75 -19.41 35.03
CA LEU A 158 -44.02 -18.50 36.14
C LEU A 158 -44.43 -17.12 35.61
N ARG A 159 -45.68 -16.74 35.89
CA ARG A 159 -46.28 -15.46 35.48
C ARG A 159 -45.95 -14.37 36.49
N ILE A 160 -45.08 -13.43 36.14
CA ILE A 160 -44.52 -12.45 37.10
C ILE A 160 -45.45 -11.28 37.42
N ASP A 161 -46.49 -11.08 36.62
CA ASP A 161 -47.56 -10.09 36.79
C ASP A 161 -48.72 -10.59 37.68
N SER A 162 -48.62 -11.84 38.15
CA SER A 162 -49.66 -12.54 38.92
C SER A 162 -49.11 -13.19 40.19
N LEU A 163 -47.96 -12.72 40.68
CA LEU A 163 -47.35 -13.25 41.91
C LEU A 163 -48.26 -13.02 43.13
N GLU A 164 -48.27 -13.98 44.05
CA GLU A 164 -49.11 -13.91 45.25
C GLU A 164 -48.79 -12.66 46.11
N PRO A 165 -49.80 -11.97 46.66
CA PRO A 165 -49.61 -10.75 47.44
C PRO A 165 -48.76 -10.92 48.72
N GLY A 166 -48.50 -12.16 49.17
CA GLY A 166 -47.78 -12.48 50.40
C GLY A 166 -46.27 -12.74 50.25
N ILE A 167 -45.72 -12.68 49.04
CA ILE A 167 -44.27 -12.87 48.82
C ILE A 167 -43.53 -11.63 49.32
N SER A 168 -42.57 -11.82 50.25
CA SER A 168 -41.71 -10.75 50.76
C SER A 168 -40.97 -10.03 49.63
N ASP A 169 -40.82 -8.71 49.76
CA ASP A 169 -40.15 -7.82 48.83
C ASP A 169 -38.79 -7.29 49.35
N GLU A 170 -38.32 -7.79 50.50
CA GLU A 170 -37.02 -7.45 51.09
C GLU A 170 -35.86 -8.06 50.28
N ASN A 171 -34.63 -7.53 50.40
CA ASN A 171 -33.47 -8.12 49.71
C ASN A 171 -33.22 -9.56 50.19
N LEU A 172 -32.61 -10.38 49.34
CA LEU A 172 -32.29 -11.77 49.64
C LEU A 172 -30.86 -11.89 50.18
N GLU A 173 -30.66 -12.72 51.21
CA GLU A 173 -29.33 -13.02 51.74
C GLU A 173 -28.70 -14.19 50.97
N ILE A 174 -28.28 -13.94 49.72
CA ILE A 174 -27.55 -14.90 48.88
C ILE A 174 -26.15 -14.36 48.62
N GLN A 175 -25.13 -15.22 48.73
CA GLN A 175 -23.77 -14.89 48.34
C GLN A 175 -23.59 -15.10 46.83
N TYR A 176 -23.10 -14.08 46.15
CA TYR A 176 -22.83 -14.11 44.72
C TYR A 176 -21.32 -13.99 44.49
N HIS A 177 -20.79 -14.71 43.50
CA HIS A 177 -19.41 -14.56 43.08
C HIS A 177 -19.33 -13.80 41.74
N PRO A 178 -18.34 -12.92 41.52
CA PRO A 178 -18.18 -12.21 40.24
C PRO A 178 -18.03 -13.13 39.01
N ASP A 179 -17.55 -14.36 39.20
CA ASP A 179 -17.45 -15.37 38.14
C ASP A 179 -18.72 -16.19 37.89
N ASP A 180 -19.77 -15.99 38.71
CA ASP A 180 -21.04 -16.64 38.46
C ASP A 180 -21.63 -16.14 37.14
N LYS A 181 -22.27 -17.06 36.40
CA LYS A 181 -22.90 -16.74 35.12
C LYS A 181 -24.01 -15.72 35.39
N ALA A 182 -24.09 -14.70 34.55
CA ALA A 182 -25.16 -13.70 34.58
C ALA A 182 -26.22 -14.01 33.52
N TYR A 183 -25.80 -14.35 32.29
CA TYR A 183 -26.72 -14.66 31.21
C TYR A 183 -26.11 -15.48 30.07
N ILE A 184 -26.98 -15.98 29.19
CA ILE A 184 -26.63 -16.54 27.88
C ILE A 184 -27.35 -15.76 26.78
N LEU A 185 -26.62 -15.20 25.82
CA LEU A 185 -27.20 -14.58 24.62
C LEU A 185 -26.96 -15.45 23.39
N TYR A 186 -28.00 -15.66 22.58
CA TYR A 186 -27.88 -16.45 21.34
C TYR A 186 -27.56 -15.58 20.14
N THR A 187 -26.55 -15.98 19.36
CA THR A 187 -26.14 -15.28 18.12
C THR A 187 -27.15 -15.44 16.97
N SER A 188 -27.08 -14.56 15.97
CA SER A 188 -28.01 -14.48 14.82
C SER A 188 -27.94 -15.67 13.84
N GLY A 189 -26.97 -16.58 13.96
CA GLY A 189 -26.97 -17.85 13.21
C GLY A 189 -26.73 -17.70 11.70
N SER A 190 -26.07 -16.63 11.26
CA SER A 190 -25.68 -16.40 9.87
C SER A 190 -24.73 -17.50 9.34
N THR A 191 -23.95 -18.14 10.21
CA THR A 191 -22.97 -19.21 9.90
C THR A 191 -23.42 -20.61 10.36
N GLY A 192 -24.73 -20.87 10.50
CA GLY A 192 -25.28 -22.17 10.95
C GLY A 192 -26.21 -22.06 12.16
N ARG A 193 -26.12 -23.00 13.11
CA ARG A 193 -26.96 -23.00 14.32
C ARG A 193 -26.58 -21.84 15.28
N PRO A 194 -27.56 -21.14 15.89
CA PRO A 194 -27.35 -20.16 16.96
C PRO A 194 -26.42 -20.69 18.05
N LYS A 195 -25.52 -19.85 18.55
CA LYS A 195 -24.58 -20.19 19.63
C LYS A 195 -24.94 -19.38 20.87
N GLY A 196 -25.07 -20.03 22.03
CA GLY A 196 -25.28 -19.35 23.30
C GLY A 196 -23.95 -18.83 23.86
N VAL A 197 -23.74 -17.52 23.90
CA VAL A 197 -22.55 -16.89 24.47
C VAL A 197 -22.75 -16.70 25.97
N ILE A 198 -21.85 -17.26 26.78
CA ILE A 198 -21.94 -17.22 28.23
C ILE A 198 -21.21 -15.98 28.75
N GLN A 199 -21.88 -15.19 29.59
CA GLN A 199 -21.29 -14.05 30.28
C GLN A 199 -21.47 -14.17 31.80
N ASN A 200 -20.50 -13.69 32.57
CA ASN A 200 -20.53 -13.65 34.04
C ASN A 200 -20.79 -12.23 34.57
N HIS A 201 -20.98 -12.10 35.90
CA HIS A 201 -21.18 -10.79 36.53
C HIS A 201 -19.98 -9.86 36.29
N ARG A 202 -18.75 -10.37 36.40
CA ARG A 202 -17.51 -9.60 36.19
C ARG A 202 -17.45 -8.95 34.80
N TYR A 203 -17.83 -9.68 33.76
CA TYR A 203 -17.92 -9.17 32.39
C TYR A 203 -18.83 -7.94 32.33
N VAL A 204 -20.05 -8.04 32.87
CA VAL A 204 -21.05 -6.97 32.80
C VAL A 204 -20.59 -5.74 33.57
N LEU A 205 -19.99 -5.92 34.75
CA LEU A 205 -19.48 -4.81 35.54
C LEU A 205 -18.27 -4.15 34.88
N ASN A 206 -17.41 -4.92 34.21
CA ASN A 206 -16.30 -4.35 33.46
C ASN A 206 -16.77 -3.60 32.20
N LEU A 207 -17.81 -4.08 31.53
CA LEU A 207 -18.52 -3.35 30.48
C LEU A 207 -19.06 -2.01 31.02
N CYS A 208 -19.80 -2.06 32.13
CA CYS A 208 -20.38 -0.87 32.75
C CYS A 208 -19.30 0.12 33.16
N ARG A 209 -18.19 -0.37 33.72
CA ARG A 209 -17.04 0.46 34.11
C ARG A 209 -16.49 1.24 32.92
N ASN A 210 -16.11 0.54 31.87
CA ASN A 210 -15.48 1.13 30.70
C ASN A 210 -16.39 2.17 30.05
N TYR A 211 -17.67 1.82 29.94
CA TYR A 211 -18.66 2.67 29.33
C TYR A 211 -18.98 3.92 30.18
N THR A 212 -19.13 3.74 31.49
CA THR A 212 -19.34 4.83 32.46
C THR A 212 -18.20 5.82 32.43
N ASN A 213 -16.96 5.31 32.44
CA ASN A 213 -15.77 6.13 32.51
C ASN A 213 -15.51 6.85 31.18
N SER A 214 -15.64 6.18 30.03
CA SER A 214 -15.41 6.81 28.73
C SER A 214 -16.51 7.80 28.34
N SER A 215 -17.77 7.51 28.72
CA SER A 215 -18.94 8.33 28.35
C SER A 215 -19.41 9.29 29.45
N LYS A 216 -18.70 9.33 30.58
CA LYS A 216 -19.02 10.12 31.77
C LYS A 216 -20.48 9.96 32.23
N ILE A 217 -20.95 8.73 32.39
CA ILE A 217 -22.35 8.44 32.74
C ILE A 217 -22.63 8.82 34.19
N SER A 218 -23.77 9.46 34.45
CA SER A 218 -24.20 9.86 35.79
C SER A 218 -25.67 9.54 36.03
N PHE A 219 -26.11 9.67 37.28
CA PHE A 219 -27.52 9.49 37.67
C PHE A 219 -28.49 10.49 36.98
N CYS A 220 -27.97 11.54 36.32
CA CYS A 220 -28.76 12.50 35.55
C CYS A 220 -29.08 12.02 34.13
N ASP A 221 -28.43 10.95 33.65
CA ASP A 221 -28.63 10.46 32.30
C ASP A 221 -29.95 9.69 32.14
N ARG A 222 -30.47 9.72 30.90
CA ARG A 222 -31.66 9.00 30.46
C ARG A 222 -31.31 8.20 29.21
N PHE A 223 -31.36 6.88 29.32
CA PHE A 223 -31.02 5.95 28.26
C PHE A 223 -32.26 5.57 27.46
N SER A 224 -32.17 5.57 26.12
CA SER A 224 -33.12 4.84 25.29
C SER A 224 -32.81 3.34 25.32
N LEU A 225 -33.83 2.49 25.38
CA LEU A 225 -33.70 1.06 25.14
C LEU A 225 -34.57 0.68 23.93
N LEU A 226 -33.94 0.71 22.74
CA LEU A 226 -34.61 0.54 21.44
C LEU A 226 -34.60 -0.91 20.92
N TYR A 227 -33.83 -1.79 21.55
CA TYR A 227 -33.55 -3.14 21.07
C TYR A 227 -34.03 -4.20 22.05
N SER A 228 -34.33 -5.38 21.51
CA SER A 228 -34.60 -6.58 22.29
C SER A 228 -33.48 -6.87 23.30
N ALA A 229 -33.86 -7.21 24.54
CA ALA A 229 -32.93 -7.66 25.58
C ALA A 229 -32.17 -8.95 25.22
N ALA A 230 -32.56 -9.63 24.13
CA ALA A 230 -31.78 -10.72 23.52
C ALA A 230 -30.52 -10.24 22.76
N PHE A 231 -30.28 -8.92 22.68
CA PHE A 231 -29.13 -8.32 22.03
C PHE A 231 -28.16 -7.68 23.03
N GLY A 232 -26.85 -7.80 22.78
CA GLY A 232 -25.81 -7.30 23.70
C GLY A 232 -25.87 -5.78 23.94
N GLY A 233 -26.27 -4.99 22.93
CA GLY A 233 -26.46 -3.55 23.07
C GLY A 233 -27.54 -3.18 24.09
N ALA A 234 -28.65 -3.93 24.12
CA ALA A 234 -29.71 -3.73 25.11
C ALA A 234 -29.23 -4.05 26.53
N VAL A 235 -28.46 -5.12 26.69
CA VAL A 235 -27.85 -5.49 27.98
C VAL A 235 -26.92 -4.39 28.50
N ARG A 236 -26.10 -3.80 27.62
CA ARG A 236 -25.28 -2.63 27.96
C ARG A 236 -26.16 -1.49 28.47
N ASP A 237 -27.18 -1.10 27.72
CA ASP A 237 -27.98 0.08 28.07
C ASP A 237 -28.75 -0.13 29.38
N ILE A 238 -29.29 -1.32 29.61
CA ILE A 238 -29.95 -1.70 30.86
C ILE A 238 -29.00 -1.55 32.06
N TYR A 239 -27.85 -2.21 32.03
CA TYR A 239 -26.96 -2.21 33.19
C TYR A 239 -26.19 -0.90 33.35
N CYS A 240 -25.77 -0.25 32.26
CA CYS A 240 -25.10 1.05 32.35
C CYS A 240 -26.04 2.13 32.89
N ALA A 241 -27.35 2.07 32.60
CA ALA A 241 -28.32 2.95 33.22
C ALA A 241 -28.51 2.60 34.72
N LEU A 242 -28.91 1.36 35.00
CA LEU A 242 -29.33 0.96 36.33
C LEU A 242 -28.19 1.00 37.36
N LEU A 243 -26.97 0.61 36.98
CA LEU A 243 -25.81 0.57 37.89
C LEU A 243 -25.15 1.94 38.12
N ASN A 244 -25.63 3.00 37.45
CA ASN A 244 -25.17 4.38 37.64
C ASN A 244 -26.23 5.33 38.21
N GLY A 245 -27.41 4.83 38.61
CA GLY A 245 -28.49 5.67 39.13
C GLY A 245 -29.28 6.43 38.06
N ALA A 246 -29.05 6.12 36.78
CA ALA A 246 -29.70 6.74 35.62
C ALA A 246 -31.05 6.10 35.31
N ALA A 247 -31.87 6.76 34.50
CA ALA A 247 -33.18 6.25 34.11
C ALA A 247 -33.12 5.57 32.73
N LEU A 248 -33.86 4.47 32.58
CA LEU A 248 -33.97 3.72 31.33
C LEU A 248 -35.37 3.87 30.73
N PHE A 249 -35.45 4.09 29.42
CA PHE A 249 -36.71 4.31 28.70
C PHE A 249 -36.85 3.26 27.58
N PRO A 250 -37.53 2.14 27.84
CA PRO A 250 -37.83 1.14 26.83
C PRO A 250 -38.81 1.66 25.77
N LEU A 251 -38.54 1.33 24.50
CA LEU A 251 -39.38 1.69 23.37
C LEU A 251 -39.31 0.61 22.29
N ASP A 252 -40.48 0.12 21.88
CA ASP A 252 -40.57 -0.70 20.66
C ASP A 252 -40.77 0.20 19.43
N VAL A 253 -39.66 0.45 18.73
CA VAL A 253 -39.64 1.26 17.50
C VAL A 253 -40.53 0.65 16.40
N LYS A 254 -40.76 -0.66 16.38
CA LYS A 254 -41.63 -1.31 15.38
C LYS A 254 -43.10 -0.95 15.59
N GLN A 255 -43.53 -0.82 16.84
CA GLN A 255 -44.91 -0.48 17.17
C GLN A 255 -45.22 1.01 16.91
N ILE A 256 -44.32 1.91 17.31
CA ILE A 256 -44.56 3.37 17.18
C ILE A 256 -44.19 3.94 15.80
N GLY A 257 -43.32 3.26 15.06
CA GLY A 257 -42.76 3.71 13.80
C GLY A 257 -41.64 4.76 13.96
N LEU A 258 -40.67 4.71 13.05
CA LEU A 258 -39.45 5.56 13.04
C LEU A 258 -39.74 7.07 13.03
N HIS A 259 -40.81 7.52 12.39
CA HIS A 259 -41.21 8.93 12.31
C HIS A 259 -41.63 9.53 13.67
N GLN A 260 -41.94 8.70 14.67
CA GLN A 260 -42.27 9.16 16.03
C GLN A 260 -41.06 9.15 16.96
N LEU A 261 -39.97 8.47 16.59
CA LEU A 261 -38.78 8.32 17.43
C LEU A 261 -38.18 9.68 17.81
N GLY A 262 -38.11 10.63 16.87
CA GLY A 262 -37.60 11.97 17.16
C GLY A 262 -38.44 12.71 18.21
N ARG A 263 -39.77 12.68 18.08
CA ARG A 263 -40.67 13.27 19.09
C ARG A 263 -40.50 12.59 20.45
N TRP A 264 -40.45 11.25 20.45
CA TRP A 264 -40.27 10.49 21.68
C TRP A 264 -38.94 10.78 22.40
N LEU A 265 -37.82 10.88 21.66
CA LEU A 265 -36.50 11.24 22.24
C LEU A 265 -36.55 12.62 22.90
N ARG A 266 -37.26 13.58 22.29
CA ARG A 266 -37.43 14.94 22.81
C ARG A 266 -38.31 14.95 24.05
N ASP A 267 -39.48 14.34 23.99
CA ASP A 267 -40.50 14.38 25.06
C ASP A 267 -40.01 13.65 26.33
N ASN A 268 -39.19 12.61 26.17
CA ASN A 268 -38.60 11.86 27.29
C ASN A 268 -37.23 12.39 27.73
N GLU A 269 -36.75 13.49 27.13
CA GLU A 269 -35.47 14.13 27.44
C GLU A 269 -34.27 13.16 27.38
N ILE A 270 -34.24 12.26 26.39
CA ILE A 270 -33.20 11.23 26.28
C ILE A 270 -31.82 11.87 26.11
N THR A 271 -30.84 11.39 26.91
CA THR A 271 -29.46 11.90 26.90
C THR A 271 -28.50 10.98 26.16
N ILE A 272 -28.74 9.66 26.20
CA ILE A 272 -27.89 8.65 25.58
C ILE A 272 -28.75 7.71 24.72
N MET A 273 -28.37 7.58 23.46
CA MET A 273 -29.02 6.69 22.49
C MET A 273 -28.00 5.74 21.88
N PHE A 274 -28.42 4.50 21.65
CA PHE A 274 -27.70 3.56 20.81
C PHE A 274 -28.55 3.12 19.62
N ALA A 275 -27.91 3.01 18.46
CA ALA A 275 -28.47 2.44 17.25
C ALA A 275 -27.40 1.66 16.48
N VAL A 276 -27.78 0.69 15.66
CA VAL A 276 -26.92 0.18 14.59
C VAL A 276 -26.87 1.20 13.45
N ALA A 277 -25.82 1.19 12.64
CA ALA A 277 -25.60 2.21 11.59
C ALA A 277 -26.80 2.34 10.65
N THR A 278 -27.42 1.21 10.26
CA THR A 278 -28.60 1.22 9.39
C THR A 278 -29.83 1.85 10.05
N LEU A 279 -30.10 1.59 11.33
CA LEU A 279 -31.21 2.25 12.04
C LEU A 279 -30.95 3.74 12.21
N PHE A 280 -29.70 4.13 12.46
CA PHE A 280 -29.30 5.53 12.57
C PHE A 280 -29.56 6.30 11.27
N ARG A 281 -29.14 5.78 10.11
CA ARG A 281 -29.41 6.36 8.79
C ARG A 281 -30.92 6.55 8.54
N HIS A 282 -31.69 5.49 8.77
CA HIS A 282 -33.15 5.54 8.63
C HIS A 282 -33.78 6.58 9.55
N PHE A 283 -33.35 6.65 10.81
CA PHE A 283 -33.83 7.63 11.76
C PHE A 283 -33.54 9.06 11.29
N VAL A 284 -32.30 9.35 10.87
CA VAL A 284 -31.91 10.67 10.38
C VAL A 284 -32.68 11.07 9.12
N SER A 285 -32.91 10.13 8.20
CA SER A 285 -33.69 10.37 6.96
C SER A 285 -35.15 10.78 7.20
N LYS A 286 -35.68 10.57 8.41
CA LYS A 286 -37.05 10.93 8.81
C LYS A 286 -37.10 12.16 9.72
N LEU A 287 -35.99 12.85 9.93
CA LEU A 287 -35.96 14.10 10.68
C LEU A 287 -36.45 15.26 9.80
N ASP A 288 -37.47 15.98 10.27
CA ASP A 288 -37.90 17.23 9.65
C ASP A 288 -36.99 18.39 10.12
N GLY A 289 -35.83 18.54 9.47
CA GLY A 289 -34.84 19.59 9.75
C GLY A 289 -33.80 19.24 10.82
N LEU A 290 -33.03 20.24 11.28
CA LEU A 290 -32.03 20.07 12.34
C LEU A 290 -32.65 19.40 13.58
N GLY A 291 -32.07 18.28 14.00
CA GLY A 291 -32.49 17.48 15.15
C GLY A 291 -32.44 18.27 16.45
N ASN A 292 -33.54 18.93 16.80
CA ASN A 292 -33.68 19.65 18.07
C ASN A 292 -33.88 18.66 19.23
N PHE A 293 -32.78 18.08 19.69
CA PHE A 293 -32.69 17.17 20.84
C PHE A 293 -31.80 17.79 21.93
N PRO A 294 -32.28 18.80 22.68
CA PRO A 294 -31.44 19.63 23.54
C PRO A 294 -30.77 18.88 24.71
N LYS A 295 -31.21 17.65 25.00
CA LYS A 295 -30.67 16.80 26.07
C LYS A 295 -29.77 15.68 25.54
N LEU A 296 -29.86 15.35 24.25
CA LEU A 296 -29.12 14.24 23.64
C LEU A 296 -27.65 14.62 23.49
N ARG A 297 -26.79 14.03 24.32
CA ARG A 297 -25.35 14.34 24.37
C ARG A 297 -24.47 13.25 23.75
N LEU A 298 -24.99 12.03 23.62
CA LEU A 298 -24.22 10.89 23.13
C LEU A 298 -25.10 9.97 22.29
N ILE A 299 -24.70 9.78 21.04
CA ILE A 299 -25.25 8.77 20.14
C ILE A 299 -24.18 7.73 19.95
N GLN A 300 -24.58 6.47 19.98
CA GLN A 300 -23.65 5.38 19.77
C GLN A 300 -24.08 4.50 18.63
N ILE A 301 -23.12 4.21 17.77
CA ILE A 301 -23.30 3.29 16.66
C ILE A 301 -22.19 2.25 16.61
N GLY A 302 -22.49 1.12 15.99
CA GLY A 302 -21.58 -0.02 15.86
C GLY A 302 -22.34 -1.27 15.45
N SER A 303 -21.68 -2.43 15.55
CA SER A 303 -22.21 -3.75 15.13
C SER A 303 -22.43 -3.94 13.61
N GLU A 304 -22.17 -2.91 12.82
CA GLU A 304 -22.14 -2.85 11.35
C GLU A 304 -20.99 -1.90 10.94
N THR A 305 -20.52 -1.99 9.69
CA THR A 305 -19.59 -1.00 9.14
C THR A 305 -20.24 0.38 9.20
N VAL A 306 -19.50 1.35 9.73
CA VAL A 306 -19.91 2.75 9.75
C VAL A 306 -19.18 3.47 8.62
N TYR A 307 -19.92 4.07 7.71
CA TYR A 307 -19.39 4.78 6.56
C TYR A 307 -19.18 6.26 6.88
N ARG A 308 -18.36 6.95 6.08
CA ARG A 308 -18.17 8.41 6.20
C ARG A 308 -19.52 9.15 6.15
N GLN A 309 -20.43 8.71 5.29
CA GLN A 309 -21.78 9.28 5.17
C GLN A 309 -22.56 9.26 6.49
N ASP A 310 -22.38 8.25 7.35
CA ASP A 310 -23.03 8.21 8.67
C ASP A 310 -22.52 9.33 9.58
N ALA A 311 -21.23 9.63 9.50
CA ALA A 311 -20.62 10.73 10.23
C ALA A 311 -21.10 12.09 9.71
N GLU A 312 -21.20 12.25 8.40
CA GLU A 312 -21.71 13.48 7.75
C GLU A 312 -23.17 13.72 8.13
N LEU A 313 -24.02 12.69 8.03
CA LEU A 313 -25.41 12.73 8.50
C LEU A 313 -25.51 13.17 9.96
N PHE A 314 -24.61 12.69 10.82
CA PHE A 314 -24.55 13.14 12.20
C PHE A 314 -24.14 14.61 12.33
N GLN A 315 -23.09 15.05 11.63
CA GLN A 315 -22.57 16.41 11.70
C GLN A 315 -23.58 17.45 11.19
N GLU A 316 -24.38 17.08 10.19
CA GLU A 316 -25.43 17.91 9.62
C GLU A 316 -26.65 18.05 10.52
N ASN A 317 -27.04 16.98 11.22
CA ASN A 317 -28.37 16.90 11.85
C ASN A 317 -28.37 17.08 13.37
N PHE A 318 -27.24 16.94 14.07
CA PHE A 318 -27.20 17.01 15.54
C PHE A 318 -26.47 18.27 16.05
N SER A 319 -26.60 18.57 17.34
CA SER A 319 -25.99 19.75 17.96
C SER A 319 -24.49 19.54 18.26
N ASP A 320 -23.75 20.64 18.43
CA ASP A 320 -22.33 20.62 18.77
C ASP A 320 -22.04 20.02 20.17
N GLN A 321 -23.07 19.89 21.00
CA GLN A 321 -23.00 19.28 22.33
C GLN A 321 -23.19 17.75 22.28
N CYS A 322 -23.56 17.21 21.13
CA CYS A 322 -23.70 15.78 20.90
C CYS A 322 -22.38 15.20 20.36
N THR A 323 -22.01 14.01 20.83
CA THR A 323 -20.91 13.21 20.25
C THR A 323 -21.47 11.93 19.67
N LEU A 324 -21.06 11.56 18.47
CA LEU A 324 -21.31 10.23 17.90
C LEU A 324 -20.12 9.33 18.23
N MET A 325 -20.35 8.25 18.96
CA MET A 325 -19.33 7.26 19.31
C MET A 325 -19.49 6.02 18.44
N VAL A 326 -18.49 5.75 17.59
CA VAL A 326 -18.40 4.49 16.84
C VAL A 326 -17.71 3.45 17.70
N ASN A 327 -18.31 2.27 17.81
CA ASN A 327 -17.82 1.20 18.69
C ASN A 327 -17.54 -0.08 17.88
N LEU A 328 -16.36 -0.66 18.09
CA LEU A 328 -16.06 -2.03 17.65
C LEU A 328 -16.27 -3.01 18.81
N GLY A 329 -17.16 -3.98 18.61
CA GLY A 329 -17.45 -5.05 19.56
C GLY A 329 -18.47 -6.04 19.00
N GLY A 330 -18.74 -7.10 19.76
CA GLY A 330 -19.67 -8.18 19.43
C GLY A 330 -20.37 -8.74 20.67
N THR A 331 -20.98 -9.92 20.55
CA THR A 331 -21.62 -10.58 21.71
C THR A 331 -20.58 -11.19 22.64
N GLU A 332 -19.47 -11.67 22.06
CA GLU A 332 -18.34 -12.33 22.71
C GLU A 332 -17.36 -11.33 23.35
N ILE A 333 -17.35 -10.09 22.86
CA ILE A 333 -16.49 -9.00 23.33
C ILE A 333 -17.28 -7.69 23.38
N SER A 334 -17.39 -7.11 24.56
CA SER A 334 -17.90 -5.73 24.71
C SER A 334 -17.05 -4.73 23.92
N PRO A 335 -17.50 -3.48 23.67
CA PRO A 335 -16.76 -2.57 22.82
C PRO A 335 -15.31 -2.37 23.29
N VAL A 336 -14.37 -2.78 22.44
CA VAL A 336 -12.92 -2.81 22.72
C VAL A 336 -12.17 -1.67 22.04
N ARG A 337 -12.78 -1.08 21.00
CA ARG A 337 -12.29 0.14 20.36
C ARG A 337 -13.41 1.15 20.19
N GLN A 338 -13.06 2.43 20.33
CA GLN A 338 -13.99 3.55 20.22
C GLN A 338 -13.40 4.68 19.38
N PHE A 339 -14.21 5.26 18.50
CA PHE A 339 -13.87 6.44 17.71
C PHE A 339 -14.91 7.56 17.92
N PRO A 340 -14.53 8.68 18.55
CA PRO A 340 -15.44 9.80 18.76
C PRO A 340 -15.52 10.71 17.52
N ILE A 341 -16.74 11.04 17.11
CA ILE A 341 -17.05 11.98 16.04
C ILE A 341 -17.77 13.18 16.63
N THR A 342 -17.24 14.35 16.34
CA THR A 342 -17.83 15.66 16.65
C THR A 342 -18.09 16.40 15.34
N LYS A 343 -18.78 17.55 15.41
CA LYS A 343 -18.94 18.43 14.24
C LYS A 343 -17.66 18.86 13.54
N LYS A 344 -16.53 18.84 14.25
CA LYS A 344 -15.21 19.28 13.73
C LYS A 344 -14.34 18.11 13.26
N THR A 345 -14.82 16.87 13.41
CA THR A 345 -14.05 15.68 13.02
C THR A 345 -13.97 15.60 11.50
N VAL A 346 -12.76 15.55 10.94
CA VAL A 346 -12.53 15.36 9.50
C VAL A 346 -12.12 13.92 9.25
N LEU A 347 -12.88 13.20 8.44
CA LEU A 347 -12.56 11.85 7.99
C LEU A 347 -11.93 11.91 6.61
N THR A 348 -10.93 11.09 6.31
CA THR A 348 -10.29 11.03 4.98
C THR A 348 -10.64 9.77 4.17
N GLY A 349 -10.96 8.67 4.85
CA GLY A 349 -11.36 7.40 4.23
C GLY A 349 -12.87 7.25 4.03
N ALA A 350 -13.28 6.21 3.30
CA ALA A 350 -14.68 5.90 3.01
C ALA A 350 -15.42 5.29 4.22
N THR A 351 -14.71 4.64 5.14
CA THR A 351 -15.25 4.09 6.40
C THR A 351 -14.71 4.84 7.61
N VAL A 352 -15.48 4.84 8.69
CA VAL A 352 -15.02 5.37 9.98
C VAL A 352 -14.10 4.34 10.64
N PRO A 353 -12.93 4.74 11.16
CA PRO A 353 -12.06 3.86 11.93
C PRO A 353 -12.78 3.20 13.12
N ALA A 354 -12.37 1.98 13.49
CA ALA A 354 -12.78 1.36 14.75
C ALA A 354 -12.25 2.14 15.97
N GLY A 355 -11.12 2.83 15.79
CA GLY A 355 -10.61 3.83 16.71
C GLY A 355 -9.64 3.32 17.75
N TYR A 356 -9.67 3.93 18.92
CA TYR A 356 -8.64 3.81 19.95
C TYR A 356 -9.03 2.82 21.04
N GLY A 357 -8.03 2.33 21.78
CA GLY A 357 -8.19 1.36 22.86
C GLY A 357 -9.14 1.84 23.95
N VAL A 358 -10.02 0.96 24.41
CA VAL A 358 -10.82 1.18 25.62
C VAL A 358 -10.01 0.69 26.84
N GLU A 359 -10.13 1.39 27.98
CA GLU A 359 -9.40 1.04 29.20
C GLU A 359 -9.59 -0.44 29.59
N GLY A 360 -8.50 -1.16 29.91
CA GLY A 360 -8.58 -2.58 30.29
C GLY A 360 -8.92 -3.53 29.13
N THR A 361 -8.76 -3.09 27.89
CA THR A 361 -8.83 -3.92 26.68
C THR A 361 -7.54 -3.77 25.88
N GLU A 362 -6.98 -4.89 25.45
CA GLU A 362 -5.81 -4.95 24.57
C GLU A 362 -6.22 -5.65 23.28
N VAL A 363 -5.80 -5.06 22.16
CA VAL A 363 -6.14 -5.55 20.83
C VAL A 363 -4.86 -5.73 20.05
N PHE A 364 -4.64 -6.96 19.59
CA PHE A 364 -3.52 -7.41 18.79
C PHE A 364 -3.99 -7.69 17.36
N LEU A 365 -3.05 -7.68 16.42
CA LEU A 365 -3.27 -8.13 15.05
C LEU A 365 -2.39 -9.36 14.81
N TRP A 366 -3.00 -10.53 14.62
CA TRP A 366 -2.26 -11.78 14.39
C TRP A 366 -2.30 -12.20 12.93
N ASP A 367 -1.20 -12.74 12.42
CA ASP A 367 -1.14 -13.39 11.11
C ASP A 367 -1.78 -14.80 11.14
N GLU A 368 -1.70 -15.53 10.02
CA GLU A 368 -2.22 -16.90 9.94
C GLU A 368 -1.47 -17.91 10.83
N SER A 369 -0.23 -17.61 11.22
CA SER A 369 0.58 -18.42 12.12
C SER A 369 0.31 -18.13 13.60
N GLY A 370 -0.49 -17.10 13.91
CA GLY A 370 -0.79 -16.65 15.26
C GLY A 370 0.28 -15.72 15.87
N GLN A 371 1.15 -15.13 15.04
CA GLN A 371 2.16 -14.15 15.46
C GLN A 371 1.65 -12.73 15.25
N GLU A 372 2.06 -11.81 16.12
CA GLU A 372 1.67 -10.40 16.00
C GLU A 372 2.34 -9.72 14.80
N VAL A 373 1.55 -9.04 13.96
CA VAL A 373 2.05 -8.29 12.81
C VAL A 373 2.45 -6.85 13.21
N PRO A 374 3.48 -6.27 12.60
CA PRO A 374 3.87 -4.88 12.85
C PRO A 374 2.75 -3.86 12.55
N PRO A 375 2.75 -2.68 13.20
CA PRO A 375 1.86 -1.57 12.84
C PRO A 375 1.96 -1.23 11.34
N GLY A 376 0.82 -1.11 10.67
CA GLY A 376 0.72 -0.88 9.24
C GLY A 376 0.41 -2.15 8.41
N GLU A 377 0.59 -3.33 8.98
CA GLU A 377 0.19 -4.60 8.33
C GLU A 377 -1.24 -5.00 8.72
N VAL A 378 -1.84 -5.88 7.89
CA VAL A 378 -3.17 -6.42 8.11
C VAL A 378 -3.06 -7.73 8.89
N GLY A 379 -3.83 -7.86 9.97
CA GLY A 379 -3.93 -9.09 10.73
C GLY A 379 -5.35 -9.34 11.24
N GLU A 380 -5.59 -10.55 11.74
CA GLU A 380 -6.80 -10.91 12.45
C GLU A 380 -6.84 -10.19 13.80
N ILE A 381 -7.95 -9.51 14.09
CA ILE A 381 -8.16 -8.77 15.34
C ILE A 381 -8.33 -9.80 16.47
N VAL A 382 -7.40 -9.78 17.42
CA VAL A 382 -7.41 -10.64 18.61
C VAL A 382 -7.48 -9.77 19.86
N VAL A 383 -8.40 -10.11 20.76
CA VAL A 383 -8.70 -9.30 21.94
C VAL A 383 -8.28 -10.01 23.21
N ARG A 384 -7.52 -9.32 24.06
CA ARG A 384 -7.26 -9.71 25.46
C ARG A 384 -7.97 -8.73 26.38
N SER A 385 -8.91 -9.22 27.17
CA SER A 385 -9.61 -8.39 28.16
C SER A 385 -10.35 -9.23 29.19
N ARG A 386 -10.62 -8.64 30.36
CA ARG A 386 -11.64 -9.12 31.29
C ARG A 386 -13.07 -9.08 30.72
N GLN A 387 -13.23 -8.43 29.56
CA GLN A 387 -14.48 -8.41 28.76
C GLN A 387 -14.55 -9.51 27.71
N VAL A 388 -13.67 -10.53 27.74
CA VAL A 388 -13.82 -11.68 26.85
C VAL A 388 -14.82 -12.66 27.47
N ALA A 389 -15.78 -13.13 26.66
CA ALA A 389 -16.80 -14.08 27.10
C ALA A 389 -16.21 -15.38 27.69
N ASN A 390 -17.02 -16.07 28.50
CA ASN A 390 -16.61 -17.35 29.08
C ASN A 390 -16.54 -18.49 28.04
N GLY A 391 -17.17 -18.31 26.88
CA GLY A 391 -17.21 -19.29 25.80
C GLY A 391 -18.62 -19.53 25.28
N TYR A 392 -18.78 -20.60 24.50
CA TYR A 392 -20.07 -21.02 23.95
C TYR A 392 -20.71 -22.12 24.81
N TRP A 393 -21.97 -21.94 25.19
CA TRP A 393 -22.78 -22.87 25.95
C TRP A 393 -22.86 -24.23 25.26
N GLN A 394 -22.47 -25.28 26.02
CA GLN A 394 -22.47 -26.69 25.57
C GLN A 394 -21.63 -26.93 24.30
N GLN A 395 -20.64 -26.08 24.00
CA GLN A 395 -19.77 -26.20 22.81
C GLN A 395 -18.29 -25.98 23.19
N PRO A 396 -17.66 -26.90 23.94
CA PRO A 396 -16.28 -26.75 24.40
C PRO A 396 -15.26 -26.72 23.25
N GLU A 397 -15.36 -27.65 22.28
CA GLU A 397 -14.45 -27.71 21.12
C GLU A 397 -14.44 -26.39 20.33
N ARG A 398 -15.64 -25.82 20.10
CA ARG A 398 -15.78 -24.54 19.40
C ARG A 398 -15.29 -23.36 20.24
N THR A 399 -15.36 -23.48 21.56
CA THR A 399 -14.84 -22.48 22.49
C THR A 399 -13.32 -22.45 22.39
N GLU A 400 -12.65 -23.60 22.47
CA GLU A 400 -11.18 -23.71 22.41
C GLU A 400 -10.59 -23.23 21.07
N GLN A 401 -11.35 -23.31 19.98
CA GLN A 401 -10.92 -22.81 18.66
C GLN A 401 -10.79 -21.29 18.55
N VAL A 402 -11.57 -20.52 19.32
CA VAL A 402 -11.61 -19.04 19.20
C VAL A 402 -11.35 -18.30 20.50
N PHE A 403 -11.53 -18.96 21.66
CA PHE A 403 -11.16 -18.47 22.98
C PHE A 403 -9.88 -19.17 23.42
N ILE A 404 -8.75 -18.57 23.10
CA ILE A 404 -7.41 -19.14 23.31
C ILE A 404 -6.90 -18.70 24.69
N THR A 405 -6.08 -19.52 25.33
CA THR A 405 -5.43 -19.19 26.60
C THR A 405 -3.94 -19.50 26.53
N ASP A 406 -3.11 -18.62 27.10
CA ASP A 406 -1.67 -18.87 27.30
C ASP A 406 -1.38 -19.43 28.72
N GLY A 407 -2.42 -19.67 29.51
CA GLY A 407 -2.34 -20.14 30.90
C GLY A 407 -2.52 -19.02 31.93
N GLU A 408 -2.21 -17.78 31.57
CA GLU A 408 -2.39 -16.59 32.43
C GLU A 408 -3.52 -15.68 31.92
N HIS A 409 -3.67 -15.57 30.60
CA HIS A 409 -4.58 -14.65 29.93
C HIS A 409 -5.47 -15.37 28.92
N ARG A 410 -6.69 -14.84 28.74
CA ARG A 410 -7.65 -15.30 27.74
C ARG A 410 -7.71 -14.31 26.56
N TYR A 411 -7.59 -14.85 25.36
CA TYR A 411 -7.68 -14.16 24.10
C TYR A 411 -8.94 -14.60 23.35
N PHE A 412 -9.53 -13.68 22.59
CA PHE A 412 -10.63 -13.97 21.68
C PHE A 412 -10.26 -13.60 20.26
N LYS A 413 -10.30 -14.58 19.36
CA LYS A 413 -10.17 -14.40 17.92
C LYS A 413 -11.51 -13.96 17.33
N THR A 414 -11.58 -12.73 16.84
CA THR A 414 -12.84 -12.13 16.36
C THR A 414 -13.28 -12.67 14.99
N GLY A 415 -12.31 -13.13 14.19
CA GLY A 415 -12.49 -13.39 12.76
C GLY A 415 -12.64 -12.13 11.92
N ASP A 416 -12.42 -10.95 12.50
CA ASP A 416 -12.40 -9.67 11.81
C ASP A 416 -10.96 -9.28 11.47
N LEU A 417 -10.74 -8.64 10.32
CA LEU A 417 -9.43 -8.15 9.89
C LEU A 417 -9.28 -6.67 10.26
N GLY A 418 -8.07 -6.27 10.63
CA GLY A 418 -7.77 -4.90 10.97
C GLY A 418 -6.33 -4.51 10.64
N LYS A 419 -6.10 -3.20 10.67
CA LYS A 419 -4.78 -2.59 10.48
C LYS A 419 -4.59 -1.50 11.52
N LEU A 420 -3.51 -1.60 12.30
CA LEU A 420 -3.18 -0.65 13.35
C LEU A 420 -2.30 0.45 12.74
N LEU A 421 -2.75 1.70 12.82
CA LEU A 421 -2.00 2.85 12.33
C LEU A 421 -0.91 3.26 13.35
N PRO A 422 0.13 3.99 12.92
CA PRO A 422 1.21 4.43 13.81
C PRO A 422 0.75 5.27 15.02
N ASP A 423 -0.42 5.91 14.94
CA ASP A 423 -1.02 6.69 16.04
C ASP A 423 -1.84 5.82 17.02
N GLY A 424 -1.90 4.51 16.81
CA GLY A 424 -2.65 3.55 17.62
C GLY A 424 -4.13 3.44 17.27
N CYS A 425 -4.60 4.15 16.22
CA CYS A 425 -5.95 4.01 15.70
C CYS A 425 -6.10 2.69 14.93
N LEU A 426 -7.15 1.93 15.21
CA LEU A 426 -7.46 0.69 14.50
C LEU A 426 -8.40 0.98 13.32
N LEU A 427 -8.02 0.54 12.13
CA LEU A 427 -8.91 0.40 10.98
C LEU A 427 -9.50 -1.00 10.98
N HIS A 428 -10.82 -1.11 10.85
CA HIS A 428 -11.53 -2.38 10.68
C HIS A 428 -11.76 -2.62 9.18
N LEU A 429 -11.26 -3.73 8.66
CA LEU A 429 -11.19 -4.02 7.22
C LEU A 429 -12.24 -5.04 6.76
N GLY A 430 -13.09 -5.55 7.65
CA GLY A 430 -14.12 -6.53 7.31
C GLY A 430 -13.89 -7.87 8.01
N ARG A 431 -14.65 -8.90 7.62
CA ARG A 431 -14.51 -10.26 8.17
C ARG A 431 -13.64 -11.11 7.28
N LYS A 432 -12.76 -11.90 7.90
CA LYS A 432 -11.98 -12.97 7.25
C LYS A 432 -12.88 -13.93 6.45
N ASP A 433 -14.09 -14.20 6.95
CA ASP A 433 -15.05 -15.13 6.32
C ASP A 433 -15.96 -14.47 5.25
N PHE A 434 -15.97 -13.13 5.15
CA PHE A 434 -16.78 -12.41 4.14
C PHE A 434 -15.97 -11.93 2.95
N GLN A 435 -14.67 -12.23 2.93
CA GLN A 435 -13.89 -12.23 1.71
C GLN A 435 -14.51 -13.20 0.72
N VAL A 436 -15.13 -12.64 -0.32
CA VAL A 436 -15.66 -13.42 -1.42
C VAL A 436 -14.60 -13.47 -2.50
N LYS A 437 -14.30 -14.66 -2.99
CA LYS A 437 -13.41 -14.81 -4.13
C LYS A 437 -14.24 -14.66 -5.39
N ILE A 438 -14.09 -13.52 -6.07
CA ILE A 438 -14.73 -13.25 -7.35
C ILE A 438 -13.64 -13.35 -8.41
N ARG A 439 -13.75 -14.35 -9.28
CA ARG A 439 -12.79 -14.57 -10.39
C ARG A 439 -11.33 -14.69 -9.92
N GLY A 440 -11.12 -15.35 -8.77
CA GLY A 440 -9.79 -15.53 -8.17
C GLY A 440 -9.30 -14.39 -7.27
N TYR A 441 -9.94 -13.22 -7.33
CA TYR A 441 -9.60 -12.04 -6.52
C TYR A 441 -10.38 -12.04 -5.20
N ARG A 442 -9.71 -11.72 -4.09
CA ARG A 442 -10.39 -11.49 -2.81
C ARG A 442 -11.06 -10.12 -2.86
N VAL A 443 -12.39 -10.09 -2.78
CA VAL A 443 -13.17 -8.85 -2.78
C VAL A 443 -13.81 -8.62 -1.43
N GLU A 444 -13.62 -7.41 -0.90
CA GLU A 444 -14.34 -6.92 0.27
C GLU A 444 -15.62 -6.22 -0.21
N THR A 445 -16.79 -6.85 -0.03
CA THR A 445 -18.05 -6.32 -0.56
C THR A 445 -18.41 -4.93 -0.02
N SER A 446 -17.89 -4.57 1.16
CA SER A 446 -18.08 -3.24 1.78
C SER A 446 -17.41 -2.10 1.02
N GLU A 447 -16.34 -2.37 0.28
CA GLU A 447 -15.69 -1.35 -0.56
C GLU A 447 -16.56 -1.00 -1.77
N VAL A 448 -17.18 -2.02 -2.35
CA VAL A 448 -18.15 -1.88 -3.44
C VAL A 448 -19.40 -1.16 -2.96
N GLU A 449 -19.91 -1.52 -1.76
CA GLU A 449 -21.01 -0.81 -1.11
C GLU A 449 -20.69 0.68 -0.89
N ALA A 450 -19.50 1.01 -0.40
CA ALA A 450 -19.07 2.39 -0.20
C ALA A 450 -19.01 3.19 -1.51
N SER A 451 -18.51 2.58 -2.57
CA SER A 451 -18.44 3.22 -3.90
C SER A 451 -19.82 3.49 -4.48
N LEU A 452 -20.77 2.58 -4.26
CA LEU A 452 -22.17 2.75 -4.64
C LEU A 452 -22.88 3.86 -3.85
N LEU A 453 -22.62 3.96 -2.55
CA LEU A 453 -23.20 5.01 -1.69
C LEU A 453 -22.71 6.42 -2.03
N ASN A 454 -21.56 6.55 -2.72
CA ASN A 454 -21.06 7.83 -3.20
C ASN A 454 -21.79 8.36 -4.46
N LEU A 455 -22.76 7.62 -4.99
CA LEU A 455 -23.56 8.05 -6.14
C LEU A 455 -24.82 8.76 -5.65
N ASP A 456 -25.07 9.99 -6.14
CA ASP A 456 -26.20 10.85 -5.73
C ASP A 456 -27.58 10.18 -5.81
N ALA A 457 -27.72 9.14 -6.63
CA ALA A 457 -28.97 8.41 -6.83
C ALA A 457 -29.21 7.27 -5.82
N VAL A 458 -28.19 6.83 -5.07
CA VAL A 458 -28.23 5.63 -4.22
C VAL A 458 -28.35 6.04 -2.75
N GLN A 459 -29.42 5.60 -2.08
CA GLN A 459 -29.67 5.86 -0.66
C GLN A 459 -29.06 4.78 0.25
N GLU A 460 -29.22 3.51 -0.13
CA GLU A 460 -28.61 2.36 0.54
C GLU A 460 -28.06 1.38 -0.50
N ALA A 461 -26.97 0.70 -0.17
CA ALA A 461 -26.36 -0.33 -1.01
C ALA A 461 -25.93 -1.53 -0.16
N VAL A 462 -26.21 -2.73 -0.66
CA VAL A 462 -25.69 -3.99 -0.13
C VAL A 462 -25.19 -4.85 -1.26
N VAL A 463 -23.97 -5.38 -1.11
CA VAL A 463 -23.35 -6.23 -2.12
C VAL A 463 -23.16 -7.62 -1.54
N VAL A 464 -23.62 -8.62 -2.29
CA VAL A 464 -23.49 -10.04 -1.92
C VAL A 464 -22.90 -10.82 -3.08
N ALA A 465 -22.11 -11.84 -2.77
CA ALA A 465 -21.69 -12.82 -3.76
C ALA A 465 -22.75 -13.91 -3.90
N GLN A 466 -23.14 -14.22 -5.12
CA GLN A 466 -24.06 -15.31 -5.44
C GLN A 466 -23.47 -16.22 -6.50
N THR A 467 -23.73 -17.52 -6.37
CA THR A 467 -23.38 -18.52 -7.37
C THR A 467 -24.41 -18.51 -8.49
N GLU A 468 -23.95 -18.47 -9.75
CA GLU A 468 -24.83 -18.47 -10.93
C GLU A 468 -25.60 -19.79 -11.07
N ALA A 469 -26.84 -19.73 -11.56
CA ALA A 469 -27.64 -20.93 -11.85
C ALA A 469 -26.98 -21.76 -12.96
N GLY A 470 -26.37 -22.89 -12.58
CA GLY A 470 -25.71 -23.83 -13.50
C GLY A 470 -24.18 -23.76 -13.53
N GLY A 471 -23.56 -22.85 -12.77
CA GLY A 471 -22.10 -22.75 -12.65
C GLY A 471 -21.48 -23.84 -11.75
N ALA A 472 -20.22 -24.19 -12.01
CA ALA A 472 -19.45 -25.07 -11.13
C ALA A 472 -19.23 -24.42 -9.75
N VAL A 473 -18.93 -25.24 -8.73
CA VAL A 473 -18.60 -24.77 -7.38
C VAL A 473 -17.34 -23.89 -7.44
N GLY A 474 -17.51 -22.57 -7.51
CA GLY A 474 -16.39 -21.62 -7.64
C GLY A 474 -16.74 -20.31 -8.36
N ASP A 475 -17.74 -20.29 -9.25
CA ASP A 475 -18.17 -19.08 -9.95
C ASP A 475 -19.17 -18.27 -9.10
N GLN A 476 -18.64 -17.38 -8.27
CA GLN A 476 -19.43 -16.38 -7.57
C GLN A 476 -19.37 -15.04 -8.32
N GLN A 477 -20.52 -14.41 -8.49
CA GLN A 477 -20.66 -13.05 -9.02
C GLN A 477 -21.20 -12.10 -7.95
N LEU A 478 -20.81 -10.84 -8.03
CA LEU A 478 -21.31 -9.79 -7.15
C LEU A 478 -22.68 -9.29 -7.64
N VAL A 479 -23.65 -9.24 -6.73
CA VAL A 479 -24.98 -8.66 -6.93
C VAL A 479 -25.13 -7.49 -5.96
N ALA A 480 -25.43 -6.31 -6.48
CA ALA A 480 -25.71 -5.11 -5.70
C ALA A 480 -27.21 -4.87 -5.57
N TYR A 481 -27.68 -4.69 -4.34
CA TYR A 481 -29.05 -4.32 -4.01
C TYR A 481 -29.07 -2.87 -3.55
N LEU A 482 -29.85 -2.04 -4.24
CA LEU A 482 -29.83 -0.59 -4.10
C LEU A 482 -31.20 -0.04 -3.72
N THR A 483 -31.26 1.01 -2.92
CA THR A 483 -32.48 1.81 -2.72
C THR A 483 -32.30 3.21 -3.30
N PRO A 484 -33.30 3.79 -3.97
CA PRO A 484 -33.16 5.08 -4.64
C PRO A 484 -33.38 6.25 -3.69
N VAL A 485 -32.60 7.34 -3.83
CA VAL A 485 -32.90 8.62 -3.18
C VAL A 485 -34.19 9.24 -3.75
N ASN A 486 -34.44 9.08 -5.05
CA ASN A 486 -35.67 9.49 -5.73
C ASN A 486 -36.16 8.41 -6.70
N SER A 487 -37.41 7.95 -6.50
CA SER A 487 -38.02 6.89 -7.30
C SER A 487 -38.13 7.17 -8.80
N GLN A 488 -38.06 8.44 -9.23
CA GLN A 488 -38.21 8.85 -10.63
C GLN A 488 -36.89 8.95 -11.42
N ASN A 489 -35.72 8.85 -10.77
CA ASN A 489 -34.42 9.05 -11.41
C ASN A 489 -33.41 7.97 -11.00
N LYS A 490 -33.56 6.77 -11.54
CA LYS A 490 -32.71 5.61 -11.26
C LYS A 490 -31.70 5.41 -12.40
N PRO A 491 -30.39 5.48 -12.13
CA PRO A 491 -29.37 5.14 -13.12
C PRO A 491 -29.56 3.72 -13.65
N THR A 492 -29.30 3.55 -14.93
CA THR A 492 -29.22 2.25 -15.59
C THR A 492 -28.03 1.45 -15.04
N ALA A 493 -28.06 0.13 -15.19
CA ALA A 493 -26.94 -0.73 -14.77
C ALA A 493 -25.62 -0.34 -15.47
N ASN A 494 -25.67 0.14 -16.72
CA ASN A 494 -24.48 0.57 -17.45
C ASN A 494 -23.90 1.89 -16.90
N GLU A 495 -24.74 2.84 -16.52
CA GLU A 495 -24.29 4.07 -15.86
C GLU A 495 -23.67 3.78 -14.48
N LEU A 496 -24.24 2.83 -13.73
CA LEU A 496 -23.66 2.35 -12.46
C LEU A 496 -22.32 1.62 -12.69
N LYS A 497 -22.23 0.76 -13.70
CA LYS A 497 -20.97 0.06 -14.04
C LYS A 497 -19.88 1.02 -14.49
N ALA A 498 -20.22 2.02 -15.31
CA ALA A 498 -19.27 3.04 -15.73
C ALA A 498 -18.78 3.87 -14.53
N ALA A 499 -19.70 4.37 -13.69
CA ALA A 499 -19.35 5.15 -12.52
C ALA A 499 -18.52 4.38 -11.48
N LEU A 500 -18.72 3.07 -11.37
CA LEU A 500 -17.91 2.19 -10.52
C LEU A 500 -16.59 1.80 -11.19
N GLY A 501 -16.56 1.57 -12.51
CA GLY A 501 -15.36 1.20 -13.26
C GLY A 501 -14.28 2.28 -13.28
N ASP A 502 -14.66 3.54 -13.10
CA ASP A 502 -13.71 4.66 -12.90
C ASP A 502 -12.96 4.59 -11.56
N LYS A 503 -13.48 3.83 -10.57
CA LYS A 503 -13.00 3.83 -9.17
C LYS A 503 -12.64 2.45 -8.64
N LEU A 504 -13.17 1.39 -9.22
CA LEU A 504 -13.02 0.01 -8.78
C LEU A 504 -12.53 -0.88 -9.93
N PRO A 505 -11.67 -1.87 -9.66
CA PRO A 505 -11.30 -2.90 -10.63
C PRO A 505 -12.52 -3.64 -11.19
N SER A 506 -12.44 -4.11 -12.44
CA SER A 506 -13.56 -4.75 -13.15
C SER A 506 -14.17 -5.96 -12.43
N TYR A 507 -13.38 -6.68 -11.61
CA TYR A 507 -13.86 -7.82 -10.80
C TYR A 507 -14.62 -7.41 -9.54
N MET A 508 -14.47 -6.16 -9.06
CA MET A 508 -15.22 -5.60 -7.94
C MET A 508 -16.55 -4.95 -8.37
N VAL A 509 -16.69 -4.64 -9.66
CA VAL A 509 -17.94 -4.07 -10.20
C VAL A 509 -19.03 -5.15 -10.21
N PRO A 510 -20.18 -4.93 -9.54
CA PRO A 510 -21.28 -5.89 -9.52
C PRO A 510 -21.77 -6.27 -10.92
N ALA A 511 -21.98 -7.57 -11.12
CA ALA A 511 -22.53 -8.09 -12.37
C ALA A 511 -23.99 -7.66 -12.56
N CYS A 512 -24.74 -7.58 -11.45
CA CYS A 512 -26.16 -7.25 -11.40
C CYS A 512 -26.45 -6.15 -10.37
N PHE A 513 -27.40 -5.25 -10.70
CA PHE A 513 -27.91 -4.20 -9.82
C PHE A 513 -29.43 -4.32 -9.70
N ILE A 514 -29.93 -4.48 -8.48
CA ILE A 514 -31.35 -4.69 -8.18
C ILE A 514 -31.85 -3.53 -7.33
N TRP A 515 -32.77 -2.74 -7.89
CA TRP A 515 -33.41 -1.64 -7.16
C TRP A 515 -34.57 -2.14 -6.30
N LEU A 516 -34.53 -1.85 -5.00
CA LEU A 516 -35.57 -2.16 -4.02
C LEU A 516 -36.19 -0.86 -3.47
N GLU A 517 -37.43 -0.94 -2.98
CA GLU A 517 -38.05 0.17 -2.25
C GLU A 517 -37.42 0.36 -0.86
N SER A 518 -37.03 -0.73 -0.20
CA SER A 518 -36.32 -0.74 1.08
C SER A 518 -35.52 -2.04 1.25
N LEU A 519 -34.37 -2.00 1.93
CA LEU A 519 -33.63 -3.21 2.27
C LEU A 519 -34.34 -4.00 3.39
N PRO A 520 -34.41 -5.35 3.32
CA PRO A 520 -35.00 -6.16 4.38
C PRO A 520 -34.12 -6.11 5.64
N LEU A 521 -34.74 -5.90 6.79
CA LEU A 521 -34.04 -5.84 8.09
C LEU A 521 -34.41 -7.04 8.97
N THR A 522 -33.42 -7.57 9.68
CA THR A 522 -33.58 -8.57 10.75
C THR A 522 -34.28 -7.97 11.96
N VAL A 523 -34.71 -8.82 12.90
CA VAL A 523 -35.26 -8.38 14.20
C VAL A 523 -34.31 -7.48 15.00
N THR A 524 -33.00 -7.56 14.75
CA THR A 524 -31.97 -6.70 15.38
C THR A 524 -31.73 -5.37 14.66
N GLY A 525 -32.48 -5.09 13.58
CA GLY A 525 -32.31 -3.88 12.77
C GLY A 525 -31.13 -3.90 11.79
N LYS A 526 -30.38 -5.02 11.72
CA LYS A 526 -29.33 -5.26 10.71
C LYS A 526 -29.94 -5.72 9.40
N ILE A 527 -29.23 -5.56 8.29
CA ILE A 527 -29.71 -6.02 6.98
C ILE A 527 -29.82 -7.55 6.94
N ASP A 528 -30.99 -8.06 6.55
CA ASP A 528 -31.24 -9.49 6.37
C ASP A 528 -30.83 -9.92 4.96
N ARG A 529 -29.54 -10.21 4.79
CA ARG A 529 -28.96 -10.67 3.52
C ARG A 529 -29.60 -11.96 2.98
N ARG A 530 -30.25 -12.77 3.83
CA ARG A 530 -30.94 -14.01 3.38
C ARG A 530 -32.33 -13.74 2.83
N ALA A 531 -32.95 -12.64 3.25
CA ALA A 531 -34.24 -12.19 2.74
C ALA A 531 -34.12 -11.34 1.46
N LEU A 532 -32.90 -11.07 0.99
CA LEU A 532 -32.69 -10.41 -0.31
C LEU A 532 -33.23 -11.27 -1.44
N PRO A 533 -33.99 -10.69 -2.39
CA PRO A 533 -34.61 -11.46 -3.45
C PRO A 533 -33.55 -11.97 -4.44
N LYS A 534 -33.71 -13.20 -4.95
CA LYS A 534 -32.76 -13.76 -5.91
C LYS A 534 -32.90 -13.08 -7.28
N PRO A 535 -31.79 -12.79 -8.00
CA PRO A 535 -31.83 -12.15 -9.32
C PRO A 535 -32.79 -12.86 -10.29
N GLU A 536 -32.75 -14.20 -10.31
CA GLU A 536 -33.61 -15.07 -11.14
C GLU A 536 -35.12 -14.87 -10.91
N SER A 537 -35.51 -14.43 -9.72
CA SER A 537 -36.93 -14.25 -9.35
C SER A 537 -37.50 -12.88 -9.73
N ILE A 538 -36.64 -11.90 -10.01
CA ILE A 538 -37.02 -10.53 -10.40
C ILE A 538 -36.77 -10.30 -11.90
N LEU A 539 -35.78 -10.99 -12.48
CA LEU A 539 -35.38 -10.83 -13.87
C LEU A 539 -36.26 -11.68 -14.79
N SER A 540 -37.39 -11.13 -15.24
CA SER A 540 -38.11 -11.66 -16.40
C SER A 540 -37.25 -11.52 -17.66
N THR A 541 -36.53 -12.59 -18.03
CA THR A 541 -36.09 -13.04 -19.37
C THR A 541 -35.68 -12.02 -20.45
N SER A 542 -35.34 -10.78 -20.13
CA SER A 542 -35.11 -9.72 -21.13
C SER A 542 -34.02 -8.69 -20.76
N GLN A 543 -33.28 -8.91 -19.66
CA GLN A 543 -32.21 -7.98 -19.22
C GLN A 543 -30.84 -8.64 -18.94
N LEU A 544 -30.74 -9.99 -19.02
CA LEU A 544 -29.47 -10.71 -18.89
C LEU A 544 -28.69 -10.82 -20.22
N GLU A 545 -29.28 -10.41 -21.36
CA GLU A 545 -28.67 -10.58 -22.69
C GLU A 545 -27.94 -9.34 -23.26
N LEU A 546 -27.82 -8.23 -22.52
CA LEU A 546 -27.36 -6.97 -23.16
C LEU A 546 -25.84 -6.76 -23.28
N ASN A 547 -24.95 -7.58 -22.67
CA ASN A 547 -23.50 -7.34 -22.75
C ASN A 547 -22.62 -8.54 -23.14
N VAL A 548 -23.17 -9.70 -23.50
CA VAL A 548 -22.41 -10.78 -24.16
C VAL A 548 -22.90 -10.84 -25.59
N ILE A 549 -22.31 -10.03 -26.46
CA ILE A 549 -22.55 -10.20 -27.90
C ILE A 549 -21.91 -11.54 -28.28
N ALA A 550 -22.77 -12.51 -28.60
CA ALA A 550 -22.35 -13.83 -29.01
C ALA A 550 -21.51 -13.76 -30.30
N PRO A 551 -20.55 -14.69 -30.49
CA PRO A 551 -19.80 -14.78 -31.74
C PRO A 551 -20.75 -14.95 -32.93
N ARG A 552 -20.48 -14.19 -33.98
CA ARG A 552 -21.26 -14.10 -35.22
C ARG A 552 -20.62 -14.91 -36.35
N THR A 553 -19.31 -15.17 -36.27
CA THR A 553 -18.52 -15.90 -37.27
C THR A 553 -17.77 -17.08 -36.64
N GLU A 554 -17.38 -18.07 -37.46
CA GLU A 554 -16.57 -19.22 -37.00
C GLU A 554 -15.20 -18.80 -36.45
N ILE A 555 -14.65 -17.68 -36.96
CA ILE A 555 -13.42 -17.07 -36.45
C ILE A 555 -13.68 -16.49 -35.06
N GLU A 556 -14.75 -15.71 -34.88
CA GLU A 556 -15.14 -15.18 -33.57
C GLU A 556 -15.39 -16.31 -32.54
N GLU A 557 -16.06 -17.40 -32.93
CA GLU A 557 -16.26 -18.56 -32.04
C GLU A 557 -14.94 -19.21 -31.61
N THR A 558 -14.00 -19.32 -32.54
CA THR A 558 -12.69 -19.90 -32.27
C THR A 558 -11.87 -18.99 -31.35
N LEU A 559 -11.94 -17.67 -31.58
CA LEU A 559 -11.28 -16.67 -30.74
C LEU A 559 -11.85 -16.62 -29.31
N VAL A 560 -13.18 -16.71 -29.15
CA VAL A 560 -13.83 -16.82 -27.83
C VAL A 560 -13.28 -18.03 -27.07
N LYS A 561 -13.22 -19.21 -27.71
CA LYS A 561 -12.65 -20.42 -27.08
C LYS A 561 -11.18 -20.23 -26.69
N ILE A 562 -10.38 -19.63 -27.57
CA ILE A 562 -8.95 -19.38 -27.29
C ILE A 562 -8.81 -18.44 -26.08
N TRP A 563 -9.57 -17.35 -26.04
CA TRP A 563 -9.51 -16.38 -24.94
C TRP A 563 -10.00 -16.99 -23.62
N SER A 564 -11.08 -17.75 -23.64
CA SER A 564 -11.58 -18.45 -22.45
C SER A 564 -10.56 -19.46 -21.91
N GLU A 565 -9.86 -20.18 -22.78
CA GLU A 565 -8.81 -21.11 -22.36
C GLU A 565 -7.56 -20.42 -21.79
N VAL A 566 -7.21 -19.24 -22.31
CA VAL A 566 -6.03 -18.48 -21.86
C VAL A 566 -6.32 -17.74 -20.57
N LEU A 567 -7.42 -16.96 -20.56
CA LEU A 567 -7.79 -16.09 -19.45
C LEU A 567 -8.52 -16.85 -18.33
N LYS A 568 -9.00 -18.07 -18.61
CA LYS A 568 -9.83 -18.89 -17.70
C LYS A 568 -11.12 -18.17 -17.28
N ILE A 569 -11.74 -17.46 -18.22
CA ILE A 569 -12.98 -16.68 -18.03
C ILE A 569 -14.05 -17.15 -19.03
N GLU A 570 -15.27 -17.42 -18.55
CA GLU A 570 -16.48 -17.68 -19.35
C GLU A 570 -17.70 -17.02 -18.67
N PRO A 571 -18.66 -16.42 -19.42
CA PRO A 571 -18.65 -16.17 -20.87
C PRO A 571 -17.81 -14.95 -21.29
N ILE A 572 -17.22 -14.99 -22.49
CA ILE A 572 -16.53 -13.86 -23.14
C ILE A 572 -17.36 -13.41 -24.36
N GLY A 573 -17.78 -12.14 -24.39
CA GLY A 573 -18.46 -11.51 -25.53
C GLY A 573 -17.47 -10.91 -26.53
N ILE A 574 -17.88 -10.78 -27.79
CA ILE A 574 -16.95 -10.39 -28.86
C ILE A 574 -16.39 -8.95 -28.75
N GLU A 575 -17.08 -8.07 -28.02
CA GLU A 575 -16.66 -6.68 -27.79
C GLU A 575 -15.89 -6.51 -26.46
N ASN A 576 -15.66 -7.59 -25.70
CA ASN A 576 -14.87 -7.46 -24.47
C ASN A 576 -13.40 -7.22 -24.81
N ASN A 577 -12.78 -6.26 -24.10
CA ASN A 577 -11.38 -5.91 -24.29
C ASN A 577 -10.48 -6.93 -23.57
N PHE A 578 -9.48 -7.45 -24.28
CA PHE A 578 -8.52 -8.45 -23.78
C PHE A 578 -7.84 -8.04 -22.48
N PHE A 579 -7.43 -6.77 -22.38
CA PHE A 579 -6.64 -6.27 -21.25
C PHE A 579 -7.53 -5.91 -20.04
N GLU A 580 -8.78 -5.52 -20.28
CA GLU A 580 -9.78 -5.30 -19.22
C GLU A 580 -10.21 -6.61 -18.56
N LEU A 581 -10.14 -7.72 -19.31
CA LEU A 581 -10.36 -9.08 -18.82
C LEU A 581 -9.14 -9.67 -18.07
N GLY A 582 -8.10 -8.88 -17.80
CA GLY A 582 -6.88 -9.35 -17.12
C GLY A 582 -5.84 -9.98 -18.05
N GLY A 583 -5.99 -9.80 -19.36
CA GLY A 583 -4.95 -10.14 -20.34
C GLY A 583 -3.68 -9.32 -20.13
N HIS A 584 -2.52 -9.97 -20.15
CA HIS A 584 -1.21 -9.32 -20.15
C HIS A 584 -0.34 -9.88 -21.28
N SER A 585 0.88 -9.37 -21.49
CA SER A 585 1.73 -9.73 -22.63
C SER A 585 1.94 -11.24 -22.77
N LEU A 586 2.08 -11.98 -21.66
CA LEU A 586 2.16 -13.44 -21.69
C LEU A 586 0.85 -14.10 -22.18
N HIS A 587 -0.32 -13.69 -21.69
CA HIS A 587 -1.61 -14.14 -22.21
C HIS A 587 -1.76 -13.80 -23.70
N ALA A 588 -1.31 -12.62 -24.13
CA ALA A 588 -1.36 -12.22 -25.53
C ALA A 588 -0.47 -13.14 -26.41
N SER A 589 0.76 -13.46 -25.98
CA SER A 589 1.62 -14.43 -26.68
C SER A 589 0.96 -15.81 -26.78
N GLN A 590 0.30 -16.24 -25.70
CA GLN A 590 -0.45 -17.49 -25.64
C GLN A 590 -1.67 -17.51 -26.58
N VAL A 591 -2.37 -16.38 -26.72
CA VAL A 591 -3.47 -16.22 -27.69
C VAL A 591 -2.95 -16.32 -29.11
N VAL A 592 -1.89 -15.58 -29.46
CA VAL A 592 -1.28 -15.61 -30.80
C VAL A 592 -0.83 -17.03 -31.17
N ALA A 593 -0.19 -17.73 -30.24
CA ALA A 593 0.25 -19.10 -30.42
C ALA A 593 -0.93 -20.06 -30.72
N ARG A 594 -2.05 -19.91 -30.00
CA ARG A 594 -3.26 -20.72 -30.19
C ARG A 594 -4.02 -20.35 -31.46
N ILE A 595 -4.00 -19.08 -31.87
CA ILE A 595 -4.55 -18.62 -33.16
C ILE A 595 -3.81 -19.28 -34.32
N SER A 596 -2.47 -19.22 -34.31
CA SER A 596 -1.63 -19.88 -35.32
C SER A 596 -1.89 -21.39 -35.38
N GLN A 597 -2.00 -22.05 -34.22
CA GLN A 597 -2.28 -23.49 -34.16
C GLN A 597 -3.66 -23.89 -34.70
N ARG A 598 -4.72 -23.13 -34.37
CA ARG A 598 -6.11 -23.50 -34.70
C ARG A 598 -6.57 -23.00 -36.06
N LEU A 599 -6.12 -21.80 -36.45
CA LEU A 599 -6.58 -21.12 -37.66
C LEU A 599 -5.51 -21.14 -38.77
N GLY A 600 -4.26 -21.49 -38.47
CA GLY A 600 -3.16 -21.51 -39.45
C GLY A 600 -2.69 -20.12 -39.88
N ILE A 601 -3.10 -19.06 -39.18
CA ILE A 601 -2.77 -17.66 -39.48
C ILE A 601 -1.74 -17.15 -38.47
N GLU A 602 -0.59 -16.66 -38.95
CA GLU A 602 0.36 -15.92 -38.12
C GLU A 602 -0.09 -14.46 -38.00
N ILE A 603 -0.17 -13.97 -36.76
CA ILE A 603 -0.38 -12.55 -36.48
C ILE A 603 0.74 -12.04 -35.57
N PRO A 604 1.25 -10.81 -35.78
CA PRO A 604 2.17 -10.20 -34.84
C PRO A 604 1.52 -10.03 -33.46
N LEU A 605 2.29 -10.16 -32.38
CA LEU A 605 1.79 -9.91 -31.02
C LEU A 605 1.15 -8.52 -30.87
N LYS A 606 1.73 -7.54 -31.57
CA LYS A 606 1.22 -6.17 -31.68
C LYS A 606 -0.26 -6.11 -32.07
N GLN A 607 -0.74 -7.07 -32.86
CA GLN A 607 -2.13 -7.09 -33.32
C GLN A 607 -3.13 -7.26 -32.18
N ILE A 608 -2.79 -8.00 -31.12
CA ILE A 608 -3.67 -8.13 -29.93
C ILE A 608 -3.86 -6.78 -29.23
N PHE A 609 -2.89 -5.87 -29.36
CA PHE A 609 -2.96 -4.53 -28.78
C PHE A 609 -3.67 -3.51 -29.67
N GLU A 610 -3.60 -3.68 -31.00
CA GLU A 610 -4.27 -2.80 -31.98
C GLU A 610 -5.73 -3.21 -32.22
N ALA A 611 -6.03 -4.50 -32.09
CA ALA A 611 -7.36 -5.09 -32.14
C ALA A 611 -7.66 -5.83 -30.82
N PRO A 612 -7.93 -5.09 -29.72
CA PRO A 612 -8.02 -5.66 -28.39
C PRO A 612 -9.37 -6.31 -28.09
N THR A 613 -10.28 -6.44 -29.06
CA THR A 613 -11.56 -7.15 -28.94
C THR A 613 -11.59 -8.30 -29.95
N ILE A 614 -12.41 -9.32 -29.69
CA ILE A 614 -12.57 -10.46 -30.61
C ILE A 614 -13.18 -9.99 -31.94
N SER A 615 -14.08 -9.01 -31.93
CA SER A 615 -14.65 -8.39 -33.14
C SER A 615 -13.56 -7.78 -34.03
N LEU A 616 -12.74 -6.88 -33.48
CA LEU A 616 -11.65 -6.22 -34.21
C LEU A 616 -10.58 -7.22 -34.65
N LEU A 617 -10.30 -8.24 -33.83
CA LEU A 617 -9.30 -9.24 -34.15
C LEU A 617 -9.79 -10.18 -35.26
N SER A 618 -11.09 -10.51 -35.26
CA SER A 618 -11.72 -11.26 -36.35
C SER A 618 -11.67 -10.49 -37.66
N GLU A 619 -12.01 -9.19 -37.64
CA GLU A 619 -11.93 -8.33 -38.84
C GLU A 619 -10.51 -8.27 -39.41
N TYR A 620 -9.50 -8.16 -38.55
CA TYR A 620 -8.11 -8.23 -38.98
C TYR A 620 -7.77 -9.60 -39.59
N LEU A 621 -8.12 -10.70 -38.93
CA LEU A 621 -7.85 -12.04 -39.44
C LEU A 621 -8.53 -12.30 -40.79
N GLU A 622 -9.75 -11.80 -41.00
CA GLU A 622 -10.46 -11.87 -42.28
C GLU A 622 -9.76 -11.06 -43.39
N SER A 623 -9.20 -9.90 -43.05
CA SER A 623 -8.42 -9.06 -43.99
C SER A 623 -7.09 -9.70 -44.41
N VAL A 624 -6.46 -10.47 -43.50
CA VAL A 624 -5.22 -11.22 -43.78
C VAL A 624 -5.53 -12.50 -44.57
N ASN A 625 -6.65 -13.17 -44.29
CA ASN A 625 -7.06 -14.39 -44.98
C ASN A 625 -7.46 -14.14 -46.46
N THR A 626 -7.90 -12.93 -46.79
CA THR A 626 -8.21 -12.51 -48.17
C THR A 626 -6.98 -12.02 -48.95
N SER A 627 -5.87 -11.73 -48.25
CA SER A 627 -4.61 -11.27 -48.81
C SER A 627 -3.58 -12.39 -48.70
N THR A 628 -3.67 -13.41 -49.56
CA THR A 628 -2.68 -14.49 -49.64
C THR A 628 -1.30 -13.93 -49.98
N CYS A 629 -0.50 -13.62 -48.96
CA CYS A 629 0.94 -13.61 -49.06
C CYS A 629 1.42 -15.04 -48.83
N SER A 630 1.96 -15.63 -49.89
CA SER A 630 2.75 -16.84 -49.88
C SER A 630 3.86 -16.75 -48.82
N THR A 631 3.61 -17.24 -47.62
CA THR A 631 4.68 -17.63 -46.70
C THR A 631 5.40 -18.80 -47.36
N GLY A 632 6.68 -18.62 -47.67
CA GLY A 632 7.52 -19.66 -48.28
C GLY A 632 7.49 -20.99 -47.51
N ASP A 633 8.05 -22.04 -48.12
CA ASP A 633 8.07 -23.48 -47.75
C ASP A 633 8.48 -23.88 -46.30
N TYR A 634 8.38 -23.01 -45.28
CA TYR A 634 8.81 -23.27 -43.91
C TYR A 634 7.63 -23.54 -42.96
N PRO A 635 7.71 -24.58 -42.12
CA PRO A 635 6.65 -24.92 -41.18
C PRO A 635 6.53 -23.89 -40.05
N LEU A 636 5.29 -23.42 -39.78
CA LEU A 636 4.95 -22.42 -38.76
C LEU A 636 5.14 -22.93 -37.32
N VAL A 637 5.20 -24.25 -37.13
CA VAL A 637 5.38 -24.89 -35.82
C VAL A 637 6.54 -25.89 -35.86
N PRO A 638 7.29 -26.06 -34.74
CA PRO A 638 8.30 -27.10 -34.64
C PRO A 638 7.69 -28.50 -34.82
N THR A 639 8.38 -29.36 -35.55
CA THR A 639 8.01 -30.78 -35.73
C THR A 639 9.17 -31.69 -35.33
N PRO A 640 8.90 -32.96 -34.97
CA PRO A 640 9.96 -33.92 -34.66
C PRO A 640 10.96 -34.05 -35.80
N THR A 641 12.24 -33.89 -35.47
CA THR A 641 13.35 -33.99 -36.41
C THR A 641 14.11 -35.31 -36.23
N ALA A 642 14.58 -35.89 -37.33
CA ALA A 642 15.49 -37.03 -37.26
C ALA A 642 16.76 -36.62 -36.51
N ARG A 643 17.20 -37.43 -35.55
CA ARG A 643 18.41 -37.15 -34.76
C ARG A 643 19.64 -37.35 -35.66
N GLU A 644 20.17 -36.26 -36.19
CA GLU A 644 21.42 -36.22 -36.96
C GLU A 644 22.64 -36.40 -36.05
N ALA A 645 23.80 -36.72 -36.63
CA ALA A 645 25.04 -36.89 -35.86
C ALA A 645 25.54 -35.58 -35.21
N GLU A 646 25.18 -34.43 -35.79
CA GLU A 646 25.50 -33.09 -35.27
C GLU A 646 24.22 -32.28 -35.06
N ILE A 647 23.80 -32.11 -33.81
CA ILE A 647 22.58 -31.37 -33.47
C ILE A 647 22.97 -29.92 -33.14
N PRO A 648 22.48 -28.90 -33.86
CA PRO A 648 22.90 -27.52 -33.63
C PRO A 648 22.30 -26.95 -32.34
N LEU A 649 22.97 -26.00 -31.70
CA LEU A 649 22.40 -25.20 -30.60
C LEU A 649 21.29 -24.29 -31.14
N SER A 650 20.29 -23.97 -30.33
CA SER A 650 19.43 -22.81 -30.59
C SER A 650 20.27 -21.53 -30.66
N LEU A 651 19.76 -20.48 -31.31
CA LEU A 651 20.51 -19.24 -31.47
C LEU A 651 20.80 -18.56 -30.12
N THR A 652 19.87 -18.67 -29.15
CA THR A 652 20.06 -18.18 -27.77
C THR A 652 21.11 -18.99 -27.01
N GLN A 653 21.06 -20.33 -27.09
CA GLN A 653 22.10 -21.19 -26.48
C GLN A 653 23.49 -20.91 -27.06
N GLN A 654 23.60 -20.59 -28.35
CA GLN A 654 24.89 -20.27 -28.97
C GLN A 654 25.54 -19.03 -28.35
N GLY A 655 24.76 -17.98 -28.08
CA GLY A 655 25.22 -16.78 -27.39
C GLY A 655 25.72 -17.07 -25.97
N LEU A 656 24.92 -17.80 -25.19
CA LEU A 656 25.30 -18.18 -23.83
C LEU A 656 26.51 -19.13 -23.79
N TRP A 657 26.63 -20.04 -24.75
CA TRP A 657 27.80 -20.91 -24.89
C TRP A 657 29.07 -20.09 -25.13
N PHE A 658 29.00 -19.07 -26.01
CA PHE A 658 30.13 -18.16 -26.26
C PHE A 658 30.55 -17.40 -24.99
N LEU A 659 29.59 -16.89 -24.21
CA LEU A 659 29.85 -16.22 -22.94
C LEU A 659 30.49 -17.18 -21.91
N ALA A 660 29.98 -18.41 -21.78
CA ALA A 660 30.56 -19.41 -20.89
C ALA A 660 32.03 -19.73 -21.21
N GLN A 661 32.41 -19.74 -22.51
CA GLN A 661 33.80 -19.92 -22.94
C GLN A 661 34.69 -18.70 -22.64
N LEU A 662 34.17 -17.47 -22.76
CA LEU A 662 34.91 -16.25 -22.47
C LEU A 662 35.16 -16.04 -20.96
N GLU A 663 34.21 -16.46 -20.13
CA GLU A 663 34.25 -16.21 -18.68
C GLU A 663 34.87 -17.36 -17.86
N ASP A 664 35.46 -18.36 -18.51
CA ASP A 664 36.06 -19.55 -17.89
C ASP A 664 35.09 -20.28 -16.95
N ASN A 665 33.87 -20.53 -17.43
CA ASN A 665 32.81 -21.27 -16.73
C ASN A 665 32.41 -20.70 -15.35
N ARG A 666 32.39 -19.37 -15.14
CA ARG A 666 31.89 -18.79 -13.88
C ARG A 666 30.45 -19.20 -13.55
N ALA A 667 30.13 -19.22 -12.25
CA ALA A 667 28.78 -19.52 -11.73
C ALA A 667 27.73 -18.42 -11.99
N ALA A 668 28.03 -17.42 -12.82
CA ALA A 668 27.17 -16.27 -13.10
C ALA A 668 25.81 -16.68 -13.75
N TYR A 669 25.77 -17.82 -14.43
CA TYR A 669 24.58 -18.36 -15.10
C TYR A 669 23.97 -19.57 -14.38
N ASN A 670 24.23 -19.72 -13.08
CA ASN A 670 23.56 -20.73 -12.27
C ASN A 670 22.18 -20.22 -11.82
N LEU A 671 21.15 -21.03 -12.06
CA LEU A 671 19.82 -20.86 -11.51
C LEU A 671 19.71 -21.74 -10.26
N VAL A 672 19.58 -21.12 -9.08
CA VAL A 672 19.46 -21.83 -7.79
C VAL A 672 18.10 -21.57 -7.16
N ARG A 673 17.45 -22.62 -6.64
CA ARG A 673 16.21 -22.57 -5.86
C ARG A 673 16.35 -23.40 -4.60
N ALA A 674 15.75 -22.93 -3.51
CA ALA A 674 15.76 -23.59 -2.21
C ALA A 674 14.33 -23.79 -1.68
N PHE A 675 14.03 -25.01 -1.22
CA PHE A 675 12.72 -25.37 -0.66
C PHE A 675 12.89 -25.98 0.73
N VAL A 676 12.24 -25.40 1.73
CA VAL A 676 12.14 -25.99 3.07
C VAL A 676 11.04 -27.04 3.04
N ILE A 677 11.41 -28.27 3.36
CA ILE A 677 10.52 -29.42 3.43
C ILE A 677 10.36 -29.81 4.90
N THR A 678 9.12 -29.85 5.36
CA THR A 678 8.77 -30.27 6.72
C THR A 678 7.90 -31.54 6.68
N GLY A 679 8.34 -32.57 7.40
CA GLY A 679 7.72 -33.90 7.45
C GLY A 679 8.65 -35.03 6.98
N SER A 680 8.11 -36.25 6.92
CA SER A 680 8.85 -37.47 6.56
C SER A 680 9.00 -37.64 5.05
N LEU A 681 10.07 -37.10 4.47
CA LEU A 681 10.37 -37.21 3.04
C LEU A 681 10.73 -38.66 2.62
N ASP A 682 10.00 -39.23 1.66
CA ASP A 682 10.40 -40.48 1.00
C ASP A 682 11.47 -40.22 -0.05
N ARG A 683 12.71 -40.50 0.33
CA ARG A 683 13.88 -40.23 -0.52
C ARG A 683 13.88 -41.09 -1.79
N THR A 684 13.39 -42.33 -1.69
CA THR A 684 13.39 -43.26 -2.84
C THR A 684 12.42 -42.79 -3.90
N SER A 685 11.22 -42.34 -3.48
CA SER A 685 10.24 -41.74 -4.39
C SER A 685 10.78 -40.47 -5.05
N LEU A 686 11.51 -39.63 -4.31
CA LEU A 686 12.13 -38.41 -4.86
C LEU A 686 13.23 -38.73 -5.88
N GLU A 687 14.14 -39.66 -5.58
CA GLU A 687 15.21 -40.07 -6.50
C GLU A 687 14.64 -40.69 -7.78
N ASN A 688 13.61 -41.53 -7.67
CA ASN A 688 12.93 -42.11 -8.82
C ASN A 688 12.22 -41.04 -9.67
N ALA A 689 11.58 -40.06 -9.04
CA ALA A 689 10.95 -38.94 -9.73
C ALA A 689 11.97 -38.12 -10.52
N ILE A 690 13.12 -37.80 -9.91
CA ILE A 690 14.23 -37.10 -10.57
C ILE A 690 14.77 -37.91 -11.76
N ALA A 691 15.00 -39.21 -11.59
CA ALA A 691 15.46 -40.07 -12.67
C ALA A 691 14.47 -40.11 -13.84
N THR A 692 13.16 -40.15 -13.55
CA THR A 692 12.11 -40.14 -14.59
C THR A 692 12.08 -38.82 -15.36
N LEU A 693 12.26 -37.68 -14.68
CA LEU A 693 12.33 -36.36 -15.34
C LEU A 693 13.49 -36.27 -16.33
N ILE A 694 14.67 -36.75 -15.92
CA ILE A 694 15.89 -36.72 -16.73
C ILE A 694 15.74 -37.59 -17.98
N ASP A 695 15.06 -38.73 -17.87
CA ASP A 695 14.80 -39.60 -19.02
C ASP A 695 13.84 -38.94 -20.02
N ARG A 696 12.75 -38.35 -19.49
CA ARG A 696 11.67 -37.69 -20.24
C ARG A 696 12.13 -36.46 -21.03
N HIS A 697 12.99 -35.62 -20.44
CA HIS A 697 13.44 -34.36 -21.05
C HIS A 697 14.89 -34.48 -21.53
N GLU A 698 15.09 -34.57 -22.85
CA GLU A 698 16.42 -34.76 -23.46
C GLU A 698 17.42 -33.67 -23.02
N ILE A 699 16.95 -32.43 -22.83
CA ILE A 699 17.79 -31.29 -22.47
C ILE A 699 18.49 -31.45 -21.11
N LEU A 700 17.88 -32.17 -20.15
CA LEU A 700 18.44 -32.38 -18.81
C LEU A 700 19.65 -33.32 -18.82
N ARG A 701 19.83 -34.07 -19.91
CA ARG A 701 20.94 -34.98 -20.18
C ARG A 701 21.77 -34.57 -21.41
N THR A 702 21.69 -33.28 -21.76
CA THR A 702 22.41 -32.68 -22.88
C THR A 702 23.66 -31.94 -22.41
N THR A 703 24.74 -32.05 -23.18
CA THR A 703 26.01 -31.33 -23.02
C THR A 703 26.36 -30.60 -24.32
N PHE A 704 27.27 -29.64 -24.25
CA PHE A 704 27.60 -28.75 -25.38
C PHE A 704 29.08 -28.84 -25.71
N SER A 705 29.43 -29.13 -26.96
CA SER A 705 30.82 -29.26 -27.41
C SER A 705 31.07 -28.48 -28.69
N ALA A 706 32.27 -27.95 -28.88
CA ALA A 706 32.71 -27.46 -30.18
C ALA A 706 33.13 -28.65 -31.06
N GLY A 707 32.47 -28.85 -32.20
CA GLY A 707 32.94 -29.75 -33.27
C GLY A 707 34.03 -29.08 -34.11
N GLU A 708 33.97 -29.21 -35.44
CA GLU A 708 34.80 -28.47 -36.42
C GLU A 708 34.52 -26.94 -36.42
N GLY A 709 34.55 -26.29 -35.26
CA GLY A 709 34.31 -24.84 -35.10
C GLY A 709 32.85 -24.42 -34.92
N ILE A 710 31.88 -25.35 -35.00
CA ILE A 710 30.46 -25.10 -34.76
C ILE A 710 30.05 -25.78 -33.44
N PRO A 711 29.39 -25.06 -32.50
CA PRO A 711 28.91 -25.67 -31.27
C PRO A 711 27.73 -26.60 -31.57
N ASN A 712 27.76 -27.80 -30.97
CA ASN A 712 26.77 -28.86 -31.15
C ASN A 712 26.27 -29.39 -29.79
N GLN A 713 25.02 -29.83 -29.75
CA GLN A 713 24.37 -30.50 -28.63
C GLN A 713 24.65 -32.00 -28.66
N ARG A 714 25.02 -32.57 -27.51
CA ARG A 714 25.23 -34.01 -27.32
C ARG A 714 24.28 -34.54 -26.26
N ILE A 715 23.30 -35.33 -26.70
CA ILE A 715 22.29 -35.93 -25.83
C ILE A 715 22.80 -37.30 -25.36
N SER A 716 22.97 -37.50 -24.06
CA SER A 716 23.35 -38.81 -23.50
C SER A 716 22.15 -39.75 -23.49
N SER A 717 22.31 -41.02 -23.85
CA SER A 717 21.19 -42.00 -23.83
C SER A 717 20.66 -42.26 -22.43
N GLN A 718 21.55 -42.29 -21.43
CA GLN A 718 21.23 -42.33 -20.00
C GLN A 718 22.28 -41.53 -19.24
N ILE A 719 21.88 -40.87 -18.17
CA ILE A 719 22.79 -40.18 -17.23
C ILE A 719 22.33 -40.45 -15.81
N ARG A 720 23.27 -40.70 -14.90
CA ARG A 720 22.98 -40.89 -13.48
C ARG A 720 23.18 -39.56 -12.75
N LEU A 721 22.10 -39.00 -12.21
CA LEU A 721 22.17 -37.83 -11.33
C LEU A 721 21.94 -38.25 -9.88
N PRO A 722 22.98 -38.24 -9.02
CA PRO A 722 22.80 -38.53 -7.60
C PRO A 722 22.13 -37.35 -6.86
N LEU A 723 21.24 -37.66 -5.93
CA LEU A 723 20.78 -36.71 -4.92
C LEU A 723 21.90 -36.53 -3.89
N SER A 724 22.57 -35.37 -3.91
CA SER A 724 23.66 -35.08 -2.97
C SER A 724 23.10 -34.81 -1.58
N MET A 725 23.74 -35.30 -0.53
CA MET A 725 23.29 -35.09 0.86
C MET A 725 24.35 -34.32 1.64
N VAL A 726 23.88 -33.35 2.43
CA VAL A 726 24.70 -32.62 3.40
C VAL A 726 24.02 -32.72 4.76
N ASP A 727 24.68 -33.32 5.74
CA ASP A 727 24.16 -33.43 7.09
C ASP A 727 24.70 -32.28 7.94
N LEU A 728 23.80 -31.39 8.37
CA LEU A 728 24.08 -30.26 9.24
C LEU A 728 23.31 -30.37 10.56
N THR A 729 22.86 -31.56 10.95
CA THR A 729 22.07 -31.77 12.17
C THR A 729 22.77 -31.31 13.47
N THR A 730 24.08 -31.09 13.43
CA THR A 730 24.91 -30.61 14.56
C THR A 730 25.39 -29.16 14.40
N GLU A 731 25.14 -28.53 13.27
CA GLU A 731 25.56 -27.16 12.95
C GLU A 731 24.34 -26.23 12.89
N GLY A 732 24.45 -25.01 13.41
CA GLY A 732 23.33 -24.06 13.46
C GLY A 732 22.92 -23.51 12.07
N LEU A 733 22.00 -22.54 12.06
CA LEU A 733 21.50 -21.90 10.83
C LEU A 733 22.61 -21.33 9.92
N ASP A 734 23.75 -20.93 10.49
CA ASP A 734 24.88 -20.38 9.74
C ASP A 734 25.51 -21.39 8.76
N GLY A 735 25.50 -22.69 9.10
CA GLY A 735 26.03 -23.74 8.21
C GLY A 735 25.18 -23.93 6.95
N ILE A 736 23.86 -23.74 7.07
CA ILE A 736 22.93 -23.86 5.94
C ILE A 736 23.19 -22.76 4.90
N GLU A 737 23.34 -21.52 5.37
CA GLU A 737 23.60 -20.37 4.48
C GLU A 737 24.96 -20.46 3.79
N GLU A 738 25.96 -21.07 4.44
CA GLU A 738 27.26 -21.32 3.82
C GLU A 738 27.18 -22.36 2.71
N VAL A 739 26.45 -23.46 2.91
CA VAL A 739 26.25 -24.48 1.86
C VAL A 739 25.48 -23.90 0.67
N ILE A 740 24.43 -23.11 0.92
CA ILE A 740 23.69 -22.41 -0.14
C ILE A 740 24.63 -21.48 -0.92
N PHE A 741 25.44 -20.69 -0.21
CA PHE A 741 26.39 -19.77 -0.83
C PHE A 741 27.45 -20.49 -1.67
N GLN A 742 27.98 -21.60 -1.17
CA GLN A 742 28.94 -22.43 -1.93
C GLN A 742 28.31 -23.02 -3.19
N GLU A 743 27.06 -23.49 -3.10
CA GLU A 743 26.35 -24.04 -4.25
C GLU A 743 26.03 -22.97 -5.30
N GLN A 744 25.66 -21.76 -4.88
CA GLN A 744 25.48 -20.60 -5.77
C GLN A 744 26.76 -20.25 -6.55
N ASN A 745 27.93 -20.43 -5.93
CA ASN A 745 29.24 -20.09 -6.52
C ASN A 745 29.93 -21.28 -7.21
N ARG A 746 29.33 -22.47 -7.19
CA ARG A 746 29.94 -23.67 -7.78
C ARG A 746 29.66 -23.73 -9.29
N PRO A 747 30.68 -23.59 -10.16
CA PRO A 747 30.50 -23.50 -11.60
C PRO A 747 30.01 -24.82 -12.24
N PHE A 748 29.39 -24.71 -13.42
CA PHE A 748 29.18 -25.84 -14.33
C PHE A 748 30.13 -25.75 -15.51
N ASP A 749 30.71 -26.87 -15.91
CA ASP A 749 31.34 -27.00 -17.23
C ASP A 749 30.28 -27.48 -18.22
N VAL A 750 29.87 -26.62 -19.16
CA VAL A 750 28.82 -26.94 -20.15
C VAL A 750 29.20 -28.12 -21.06
N THR A 751 30.47 -28.49 -21.11
CA THR A 751 30.98 -29.63 -21.89
C THR A 751 30.91 -30.97 -21.13
N VAL A 752 30.72 -30.94 -19.80
CA VAL A 752 30.67 -32.11 -18.92
C VAL A 752 29.37 -32.13 -18.11
N GLY A 753 28.46 -33.02 -18.48
CA GLY A 753 27.16 -33.16 -17.80
C GLY A 753 27.20 -34.05 -16.55
N PRO A 754 26.13 -34.06 -15.74
CA PRO A 754 24.86 -33.34 -15.92
C PRO A 754 24.95 -31.85 -15.54
N LEU A 755 24.20 -30.99 -16.24
CA LEU A 755 24.15 -29.54 -16.00
C LEU A 755 23.03 -29.13 -15.01
N LEU A 756 22.70 -30.07 -14.12
CA LEU A 756 21.65 -30.01 -13.10
C LEU A 756 22.20 -30.70 -11.85
N ARG A 757 21.89 -30.17 -10.66
CA ARG A 757 22.22 -30.74 -9.35
C ARG A 757 21.03 -30.63 -8.41
N PHE A 758 20.81 -31.69 -7.62
CA PHE A 758 19.93 -31.67 -6.46
C PHE A 758 20.75 -31.94 -5.20
N THR A 759 20.60 -31.08 -4.19
CA THR A 759 21.27 -31.23 -2.90
C THR A 759 20.24 -31.16 -1.77
N LEU A 760 20.19 -32.19 -0.94
CA LEU A 760 19.33 -32.25 0.24
C LEU A 760 20.15 -31.96 1.49
N ILE A 761 19.88 -30.84 2.15
CA ILE A 761 20.47 -30.45 3.42
C ILE A 761 19.59 -30.96 4.55
N CYS A 762 20.13 -31.81 5.42
CA CYS A 762 19.42 -32.35 6.57
C CYS A 762 19.73 -31.49 7.81
N ASN A 763 18.73 -30.75 8.30
CA ASN A 763 18.83 -29.92 9.50
C ASN A 763 18.28 -30.65 10.74
N SER A 764 17.21 -31.43 10.57
CA SER A 764 16.70 -32.37 11.57
C SER A 764 16.03 -33.57 10.89
N GLN A 765 15.51 -34.53 11.67
CA GLN A 765 14.76 -35.67 11.11
C GLN A 765 13.48 -35.22 10.38
N GLU A 766 12.87 -34.10 10.76
CA GLU A 766 11.60 -33.62 10.23
C GLU A 766 11.72 -32.34 9.39
N LYS A 767 12.89 -31.69 9.33
CA LYS A 767 13.10 -30.46 8.57
C LYS A 767 14.34 -30.55 7.69
N GLN A 768 14.13 -30.46 6.38
CA GLN A 768 15.15 -30.60 5.35
C GLN A 768 15.05 -29.44 4.36
N ILE A 769 16.13 -29.16 3.63
CA ILE A 769 16.14 -28.15 2.57
C ILE A 769 16.58 -28.83 1.27
N LEU A 770 15.75 -28.76 0.24
CA LEU A 770 16.08 -29.21 -1.10
C LEU A 770 16.58 -28.02 -1.92
N LEU A 771 17.82 -28.10 -2.39
CA LEU A 771 18.41 -27.19 -3.36
C LEU A 771 18.30 -27.79 -4.76
N LEU A 772 17.80 -27.00 -5.70
CA LEU A 772 17.79 -27.26 -7.14
C LEU A 772 18.73 -26.25 -7.80
N THR A 773 19.76 -26.74 -8.48
CA THR A 773 20.74 -25.90 -9.19
C THR A 773 20.85 -26.33 -10.65
N MET A 774 20.63 -25.42 -11.60
CA MET A 774 20.69 -25.68 -13.04
C MET A 774 21.56 -24.65 -13.74
N HIS A 775 22.22 -25.01 -14.84
CA HIS A 775 22.83 -24.01 -15.71
C HIS A 775 21.78 -23.39 -16.65
N HIS A 776 21.82 -22.07 -16.86
CA HIS A 776 20.84 -21.34 -17.67
C HIS A 776 20.79 -21.81 -19.14
N ILE A 777 21.82 -22.48 -19.66
CA ILE A 777 21.86 -23.03 -21.04
C ILE A 777 20.88 -24.19 -21.29
N ILE A 778 20.41 -24.85 -20.23
CA ILE A 778 19.44 -25.96 -20.30
C ILE A 778 18.07 -25.60 -19.71
N SER A 779 17.92 -24.41 -19.13
CA SER A 779 16.73 -24.04 -18.35
C SER A 779 16.54 -22.52 -18.27
N ASP A 780 15.32 -22.10 -18.06
CA ASP A 780 14.91 -20.73 -17.73
C ASP A 780 13.86 -20.76 -16.61
N ASP A 781 13.42 -19.60 -16.11
CA ASP A 781 12.45 -19.54 -15.01
C ASP A 781 11.14 -20.29 -15.34
N TRP A 782 10.70 -20.27 -16.60
CA TRP A 782 9.53 -21.05 -17.05
C TRP A 782 9.79 -22.56 -16.98
N SER A 783 10.97 -23.00 -17.41
CA SER A 783 11.39 -24.40 -17.38
C SER A 783 11.47 -24.94 -15.95
N ILE A 784 11.88 -24.11 -14.98
CA ILE A 784 11.87 -24.48 -13.57
C ILE A 784 10.44 -24.79 -13.11
N GLN A 785 9.44 -24.01 -13.50
CA GLN A 785 8.04 -24.29 -13.15
C GLN A 785 7.54 -25.61 -13.74
N VAL A 786 7.87 -25.89 -15.01
CA VAL A 786 7.55 -27.16 -15.65
C VAL A 786 8.19 -28.33 -14.89
N LEU A 787 9.47 -28.18 -14.54
CA LEU A 787 10.23 -29.17 -13.79
C LEU A 787 9.63 -29.44 -12.40
N LEU A 788 9.33 -28.40 -11.62
CA LEU A 788 8.77 -28.53 -10.27
C LEU A 788 7.38 -29.17 -10.30
N ARG A 789 6.51 -28.77 -11.24
CA ARG A 789 5.17 -29.36 -11.40
C ARG A 789 5.23 -30.84 -11.76
N GLU A 790 6.08 -31.22 -12.71
CA GLU A 790 6.24 -32.63 -13.08
C GLU A 790 6.92 -33.43 -11.96
N LEU A 791 7.87 -32.84 -11.23
CA LEU A 791 8.51 -33.45 -10.05
C LEU A 791 7.47 -33.78 -8.97
N SER A 792 6.60 -32.83 -8.65
CA SER A 792 5.47 -33.01 -7.72
C SER A 792 4.59 -34.19 -8.10
N TRP A 793 4.16 -34.25 -9.36
CA TRP A 793 3.32 -35.35 -9.86
C TRP A 793 4.05 -36.69 -9.72
N LEU A 794 5.30 -36.78 -10.21
CA LEU A 794 6.06 -38.03 -10.22
C LEU A 794 6.37 -38.53 -8.80
N TYR A 795 6.63 -37.63 -7.87
CA TYR A 795 6.80 -37.97 -6.46
C TYR A 795 5.53 -38.58 -5.86
N THR A 796 4.37 -37.96 -6.09
CA THR A 796 3.06 -38.49 -5.63
C THR A 796 2.73 -39.86 -6.23
N ALA A 797 3.04 -40.07 -7.52
CA ALA A 797 2.85 -41.36 -8.18
C ALA A 797 3.74 -42.44 -7.54
N GLY A 798 5.01 -42.10 -7.26
CA GLY A 798 5.95 -42.98 -6.57
C GLY A 798 5.51 -43.36 -5.15
N LEU A 799 4.97 -42.40 -4.38
CA LEU A 799 4.43 -42.64 -3.03
C LEU A 799 3.21 -43.56 -3.04
N THR A 800 2.31 -43.38 -4.01
CA THR A 800 1.06 -44.14 -4.11
C THR A 800 1.22 -45.47 -4.86
N GLN A 801 2.43 -45.79 -5.34
CA GLN A 801 2.73 -46.94 -6.19
C GLN A 801 1.83 -47.00 -7.45
N THR A 802 1.43 -45.85 -7.96
CA THR A 802 0.63 -45.75 -9.20
C THR A 802 1.55 -45.48 -10.39
N SER A 803 1.22 -45.99 -11.57
CA SER A 803 1.97 -45.67 -12.78
C SER A 803 1.80 -44.19 -13.12
N PRO A 804 2.88 -43.39 -13.21
CA PRO A 804 2.76 -41.99 -13.59
C PRO A 804 2.31 -41.89 -15.05
N SER A 805 1.19 -41.20 -15.30
CA SER A 805 0.68 -40.97 -16.66
C SER A 805 0.84 -39.50 -17.04
N LEU A 806 2.06 -39.08 -17.37
CA LEU A 806 2.29 -37.79 -18.04
C LEU A 806 2.08 -37.97 -19.55
N PRO A 807 1.38 -37.04 -20.24
CA PRO A 807 1.23 -37.12 -21.69
C PRO A 807 2.60 -37.09 -22.38
N PRO A 808 2.77 -37.79 -23.51
CA PRO A 808 4.02 -37.76 -24.26
C PRO A 808 4.33 -36.35 -24.75
N LEU A 809 5.59 -35.94 -24.71
CA LEU A 809 6.03 -34.67 -25.27
C LEU A 809 5.98 -34.76 -26.80
N PRO A 810 5.27 -33.86 -27.50
CA PRO A 810 5.11 -33.94 -28.95
C PRO A 810 6.39 -33.54 -29.71
N ILE A 811 7.30 -32.82 -29.06
CA ILE A 811 8.62 -32.42 -29.53
C ILE A 811 9.60 -32.40 -28.34
N GLN A 812 10.89 -32.29 -28.62
CA GLN A 812 11.96 -32.04 -27.64
C GLN A 812 12.64 -30.69 -27.95
N TYR A 813 13.47 -30.19 -27.03
CA TYR A 813 14.14 -28.89 -27.21
C TYR A 813 14.99 -28.82 -28.51
N VAL A 814 15.59 -29.93 -28.92
CA VAL A 814 16.39 -30.01 -30.15
C VAL A 814 15.57 -29.79 -31.43
N ASP A 815 14.29 -30.16 -31.40
CA ASP A 815 13.36 -29.92 -32.50
C ASP A 815 13.05 -28.42 -32.62
N TYR A 816 12.89 -27.73 -31.47
CA TYR A 816 12.78 -26.27 -31.43
C TYR A 816 14.06 -25.59 -31.93
N ALA A 817 15.24 -26.02 -31.48
CA ALA A 817 16.52 -25.44 -31.91
C ALA A 817 16.71 -25.52 -33.44
N THR A 818 16.36 -26.67 -34.02
CA THR A 818 16.43 -26.89 -35.48
C THR A 818 15.40 -26.06 -36.23
N TRP A 819 14.17 -26.00 -35.73
CA TRP A 819 13.10 -25.18 -36.30
C TRP A 819 13.46 -23.68 -36.29
N GLN A 820 13.94 -23.16 -35.15
CA GLN A 820 14.33 -21.75 -34.99
C GLN A 820 15.38 -21.35 -36.02
N ARG A 821 16.40 -22.19 -36.22
CA ARG A 821 17.46 -21.92 -37.22
C ARG A 821 16.94 -21.89 -38.65
N ARG A 822 16.01 -22.76 -39.01
CA ARG A 822 15.41 -22.78 -40.35
C ARG A 822 14.53 -21.56 -40.58
N ARG A 823 13.74 -21.19 -39.57
CA ARG A 823 12.82 -20.04 -39.61
C ARG A 823 13.56 -18.69 -39.66
N PHE A 824 14.71 -18.58 -39.00
CA PHE A 824 15.51 -17.36 -38.93
C PHE A 824 16.50 -17.23 -40.13
N THR A 825 15.97 -17.28 -41.35
CA THR A 825 16.75 -17.14 -42.60
C THR A 825 16.06 -16.20 -43.60
N GLY A 826 16.77 -15.84 -44.68
CA GLY A 826 16.22 -15.04 -45.78
C GLY A 826 15.66 -13.68 -45.36
N GLU A 827 14.57 -13.27 -46.00
CA GLU A 827 13.94 -11.95 -45.81
C GLU A 827 13.46 -11.70 -44.37
N PHE A 828 13.01 -12.74 -43.65
CA PHE A 828 12.58 -12.59 -42.26
C PHE A 828 13.72 -12.21 -41.34
N ARG A 829 14.89 -12.86 -41.49
CA ARG A 829 16.09 -12.48 -40.72
C ARG A 829 16.49 -11.04 -41.03
N ASP A 830 16.52 -10.69 -42.32
CA ASP A 830 17.00 -9.39 -42.76
C ASP A 830 16.06 -8.25 -42.32
N SER A 831 14.75 -8.48 -42.23
CA SER A 831 13.80 -7.52 -41.69
C SER A 831 13.98 -7.29 -40.18
N GLN A 832 14.22 -8.35 -39.41
CA GLN A 832 14.53 -8.27 -37.97
C GLN A 832 15.79 -7.43 -37.74
N ILE A 833 16.88 -7.72 -38.47
CA ILE A 833 18.14 -6.98 -38.36
C ILE A 833 17.96 -5.51 -38.71
N LYS A 834 17.27 -5.22 -39.82
CA LYS A 834 17.06 -3.85 -40.30
C LYS A 834 16.33 -2.98 -39.27
N TYR A 835 15.26 -3.49 -38.67
CA TYR A 835 14.52 -2.77 -37.62
C TYR A 835 15.44 -2.34 -36.47
N TRP A 836 16.25 -3.25 -35.95
CA TRP A 836 17.13 -2.95 -34.82
C TRP A 836 18.29 -2.03 -35.19
N GLN A 837 18.81 -2.13 -36.43
CA GLN A 837 19.79 -1.18 -36.95
C GLN A 837 19.24 0.24 -36.98
N GLU A 838 17.99 0.42 -37.40
CA GLU A 838 17.33 1.72 -37.43
C GLU A 838 16.99 2.24 -36.03
N GLN A 839 16.45 1.37 -35.14
CA GLN A 839 16.08 1.77 -33.78
C GLN A 839 17.26 2.13 -32.87
N LEU A 840 18.35 1.38 -32.98
CA LEU A 840 19.54 1.56 -32.13
C LEU A 840 20.63 2.40 -32.80
N ALA A 841 20.36 2.98 -33.97
CA ALA A 841 21.24 3.93 -34.63
C ALA A 841 21.53 5.13 -33.70
N ASP A 842 22.81 5.44 -33.48
CA ASP A 842 23.26 6.53 -32.62
C ASP A 842 22.73 6.42 -31.17
N ALA A 843 22.44 5.21 -30.69
CA ALA A 843 22.12 5.00 -29.27
C ALA A 843 23.34 5.38 -28.41
N PRO A 844 23.13 6.01 -27.23
CA PRO A 844 24.23 6.35 -26.35
C PRO A 844 24.97 5.07 -25.92
N PRO A 845 26.31 5.04 -25.94
CA PRO A 845 27.06 3.84 -25.57
C PRO A 845 26.95 3.51 -24.08
N VAL A 846 26.76 4.55 -23.24
CA VAL A 846 26.65 4.45 -21.78
C VAL A 846 25.60 5.42 -21.23
N LEU A 847 24.80 4.94 -20.27
CA LEU A 847 23.98 5.81 -19.41
C LEU A 847 24.83 6.49 -18.33
N ASN A 848 24.64 7.79 -18.15
CA ASN A 848 25.33 8.64 -17.16
C ASN A 848 24.72 8.47 -15.76
N LEU A 849 24.73 7.24 -15.25
CA LEU A 849 24.29 6.93 -13.88
C LEU A 849 25.14 7.72 -12.87
N PRO A 850 24.57 8.15 -11.73
CA PRO A 850 25.29 8.86 -10.67
C PRO A 850 26.17 7.89 -9.86
N LEU A 851 27.24 7.40 -10.47
CA LEU A 851 28.13 6.42 -9.84
C LEU A 851 28.88 7.05 -8.66
N ASP A 852 28.96 6.35 -7.53
CA ASP A 852 29.79 6.76 -6.39
C ASP A 852 31.28 6.52 -6.66
N ARG A 853 31.58 5.58 -7.58
CA ARG A 853 32.93 5.17 -7.96
C ARG A 853 33.06 5.02 -9.48
N PRO A 854 34.25 5.27 -10.06
CA PRO A 854 34.47 5.05 -11.49
C PRO A 854 34.36 3.56 -11.85
N ARG A 855 34.01 3.28 -13.12
CA ARG A 855 33.92 1.92 -13.64
C ARG A 855 35.24 1.17 -13.50
N THR A 856 35.15 -0.13 -13.20
CA THR A 856 36.31 -1.02 -13.04
C THR A 856 36.13 -2.28 -13.87
N THR A 857 37.24 -2.95 -14.20
CA THR A 857 37.23 -4.28 -14.83
C THR A 857 37.29 -5.41 -13.79
N GLN A 858 37.13 -5.10 -12.49
CA GLN A 858 37.12 -6.10 -11.44
C GLN A 858 35.86 -6.95 -11.53
N PRO A 859 35.90 -8.20 -11.01
CA PRO A 859 34.70 -9.02 -10.90
C PRO A 859 33.57 -8.28 -10.18
N PHE A 860 32.35 -8.38 -10.71
CA PHE A 860 31.16 -7.75 -10.16
C PHE A 860 30.93 -8.18 -8.71
N LYS A 861 30.57 -7.22 -7.87
CA LYS A 861 30.02 -7.48 -6.53
C LYS A 861 28.58 -7.03 -6.55
N SER A 862 27.66 -7.88 -6.13
CA SER A 862 26.23 -7.57 -6.13
C SER A 862 25.80 -6.98 -4.79
N GLY A 863 24.97 -5.95 -4.85
CA GLY A 863 24.17 -5.44 -3.72
C GLY A 863 22.69 -5.46 -4.09
N ARG A 864 21.82 -5.45 -3.08
CA ARG A 864 20.36 -5.51 -3.25
C ARG A 864 19.65 -4.61 -2.24
N VAL A 865 18.70 -3.78 -2.70
CA VAL A 865 17.82 -2.97 -1.85
C VAL A 865 16.37 -3.31 -2.18
N PRO A 866 15.67 -4.07 -1.31
CA PRO A 866 14.25 -4.40 -1.51
C PRO A 866 13.33 -3.22 -1.17
N PHE A 867 12.14 -3.20 -1.79
CA PHE A 867 11.07 -2.27 -1.47
C PHE A 867 9.70 -2.86 -1.86
N GLY A 868 8.62 -2.25 -1.37
CA GLY A 868 7.26 -2.60 -1.73
C GLY A 868 6.48 -1.37 -2.20
N LEU A 869 5.58 -1.58 -3.16
CA LEU A 869 4.49 -0.67 -3.50
C LEU A 869 3.22 -1.30 -2.95
N ASN A 870 2.56 -0.61 -2.02
CA ASN A 870 1.38 -1.13 -1.33
C ASN A 870 0.21 -1.39 -2.30
N ALA A 871 -0.84 -2.03 -1.80
CA ALA A 871 -2.00 -2.38 -2.60
C ALA A 871 -2.66 -1.19 -3.29
N ASP A 872 -2.91 -0.10 -2.54
CA ASP A 872 -3.52 1.12 -3.08
C ASP A 872 -2.75 1.68 -4.28
N LEU A 873 -1.42 1.76 -4.19
CA LEU A 873 -0.59 2.27 -5.27
C LEU A 873 -0.53 1.29 -6.44
N THR A 874 -0.49 -0.02 -6.16
CA THR A 874 -0.52 -1.07 -7.18
C THR A 874 -1.83 -1.03 -7.97
N ASP A 875 -2.96 -0.85 -7.29
CA ASP A 875 -4.28 -0.72 -7.89
C ASP A 875 -4.39 0.57 -8.71
N GLN A 876 -3.89 1.70 -8.21
CA GLN A 876 -3.81 2.93 -8.99
C GLN A 876 -2.98 2.78 -10.27
N LEU A 877 -1.87 2.04 -10.21
CA LEU A 877 -1.05 1.74 -11.40
C LEU A 877 -1.80 0.83 -12.38
N ASN A 878 -2.55 -0.16 -11.89
CA ASN A 878 -3.41 -1.01 -12.72
C ASN A 878 -4.52 -0.19 -13.40
N VAL A 879 -5.20 0.68 -12.64
CA VAL A 879 -6.23 1.60 -13.16
C VAL A 879 -5.63 2.55 -14.20
N LEU A 880 -4.47 3.15 -13.94
CA LEU A 880 -3.77 4.00 -14.91
C LEU A 880 -3.41 3.24 -16.18
N SER A 881 -2.94 1.99 -16.03
CA SER A 881 -2.58 1.13 -17.16
C SER A 881 -3.80 0.84 -18.02
N GLN A 882 -4.91 0.41 -17.40
CA GLN A 882 -6.18 0.08 -18.07
C GLN A 882 -6.79 1.31 -18.74
N GLY A 883 -6.88 2.44 -18.04
CA GLY A 883 -7.45 3.69 -18.55
C GLY A 883 -6.71 4.28 -19.75
N LYS A 884 -5.47 3.85 -20.03
CA LYS A 884 -4.68 4.26 -21.20
C LYS A 884 -4.43 3.11 -22.19
N GLY A 885 -5.08 1.96 -22.00
CA GLY A 885 -4.95 0.78 -22.88
C GLY A 885 -3.54 0.21 -22.93
N THR A 886 -2.85 0.21 -21.78
CA THR A 886 -1.47 -0.28 -21.61
C THR A 886 -1.42 -1.41 -20.59
N THR A 887 -0.33 -2.18 -20.61
CA THR A 887 -0.07 -3.19 -19.56
C THR A 887 0.69 -2.55 -18.40
N LEU A 888 0.60 -3.16 -17.22
CA LEU A 888 1.37 -2.77 -16.04
C LEU A 888 2.89 -2.71 -16.33
N PHE A 889 3.41 -3.62 -17.15
CA PHE A 889 4.79 -3.60 -17.64
C PHE A 889 5.14 -2.27 -18.34
N ILE A 890 4.32 -1.87 -19.32
CA ILE A 890 4.55 -0.64 -20.11
C ILE A 890 4.50 0.59 -19.20
N THR A 891 3.56 0.63 -18.26
CA THR A 891 3.42 1.74 -17.29
C THR A 891 4.62 1.84 -16.37
N LEU A 892 5.06 0.74 -15.76
CA LEU A 892 6.22 0.72 -14.87
C LEU A 892 7.52 0.98 -15.62
N PHE A 893 7.67 0.48 -16.85
CA PHE A 893 8.84 0.77 -17.68
C PHE A 893 8.87 2.25 -18.09
N ALA A 894 7.73 2.87 -18.40
CA ALA A 894 7.64 4.31 -18.64
C ALA A 894 8.03 5.11 -17.40
N ALA A 895 7.54 4.70 -16.22
CA ALA A 895 7.92 5.31 -14.95
C ALA A 895 9.44 5.23 -14.73
N PHE A 896 10.03 4.06 -14.97
CA PHE A 896 11.46 3.84 -14.81
C PHE A 896 12.30 4.63 -15.83
N SER A 897 11.88 4.70 -17.08
CA SER A 897 12.55 5.53 -18.11
C SER A 897 12.51 7.02 -17.77
N GLY A 898 11.35 7.54 -17.35
CA GLY A 898 11.22 8.93 -16.90
C GLY A 898 12.07 9.23 -15.66
N PHE A 899 12.10 8.30 -14.70
CA PHE A 899 12.94 8.38 -13.52
C PHE A 899 14.44 8.40 -13.86
N LEU A 900 14.91 7.48 -14.72
CA LEU A 900 16.30 7.43 -15.18
C LEU A 900 16.70 8.70 -15.93
N SER A 901 15.81 9.27 -16.75
CA SER A 901 16.09 10.53 -17.43
C SER A 901 16.41 11.67 -16.48
N ARG A 902 15.66 11.76 -15.38
CA ARG A 902 15.86 12.75 -14.32
C ARG A 902 17.17 12.55 -13.57
N TYR A 903 17.53 11.29 -13.30
CA TYR A 903 18.73 10.92 -12.57
C TYR A 903 20.03 10.99 -13.39
N CYS A 904 19.96 10.59 -14.66
CA CYS A 904 21.11 10.59 -15.57
C CYS A 904 21.30 11.93 -16.29
N HIS A 905 20.33 12.85 -16.19
CA HIS A 905 20.26 14.08 -16.98
C HIS A 905 20.40 13.82 -18.50
N GLN A 906 19.72 12.76 -18.96
CA GLN A 906 19.72 12.31 -20.35
C GLN A 906 18.30 12.05 -20.83
N ASP A 907 18.02 12.43 -22.08
CA ASP A 907 16.70 12.28 -22.72
C ASP A 907 16.68 11.13 -23.74
N ASP A 908 17.69 10.26 -23.74
CA ASP A 908 17.80 9.05 -24.57
C ASP A 908 18.23 7.89 -23.67
N ILE A 909 17.28 7.02 -23.35
CA ILE A 909 17.39 6.00 -22.31
C ILE A 909 17.27 4.62 -22.96
N VAL A 910 18.30 3.80 -22.79
CA VAL A 910 18.39 2.43 -23.34
C VAL A 910 18.42 1.43 -22.20
N VAL A 911 17.40 0.57 -22.11
CA VAL A 911 17.22 -0.38 -21.00
C VAL A 911 16.93 -1.76 -21.57
N GLY A 912 17.56 -2.79 -21.01
CA GLY A 912 17.28 -4.18 -21.36
C GLY A 912 16.02 -4.70 -20.68
N THR A 913 15.32 -5.64 -21.31
CA THR A 913 14.25 -6.43 -20.68
C THR A 913 14.27 -7.87 -21.19
N PRO A 914 14.14 -8.89 -20.31
CA PRO A 914 13.99 -10.26 -20.76
C PRO A 914 12.58 -10.52 -21.30
N ILE A 915 12.46 -11.44 -22.25
CA ILE A 915 11.21 -11.99 -22.76
C ILE A 915 11.28 -13.53 -22.76
N ALA A 916 10.16 -14.20 -22.51
CA ALA A 916 10.12 -15.67 -22.46
C ALA A 916 10.38 -16.34 -23.82
N ASN A 917 10.03 -15.67 -24.93
CA ASN A 917 10.28 -16.12 -26.31
C ASN A 917 9.74 -17.54 -26.65
N ARG A 918 8.54 -17.86 -26.15
CA ARG A 918 7.82 -19.13 -26.37
C ARG A 918 6.64 -18.96 -27.34
N ASN A 919 6.94 -18.54 -28.57
CA ASN A 919 5.94 -18.12 -29.55
C ASN A 919 5.05 -19.29 -30.09
N PRO A 920 5.53 -20.56 -30.19
CA PRO A 920 4.65 -21.71 -30.46
C PRO A 920 4.13 -22.34 -29.15
N ALA A 921 2.82 -22.57 -29.04
CA ALA A 921 2.19 -23.16 -27.83
C ALA A 921 2.76 -24.54 -27.47
N ILE A 922 3.22 -25.29 -28.48
CA ILE A 922 3.88 -26.59 -28.31
C ILE A 922 5.17 -26.53 -27.48
N THR A 923 5.76 -25.35 -27.30
CA THR A 923 6.96 -25.14 -26.48
C THR A 923 6.66 -24.93 -24.99
N GLU A 924 5.40 -24.70 -24.58
CA GLU A 924 5.03 -24.41 -23.17
C GLU A 924 5.38 -25.55 -22.20
N ALA A 925 5.32 -26.80 -22.67
CA ALA A 925 5.62 -28.00 -21.89
C ALA A 925 7.11 -28.40 -21.89
N LEU A 926 7.96 -27.67 -22.62
CA LEU A 926 9.39 -28.00 -22.74
C LEU A 926 10.21 -27.32 -21.65
N ILE A 927 11.20 -28.07 -21.16
CA ILE A 927 12.35 -27.54 -20.44
C ILE A 927 13.40 -27.10 -21.47
N GLY A 928 14.04 -25.94 -21.27
CA GLY A 928 15.10 -25.43 -22.14
C GLY A 928 15.38 -23.94 -21.97
N PHE A 929 16.31 -23.39 -22.77
CA PHE A 929 16.72 -21.99 -22.70
C PHE A 929 16.05 -21.14 -23.79
N PHE A 930 14.84 -20.65 -23.53
CA PHE A 930 14.07 -19.88 -24.50
C PHE A 930 14.28 -18.38 -24.36
N VAL A 931 14.52 -17.90 -23.13
CA VAL A 931 14.61 -16.47 -22.80
C VAL A 931 15.51 -15.71 -23.77
N ASN A 932 14.99 -14.60 -24.29
CA ASN A 932 15.74 -13.64 -25.09
C ASN A 932 15.71 -12.27 -24.39
N THR A 933 16.64 -11.37 -24.75
CA THR A 933 16.72 -10.01 -24.19
C THR A 933 16.43 -8.98 -25.27
N LEU A 934 15.46 -8.11 -25.03
CA LEU A 934 15.15 -6.96 -25.89
C LEU A 934 15.81 -5.70 -25.35
N VAL A 935 16.16 -4.79 -26.26
CA VAL A 935 16.76 -3.49 -25.93
C VAL A 935 15.72 -2.41 -26.19
N LEU A 936 15.13 -1.85 -25.14
CA LEU A 936 14.11 -0.82 -25.26
C LEU A 936 14.76 0.57 -25.17
N ARG A 937 14.75 1.30 -26.29
CA ARG A 937 15.23 2.68 -26.38
C ARG A 937 14.07 3.66 -26.34
N THR A 938 14.10 4.58 -25.40
CA THR A 938 13.06 5.58 -25.17
C THR A 938 13.68 6.97 -25.14
N ARG A 939 12.88 8.00 -25.48
CA ARG A 939 13.36 9.39 -25.50
C ARG A 939 12.50 10.31 -24.61
N PRO A 940 12.53 10.11 -23.28
CA PRO A 940 11.81 10.96 -22.34
C PRO A 940 12.38 12.38 -22.39
N LYS A 941 11.58 13.36 -22.84
CA LYS A 941 11.96 14.78 -22.76
C LYS A 941 11.36 15.39 -21.53
N GLN A 942 12.11 16.25 -20.85
CA GLN A 942 11.68 16.89 -19.60
C GLN A 942 10.33 17.64 -19.71
N GLN A 943 10.00 18.16 -20.90
CA GLN A 943 8.73 18.84 -21.19
C GLN A 943 7.56 17.92 -21.56
N HIS A 944 7.80 16.63 -21.85
CA HIS A 944 6.71 15.69 -22.12
C HIS A 944 5.90 15.44 -20.85
N THR A 945 4.59 15.26 -20.99
CA THR A 945 3.77 14.72 -19.89
C THR A 945 4.07 13.23 -19.68
N PHE A 946 3.71 12.68 -18.52
CA PHE A 946 3.85 11.25 -18.30
C PHE A 946 3.00 10.43 -19.28
N ILE A 947 1.80 10.90 -19.63
CA ILE A 947 0.94 10.24 -20.64
C ILE A 947 1.58 10.21 -22.03
N GLU A 948 2.26 11.29 -22.44
CA GLU A 948 3.01 11.31 -23.70
C GLU A 948 4.15 10.28 -23.69
N LEU A 949 4.91 10.20 -22.58
CA LEU A 949 5.95 9.19 -22.42
C LEU A 949 5.36 7.77 -22.43
N LEU A 950 4.26 7.53 -21.73
CA LEU A 950 3.58 6.24 -21.68
C LEU A 950 3.16 5.77 -23.08
N SER A 951 2.63 6.68 -23.88
CA SER A 951 2.23 6.41 -25.28
C SER A 951 3.44 6.07 -26.16
N GLN A 952 4.55 6.82 -25.99
CA GLN A 952 5.81 6.54 -26.69
C GLN A 952 6.36 5.16 -26.32
N VAL A 953 6.40 4.85 -25.02
CA VAL A 953 6.90 3.58 -24.49
C VAL A 953 6.07 2.41 -24.98
N ARG A 954 4.72 2.57 -25.01
CA ARG A 954 3.82 1.57 -25.60
C ARG A 954 4.24 1.25 -27.03
N GLN A 955 4.47 2.25 -27.87
CA GLN A 955 4.86 2.04 -29.27
C GLN A 955 6.21 1.30 -29.36
N VAL A 956 7.21 1.75 -28.60
CA VAL A 956 8.55 1.14 -28.54
C VAL A 956 8.48 -0.33 -28.13
N ALA A 957 7.70 -0.64 -27.08
CA ALA A 957 7.56 -2.01 -26.59
C ALA A 957 6.89 -2.93 -27.64
N LEU A 958 5.82 -2.45 -28.29
CA LEU A 958 5.09 -3.24 -29.30
C LEU A 958 5.94 -3.51 -30.55
N ASP A 959 6.66 -2.50 -31.04
CA ASP A 959 7.54 -2.66 -32.19
C ASP A 959 8.74 -3.56 -31.84
N ALA A 960 9.27 -3.47 -30.61
CA ALA A 960 10.32 -4.37 -30.13
C ALA A 960 9.83 -5.83 -30.04
N TYR A 961 8.61 -6.08 -29.56
CA TYR A 961 8.05 -7.45 -29.51
C TYR A 961 7.83 -8.05 -30.91
N ALA A 962 7.42 -7.25 -31.89
CA ALA A 962 7.28 -7.71 -33.28
C ALA A 962 8.62 -8.11 -33.93
N HIS A 963 9.73 -7.64 -33.36
CA HIS A 963 11.09 -7.92 -33.82
C HIS A 963 11.93 -8.66 -32.76
N GLY A 964 11.28 -9.43 -31.88
CA GLY A 964 11.93 -10.09 -30.75
C GLY A 964 12.59 -11.44 -31.05
N ASP A 965 12.51 -11.93 -32.30
CA ASP A 965 13.02 -13.25 -32.68
C ASP A 965 14.55 -13.26 -32.91
N ILE A 966 15.18 -12.08 -33.04
CA ILE A 966 16.64 -11.96 -33.10
C ILE A 966 17.26 -12.12 -31.70
N PRO A 967 18.21 -13.04 -31.50
CA PRO A 967 18.94 -13.15 -30.24
C PRO A 967 19.79 -11.92 -29.95
N PHE A 968 19.86 -11.53 -28.67
CA PHE A 968 20.66 -10.39 -28.22
C PHE A 968 22.13 -10.45 -28.68
N ASP A 969 22.81 -11.59 -28.55
CA ASP A 969 24.23 -11.69 -28.93
C ASP A 969 24.46 -11.51 -30.44
N LEU A 970 23.53 -12.03 -31.25
CA LEU A 970 23.56 -11.81 -32.70
C LEU A 970 23.29 -10.34 -33.03
N LEU A 971 22.39 -9.69 -32.29
CA LEU A 971 22.14 -8.26 -32.43
C LEU A 971 23.41 -7.44 -32.14
N VAL A 972 24.14 -7.76 -31.06
CA VAL A 972 25.43 -7.13 -30.73
C VAL A 972 26.48 -7.36 -31.84
N GLU A 973 26.54 -8.56 -32.40
CA GLU A 973 27.43 -8.90 -33.51
C GLU A 973 27.13 -8.07 -34.77
N GLN A 974 25.85 -7.88 -35.10
CA GLN A 974 25.41 -7.13 -36.27
C GLN A 974 25.57 -5.62 -36.10
N LEU A 975 25.28 -5.06 -34.92
CA LEU A 975 25.36 -3.62 -34.65
C LEU A 975 26.80 -3.13 -34.40
N LYS A 976 27.69 -4.01 -33.92
CA LYS A 976 29.08 -3.68 -33.57
C LYS A 976 29.19 -2.39 -32.72
N PRO A 977 28.45 -2.29 -31.60
CA PRO A 977 28.49 -1.10 -30.76
C PRO A 977 29.90 -0.86 -30.18
N GLU A 978 30.18 0.38 -29.78
CA GLU A 978 31.44 0.72 -29.11
C GLU A 978 31.65 -0.18 -27.88
N ARG A 979 32.79 -0.87 -27.81
CA ARG A 979 33.13 -1.77 -26.69
C ARG A 979 34.00 -1.05 -25.68
N LEU A 980 33.40 -0.69 -24.55
CA LEU A 980 34.11 -0.12 -23.40
C LEU A 980 34.44 -1.22 -22.38
N PRO A 981 35.68 -1.30 -21.86
CA PRO A 981 36.02 -2.26 -20.83
C PRO A 981 35.15 -2.12 -19.57
N GLY A 982 34.60 -3.24 -19.07
CA GLY A 982 33.75 -3.24 -17.87
C GLY A 982 32.35 -2.67 -18.08
N VAL A 983 31.87 -2.60 -19.33
CA VAL A 983 30.53 -2.10 -19.69
C VAL A 983 29.81 -3.14 -20.55
N SER A 984 28.57 -3.46 -20.18
CA SER A 984 27.69 -4.31 -21.00
C SER A 984 27.36 -3.63 -22.34
N PRO A 985 27.38 -4.36 -23.46
CA PRO A 985 27.06 -3.80 -24.77
C PRO A 985 25.59 -3.37 -24.85
N LEU A 986 25.31 -2.26 -25.55
CA LEU A 986 23.98 -1.67 -25.81
C LEU A 986 23.24 -1.09 -24.59
N PHE A 987 23.29 -1.72 -23.42
CA PHE A 987 22.65 -1.19 -22.21
C PHE A 987 23.39 -1.64 -20.94
N GLN A 988 23.24 -0.85 -19.87
CA GLN A 988 23.83 -1.14 -18.55
C GLN A 988 22.79 -1.26 -17.45
N VAL A 989 21.53 -1.01 -17.78
CA VAL A 989 20.39 -1.07 -16.87
C VAL A 989 19.39 -2.08 -17.39
N MET A 990 18.88 -2.94 -16.51
CA MET A 990 17.88 -3.96 -16.81
C MET A 990 16.58 -3.67 -16.06
N PHE A 991 15.44 -3.91 -16.70
CA PHE A 991 14.12 -3.85 -16.08
C PHE A 991 13.42 -5.20 -16.23
N THR A 992 12.89 -5.74 -15.13
CA THR A 992 12.17 -7.02 -15.15
C THR A 992 10.86 -6.92 -14.35
N LEU A 993 9.75 -7.32 -14.96
CA LEU A 993 8.48 -7.56 -14.25
C LEU A 993 8.13 -9.04 -14.30
N GLN A 994 8.13 -9.70 -13.13
CA GLN A 994 7.77 -11.09 -12.97
C GLN A 994 6.26 -11.20 -12.68
N ASN A 995 5.51 -11.66 -13.68
CA ASN A 995 4.08 -11.97 -13.59
C ASN A 995 3.81 -13.48 -13.61
N LEU A 996 4.79 -14.29 -13.22
CA LEU A 996 4.65 -15.73 -13.15
C LEU A 996 4.05 -16.12 -11.79
N PRO A 997 3.18 -17.15 -11.72
CA PRO A 997 2.74 -17.72 -10.45
C PRO A 997 3.95 -18.12 -9.60
N LYS A 998 3.85 -18.00 -8.27
CA LYS A 998 4.93 -18.44 -7.35
C LYS A 998 5.32 -19.88 -7.68
N GLU A 999 6.62 -20.14 -7.76
CA GLU A 999 7.17 -21.48 -7.93
C GLU A 999 6.77 -22.35 -6.72
N THR A 1000 5.77 -23.21 -6.89
CA THR A 1000 5.32 -24.13 -5.84
C THR A 1000 5.81 -25.55 -6.15
N LEU A 1001 6.63 -26.08 -5.24
CA LEU A 1001 6.91 -27.50 -5.16
C LEU A 1001 5.91 -28.12 -4.19
N GLU A 1002 5.01 -28.95 -4.68
CA GLU A 1002 4.06 -29.68 -3.84
C GLU A 1002 4.50 -31.14 -3.69
N LEU A 1003 4.76 -31.58 -2.46
CA LEU A 1003 5.10 -32.98 -2.19
C LEU A 1003 4.02 -33.58 -1.29
N SER A 1004 3.29 -34.58 -1.80
CA SER A 1004 2.16 -35.15 -1.07
C SER A 1004 2.56 -35.65 0.32
N GLY A 1005 1.81 -35.22 1.34
CA GLY A 1005 2.08 -35.57 2.75
C GLY A 1005 3.14 -34.71 3.43
N LEU A 1006 3.68 -33.67 2.78
CA LEU A 1006 4.71 -32.78 3.32
C LEU A 1006 4.27 -31.32 3.23
N THR A 1007 4.80 -30.49 4.14
CA THR A 1007 4.68 -29.04 4.03
C THR A 1007 5.93 -28.50 3.36
N VAL A 1008 5.78 -27.85 2.20
CA VAL A 1008 6.88 -27.29 1.43
C VAL A 1008 6.72 -25.79 1.32
N SER A 1009 7.80 -25.04 1.56
CA SER A 1009 7.83 -23.59 1.37
C SER A 1009 9.12 -23.19 0.65
N ALA A 1010 9.03 -22.22 -0.26
CA ALA A 1010 10.21 -21.65 -0.89
C ALA A 1010 11.03 -20.85 0.14
N LYS A 1011 12.36 -20.99 0.11
CA LYS A 1011 13.28 -20.22 0.94
C LYS A 1011 13.89 -19.08 0.12
N SER A 1012 13.79 -17.86 0.65
CA SER A 1012 14.52 -16.71 0.10
C SER A 1012 16.04 -16.95 0.19
N LEU A 1013 16.75 -16.54 -0.86
CA LEU A 1013 18.21 -16.53 -0.90
C LEU A 1013 18.67 -15.11 -0.57
N ASP A 1014 19.11 -14.90 0.68
CA ASP A 1014 19.37 -13.56 1.20
C ASP A 1014 20.70 -12.98 0.70
N LYS A 1015 21.62 -13.85 0.26
CA LYS A 1015 22.86 -13.46 -0.41
C LYS A 1015 22.62 -13.40 -1.92
N PRO A 1016 22.99 -12.28 -2.57
CA PRO A 1016 22.84 -12.16 -4.01
C PRO A 1016 23.74 -13.18 -4.73
N THR A 1017 23.24 -13.73 -5.84
CA THR A 1017 23.99 -14.64 -6.71
C THR A 1017 25.27 -13.96 -7.22
N ALA A 1018 26.26 -14.79 -7.58
CA ALA A 1018 27.58 -14.36 -8.07
C ALA A 1018 27.58 -13.61 -9.41
N GLY A 1019 26.41 -13.20 -9.92
CA GLY A 1019 26.21 -12.74 -11.29
C GLY A 1019 25.23 -11.57 -11.42
N ALA A 1020 25.40 -10.48 -10.66
CA ALA A 1020 24.87 -9.21 -11.14
C ALA A 1020 25.62 -8.87 -12.44
N THR A 1021 24.93 -8.99 -13.58
CA THR A 1021 25.50 -8.81 -14.92
C THR A 1021 25.43 -7.36 -15.42
N PHE A 1022 24.67 -6.52 -14.72
CA PHE A 1022 24.41 -5.13 -15.10
C PHE A 1022 24.76 -4.17 -13.96
N ASP A 1023 24.90 -2.88 -14.27
CA ASP A 1023 25.21 -1.88 -13.24
C ASP A 1023 24.05 -1.69 -12.26
N LEU A 1024 22.83 -1.74 -12.79
CA LEU A 1024 21.58 -1.59 -12.07
C LEU A 1024 20.49 -2.44 -12.72
N THR A 1025 19.78 -3.22 -11.92
CA THR A 1025 18.60 -3.97 -12.33
C THR A 1025 17.44 -3.58 -11.43
N LEU A 1026 16.33 -3.15 -12.02
CA LEU A 1026 15.05 -3.00 -11.32
C LEU A 1026 14.21 -4.24 -11.56
N SER A 1027 13.99 -5.03 -10.50
CA SER A 1027 13.13 -6.19 -10.54
C SER A 1027 11.86 -5.95 -9.73
N LEU A 1028 10.70 -6.23 -10.34
CA LEU A 1028 9.38 -6.12 -9.75
C LEU A 1028 8.65 -7.46 -9.90
N THR A 1029 7.92 -7.87 -8.88
CA THR A 1029 7.09 -9.08 -8.87
C THR A 1029 5.70 -8.69 -8.39
N GLN A 1030 4.68 -9.06 -9.16
CA GLN A 1030 3.29 -8.84 -8.76
C GLN A 1030 2.83 -9.96 -7.82
N SER A 1031 2.41 -9.59 -6.61
CA SER A 1031 1.66 -10.47 -5.70
C SER A 1031 0.14 -10.29 -5.90
N ASP A 1032 -0.69 -11.02 -5.14
CA ASP A 1032 -2.15 -10.95 -5.26
C ASP A 1032 -2.73 -9.55 -5.03
N THR A 1033 -2.03 -8.68 -4.27
CA THR A 1033 -2.50 -7.32 -3.93
C THR A 1033 -1.43 -6.24 -4.07
N GLU A 1034 -0.13 -6.58 -4.02
CA GLU A 1034 0.97 -5.60 -3.97
C GLU A 1034 2.06 -5.87 -5.00
N LEU A 1035 2.84 -4.85 -5.38
CA LEU A 1035 4.07 -5.02 -6.14
C LEU A 1035 5.27 -5.00 -5.19
N ILE A 1036 6.04 -6.09 -5.19
CA ILE A 1036 7.29 -6.17 -4.42
C ILE A 1036 8.45 -6.01 -5.40
N GLY A 1037 9.42 -5.17 -5.06
CA GLY A 1037 10.55 -4.86 -5.91
C GLY A 1037 11.89 -4.92 -5.21
N ALA A 1038 12.96 -4.91 -6.01
CA ALA A 1038 14.29 -4.66 -5.54
C ALA A 1038 15.13 -3.96 -6.61
N PHE A 1039 16.03 -3.09 -6.16
CA PHE A 1039 17.17 -2.65 -6.96
C PHE A 1039 18.37 -3.54 -6.66
N GLU A 1040 18.83 -4.26 -7.68
CA GLU A 1040 20.10 -4.98 -7.65
C GLU A 1040 21.15 -4.15 -8.36
N TYR A 1041 22.35 -4.04 -7.78
CA TYR A 1041 23.35 -3.10 -8.27
C TYR A 1041 24.77 -3.64 -8.16
N ASN A 1042 25.67 -3.08 -8.97
CA ASN A 1042 27.10 -3.34 -8.86
C ASN A 1042 27.69 -2.53 -7.68
N ALA A 1043 27.98 -3.21 -6.58
CA ALA A 1043 28.57 -2.64 -5.37
C ALA A 1043 30.02 -2.14 -5.56
N ASN A 1044 30.66 -2.43 -6.71
CA ASN A 1044 31.91 -1.75 -7.08
C ASN A 1044 31.66 -0.31 -7.59
N LEU A 1045 30.43 0.03 -8.00
CA LEU A 1045 30.05 1.33 -8.56
C LEU A 1045 29.23 2.19 -7.60
N PHE A 1046 28.35 1.56 -6.82
CA PHE A 1046 27.42 2.26 -5.93
C PHE A 1046 27.61 1.87 -4.47
N ASP A 1047 27.31 2.82 -3.58
CA ASP A 1047 27.11 2.62 -2.16
C ASP A 1047 25.65 2.25 -1.86
N PRO A 1048 25.40 1.42 -0.82
CA PRO A 1048 24.05 1.07 -0.39
C PRO A 1048 23.16 2.31 -0.16
N ALA A 1049 23.70 3.34 0.48
CA ALA A 1049 22.97 4.58 0.77
C ALA A 1049 22.53 5.35 -0.49
N THR A 1050 23.30 5.27 -1.59
CA THR A 1050 22.93 5.89 -2.86
C THR A 1050 21.75 5.15 -3.48
N ILE A 1051 21.77 3.82 -3.46
CA ILE A 1051 20.67 3.00 -3.98
C ILE A 1051 19.42 3.10 -3.10
N GLU A 1052 19.54 3.11 -1.77
CA GLU A 1052 18.41 3.33 -0.85
C GLU A 1052 17.69 4.65 -1.12
N ARG A 1053 18.46 5.72 -1.38
CA ARG A 1053 17.91 7.03 -1.78
C ARG A 1053 17.24 6.94 -3.16
N MET A 1054 17.88 6.29 -4.14
CA MET A 1054 17.26 6.06 -5.47
C MET A 1054 15.95 5.28 -5.37
N THR A 1055 15.89 4.25 -4.53
CA THR A 1055 14.69 3.44 -4.29
C THR A 1055 13.54 4.28 -3.75
N ARG A 1056 13.80 5.08 -2.70
CA ARG A 1056 12.79 6.00 -2.14
C ARG A 1056 12.30 7.01 -3.18
N ASN A 1057 13.22 7.57 -3.94
CA ASN A 1057 12.91 8.56 -4.96
C ASN A 1057 12.12 7.95 -6.13
N PHE A 1058 12.39 6.69 -6.48
CA PHE A 1058 11.60 5.94 -7.43
C PHE A 1058 10.16 5.70 -6.92
N GLN A 1059 9.99 5.31 -5.66
CA GLN A 1059 8.65 5.17 -5.05
C GLN A 1059 7.86 6.49 -5.10
N ILE A 1060 8.49 7.62 -4.74
CA ILE A 1060 7.87 8.96 -4.82
C ILE A 1060 7.52 9.33 -6.27
N PHE A 1061 8.39 8.99 -7.22
CA PHE A 1061 8.12 9.23 -8.64
C PHE A 1061 6.93 8.40 -9.13
N VAL A 1062 6.84 7.14 -8.72
CA VAL A 1062 5.73 6.23 -9.04
C VAL A 1062 4.41 6.71 -8.41
N GLU A 1063 4.42 7.19 -7.16
CA GLU A 1063 3.25 7.85 -6.54
C GLU A 1063 2.87 9.14 -7.30
N GLY A 1064 3.87 9.91 -7.74
CA GLY A 1064 3.67 11.14 -8.50
C GLY A 1064 2.91 10.91 -9.81
N ILE A 1065 3.23 9.83 -10.55
CA ILE A 1065 2.56 9.55 -11.83
C ILE A 1065 1.12 9.06 -11.67
N THR A 1066 0.75 8.44 -10.54
CA THR A 1066 -0.64 8.01 -10.31
C THR A 1066 -1.52 9.19 -9.92
N VAL A 1067 -0.97 10.15 -9.16
CA VAL A 1067 -1.71 11.34 -8.72
C VAL A 1067 -1.73 12.43 -9.79
N PHE A 1068 -0.64 12.61 -10.54
CA PHE A 1068 -0.46 13.70 -11.50
C PHE A 1068 0.02 13.24 -12.89
N PRO A 1069 -0.68 12.30 -13.56
CA PRO A 1069 -0.23 11.73 -14.84
C PRO A 1069 -0.08 12.76 -15.98
N GLU A 1070 -0.81 13.88 -15.91
CA GLU A 1070 -0.77 14.95 -16.93
C GLU A 1070 0.36 15.97 -16.69
N GLN A 1071 1.13 15.85 -15.59
CA GLN A 1071 2.28 16.72 -15.37
C GLN A 1071 3.48 16.33 -16.24
N THR A 1072 4.34 17.31 -16.49
CA THR A 1072 5.60 17.10 -17.22
C THR A 1072 6.58 16.28 -16.39
N ILE A 1073 7.45 15.50 -17.04
CA ILE A 1073 8.49 14.71 -16.39
C ILE A 1073 9.36 15.58 -15.46
N ALA A 1074 9.60 16.84 -15.85
CA ALA A 1074 10.37 17.79 -15.04
C ALA A 1074 9.72 18.17 -13.71
N GLN A 1075 8.38 18.18 -13.66
CA GLN A 1075 7.57 18.65 -12.54
C GLN A 1075 7.18 17.52 -11.58
N LEU A 1076 7.23 16.27 -12.04
CA LEU A 1076 6.91 15.12 -11.20
C LEU A 1076 7.83 15.09 -9.95
N PRO A 1077 7.26 14.78 -8.77
CA PRO A 1077 8.02 14.74 -7.54
C PRO A 1077 9.03 13.59 -7.58
N ILE A 1078 10.23 13.85 -7.08
CA ILE A 1078 11.30 12.84 -6.96
C ILE A 1078 12.00 12.89 -5.59
N LEU A 1079 11.82 13.98 -4.84
CA LEU A 1079 12.44 14.17 -3.53
C LEU A 1079 11.39 14.07 -2.44
N SER A 1080 11.77 13.49 -1.30
CA SER A 1080 10.94 13.53 -0.10
C SER A 1080 10.87 14.95 0.48
N ALA A 1081 9.83 15.22 1.27
CA ALA A 1081 9.69 16.51 1.96
C ALA A 1081 10.90 16.81 2.88
N ALA A 1082 11.51 15.78 3.46
CA ALA A 1082 12.71 15.92 4.29
C ALA A 1082 13.93 16.36 3.46
N GLU A 1083 14.15 15.76 2.28
CA GLU A 1083 15.24 16.17 1.39
C GLU A 1083 15.03 17.57 0.84
N GLN A 1084 13.79 17.94 0.49
CA GLN A 1084 13.47 19.31 0.07
C GLN A 1084 13.77 20.32 1.18
N GLN A 1085 13.40 20.02 2.42
CA GLN A 1085 13.70 20.85 3.59
C GLN A 1085 15.22 21.01 3.78
N GLN A 1086 15.97 19.91 3.68
CA GLN A 1086 17.43 19.94 3.83
C GLN A 1086 18.09 20.81 2.74
N LEU A 1087 17.75 20.59 1.47
CA LEU A 1087 18.34 21.29 0.34
C LEU A 1087 17.95 22.78 0.27
N LEU A 1088 16.68 23.10 0.53
CA LEU A 1088 16.16 24.45 0.35
C LEU A 1088 16.33 25.31 1.60
N VAL A 1089 16.27 24.71 2.79
CA VAL A 1089 16.31 25.45 4.05
C VAL A 1089 17.63 25.20 4.77
N GLU A 1090 17.91 23.97 5.22
CA GLU A 1090 19.01 23.69 6.16
C GLU A 1090 20.38 24.09 5.61
N TRP A 1091 20.69 23.70 4.36
CA TRP A 1091 21.95 24.08 3.72
C TRP A 1091 22.04 25.57 3.38
N ASN A 1092 20.90 26.27 3.34
CA ASN A 1092 20.83 27.70 3.02
C ASN A 1092 20.63 28.61 4.26
N GLN A 1093 20.75 28.08 5.49
CA GLN A 1093 20.72 28.86 6.74
C GLN A 1093 22.01 29.67 6.95
N THR A 1094 22.37 30.49 5.96
CA THR A 1094 23.62 31.27 5.91
C THR A 1094 23.47 32.69 6.49
N GLN A 1095 22.36 32.97 7.18
CA GLN A 1095 22.09 34.28 7.75
C GLN A 1095 23.01 34.53 8.96
N THR A 1096 23.87 35.55 8.85
CA THR A 1096 24.73 36.02 9.95
C THR A 1096 24.52 37.52 10.15
N ASP A 1097 24.75 38.00 11.39
CA ASP A 1097 24.69 39.42 11.69
C ASP A 1097 26.00 40.11 11.29
N TYR A 1098 25.89 41.28 10.68
CA TYR A 1098 27.02 42.09 10.23
C TYR A 1098 26.55 43.54 10.09
N PRO A 1099 27.44 44.55 10.14
CA PRO A 1099 27.06 45.96 10.11
C PRO A 1099 26.55 46.38 8.71
N ARG A 1100 25.28 46.07 8.41
CA ARG A 1100 24.60 46.31 7.12
C ARG A 1100 24.58 47.77 6.67
N ASN A 1101 24.65 48.69 7.63
CA ASN A 1101 24.55 50.12 7.38
C ASN A 1101 25.91 50.82 7.21
N ALA A 1102 27.02 50.08 7.27
CA ALA A 1102 28.37 50.65 7.18
C ALA A 1102 29.03 50.39 5.82
N CYS A 1103 29.68 51.42 5.28
CA CYS A 1103 30.59 51.27 4.16
C CYS A 1103 31.94 50.72 4.62
N VAL A 1104 32.67 50.03 3.74
CA VAL A 1104 33.98 49.41 4.07
C VAL A 1104 35.00 50.42 4.58
N HIS A 1105 35.02 51.64 4.05
CA HIS A 1105 35.92 52.69 4.55
C HIS A 1105 35.57 53.15 5.98
N GLN A 1106 34.29 53.11 6.38
CA GLN A 1106 33.85 53.44 7.74
C GLN A 1106 34.24 52.33 8.73
N LEU A 1107 34.20 51.06 8.30
CA LEU A 1107 34.72 49.94 9.11
C LEU A 1107 36.23 50.09 9.33
N PHE A 1108 36.97 50.48 8.28
CA PHE A 1108 38.39 50.81 8.39
C PHE A 1108 38.62 51.97 9.37
N GLU A 1109 37.87 53.07 9.27
CA GLU A 1109 37.98 54.21 10.19
C GLU A 1109 37.68 53.83 11.64
N THR A 1110 36.69 52.96 11.86
CA THR A 1110 36.38 52.41 13.18
C THR A 1110 37.56 51.61 13.72
N GLN A 1111 38.26 50.84 12.88
CA GLN A 1111 39.48 50.14 13.27
C GLN A 1111 40.64 51.10 13.59
N VAL A 1112 40.79 52.19 12.81
CA VAL A 1112 41.79 53.22 13.08
C VAL A 1112 41.60 53.86 14.44
N GLN A 1113 40.35 54.11 14.85
CA GLN A 1113 40.05 54.63 16.18
C GLN A 1113 40.38 53.63 17.31
N LYS A 1114 40.21 52.33 17.06
CA LYS A 1114 40.48 51.27 18.05
C LYS A 1114 41.98 51.04 18.26
N THR A 1115 42.77 51.00 17.18
CA THR A 1115 44.20 50.64 17.25
C THR A 1115 45.07 51.53 16.33
N PRO A 1116 45.20 52.83 16.63
CA PRO A 1116 45.82 53.81 15.72
C PRO A 1116 47.31 53.54 15.44
N ASP A 1117 48.05 53.09 16.45
CA ASP A 1117 49.51 52.91 16.38
C ASP A 1117 49.94 51.53 15.87
N ALA A 1118 48.99 50.60 15.69
CA ALA A 1118 49.28 49.29 15.12
C ALA A 1118 49.65 49.40 13.64
N VAL A 1119 50.61 48.59 13.18
CA VAL A 1119 51.00 48.52 11.76
C VAL A 1119 49.83 47.97 10.94
N ALA A 1120 49.34 48.77 9.99
CA ALA A 1120 48.22 48.41 9.10
C ALA A 1120 48.70 47.90 7.74
N LEU A 1121 49.82 48.44 7.24
CA LEU A 1121 50.35 48.14 5.92
C LEU A 1121 51.87 48.11 5.94
N ARG A 1122 52.46 47.09 5.32
CA ARG A 1122 53.92 46.94 5.17
C ARG A 1122 54.27 46.60 3.74
N PHE A 1123 55.27 47.30 3.19
CA PHE A 1123 55.83 47.03 1.87
C PHE A 1123 57.35 47.16 1.95
N ALA A 1124 58.05 46.03 1.76
CA ALA A 1124 59.48 45.91 2.04
C ALA A 1124 59.82 46.43 3.46
N GLU A 1125 60.77 47.36 3.56
CA GLU A 1125 61.22 47.97 4.83
C GLU A 1125 60.33 49.13 5.31
N GLN A 1126 59.32 49.53 4.53
CA GLN A 1126 58.41 50.60 4.90
C GLN A 1126 57.15 50.05 5.56
N ALA A 1127 56.67 50.73 6.62
CA ALA A 1127 55.45 50.38 7.32
C ALA A 1127 54.63 51.64 7.64
N LEU A 1128 53.31 51.54 7.51
CA LEU A 1128 52.36 52.56 7.92
C LEU A 1128 51.47 52.01 9.03
N THR A 1129 51.30 52.79 10.10
CA THR A 1129 50.29 52.50 11.11
C THR A 1129 48.88 52.76 10.57
N TYR A 1130 47.84 52.26 11.24
CA TYR A 1130 46.45 52.57 10.90
C TYR A 1130 46.20 54.07 10.83
N HIS A 1131 46.73 54.83 11.81
CA HIS A 1131 46.63 56.28 11.83
C HIS A 1131 47.32 56.94 10.62
N GLN A 1132 48.55 56.55 10.30
CA GLN A 1132 49.31 57.11 9.17
C GLN A 1132 48.67 56.78 7.82
N LEU A 1133 48.20 55.53 7.65
CA LEU A 1133 47.49 55.09 6.45
C LEU A 1133 46.20 55.88 6.26
N ASN A 1134 45.43 56.06 7.34
CA ASN A 1134 44.17 56.81 7.30
C ASN A 1134 44.39 58.29 6.97
N GLN A 1135 45.40 58.94 7.57
CA GLN A 1135 45.74 60.33 7.25
C GLN A 1135 46.09 60.50 5.77
N LYS A 1136 46.97 59.66 5.23
CA LYS A 1136 47.34 59.70 3.80
C LYS A 1136 46.14 59.44 2.88
N ALA A 1137 45.28 58.49 3.22
CA ALA A 1137 44.06 58.21 2.48
C ALA A 1137 43.05 59.38 2.55
N ASN A 1138 42.92 60.04 3.70
CA ASN A 1138 42.07 61.23 3.85
C ASN A 1138 42.57 62.40 2.99
N GLN A 1139 43.88 62.68 3.00
CA GLN A 1139 44.48 63.73 2.17
C GLN A 1139 44.18 63.51 0.69
N LEU A 1140 44.40 62.29 0.20
CA LEU A 1140 44.07 61.94 -1.18
C LEU A 1140 42.56 61.99 -1.45
N ALA A 1141 41.71 61.56 -0.51
CA ALA A 1141 40.26 61.63 -0.67
C ALA A 1141 39.73 63.07 -0.78
N HIS A 1142 40.21 64.00 0.05
CA HIS A 1142 39.87 65.42 -0.05
C HIS A 1142 40.33 66.03 -1.38
N TYR A 1143 41.49 65.62 -1.88
CA TYR A 1143 41.95 66.03 -3.20
C TYR A 1143 41.06 65.48 -4.32
N LEU A 1144 40.69 64.19 -4.24
CA LEU A 1144 39.78 63.56 -5.21
C LEU A 1144 38.39 64.20 -5.23
N LEU A 1145 37.86 64.60 -4.07
CA LEU A 1145 36.62 65.39 -4.00
C LEU A 1145 36.73 66.71 -4.77
N SER A 1146 37.87 67.40 -4.68
CA SER A 1146 38.09 68.66 -5.41
C SER A 1146 38.11 68.49 -6.93
N LEU A 1147 38.37 67.26 -7.40
CA LEU A 1147 38.34 66.87 -8.82
C LEU A 1147 36.97 66.31 -9.25
N GLY A 1148 35.98 66.32 -8.36
CA GLY A 1148 34.62 65.88 -8.66
C GLY A 1148 34.34 64.40 -8.42
N VAL A 1149 35.23 63.67 -7.72
CA VAL A 1149 34.87 62.33 -7.22
C VAL A 1149 33.73 62.45 -6.23
N GLY A 1150 32.71 61.61 -6.38
CA GLY A 1150 31.56 61.51 -5.50
C GLY A 1150 30.95 60.13 -5.60
N ARG A 1151 29.70 59.98 -5.14
CA ARG A 1151 28.94 58.72 -5.17
C ARG A 1151 28.97 58.07 -6.56
N ASP A 1152 29.34 56.81 -6.61
CA ASP A 1152 29.39 55.95 -7.81
C ASP A 1152 30.31 56.43 -8.94
N VAL A 1153 31.11 57.49 -8.71
CA VAL A 1153 32.04 58.01 -9.72
C VAL A 1153 33.19 57.01 -9.90
N PRO A 1154 33.40 56.44 -11.10
CA PRO A 1154 34.46 55.46 -11.35
C PRO A 1154 35.83 56.14 -11.43
N VAL A 1155 36.77 55.69 -10.60
CA VAL A 1155 38.15 56.17 -10.59
C VAL A 1155 39.08 55.04 -11.03
N GLY A 1156 39.79 55.23 -12.13
CA GLY A 1156 40.75 54.27 -12.63
C GLY A 1156 41.97 54.20 -11.73
N ILE A 1157 42.42 52.99 -11.40
CA ILE A 1157 43.66 52.77 -10.64
C ILE A 1157 44.59 51.88 -11.47
N CYS A 1158 45.64 52.48 -12.00
CA CYS A 1158 46.69 51.83 -12.79
C CYS A 1158 48.03 52.01 -12.07
N LEU A 1159 48.23 51.23 -11.01
CA LEU A 1159 49.38 51.27 -10.12
C LEU A 1159 49.97 49.87 -9.98
N GLU A 1160 51.28 49.79 -9.79
CA GLU A 1160 51.92 48.56 -9.30
C GLU A 1160 51.68 48.40 -7.79
N ARG A 1161 51.92 47.18 -7.27
CA ARG A 1161 51.76 46.88 -5.84
C ARG A 1161 52.71 47.75 -5.01
N SER A 1162 52.14 48.65 -4.22
CA SER A 1162 52.82 49.70 -3.47
C SER A 1162 51.99 50.14 -2.26
N LEU A 1163 52.55 50.97 -1.37
CA LEU A 1163 51.78 51.59 -0.28
C LEU A 1163 50.69 52.52 -0.87
N GLU A 1164 51.05 53.24 -1.92
CA GLU A 1164 50.24 54.19 -2.66
C GLU A 1164 49.00 53.53 -3.27
N MET A 1165 49.09 52.28 -3.74
CA MET A 1165 47.94 51.53 -4.24
C MET A 1165 46.87 51.37 -3.16
N VAL A 1166 47.23 50.97 -1.94
CA VAL A 1166 46.26 50.78 -0.85
C VAL A 1166 45.71 52.12 -0.36
N ILE A 1167 46.57 53.14 -0.29
CA ILE A 1167 46.15 54.52 0.01
C ILE A 1167 45.11 54.99 -1.01
N ALA A 1168 45.34 54.76 -2.30
CA ALA A 1168 44.45 55.13 -3.39
C ALA A 1168 43.10 54.41 -3.30
N LEU A 1169 43.10 53.10 -3.08
CA LEU A 1169 41.87 52.33 -2.90
C LEU A 1169 41.03 52.91 -1.75
N LEU A 1170 41.63 53.11 -0.58
CA LEU A 1170 40.92 53.69 0.58
C LEU A 1170 40.45 55.13 0.32
N ALA A 1171 41.26 55.94 -0.35
CA ALA A 1171 40.94 57.32 -0.66
C ALA A 1171 39.75 57.44 -1.63
N ILE A 1172 39.70 56.60 -2.67
CA ILE A 1172 38.59 56.54 -3.62
C ILE A 1172 37.29 56.21 -2.86
N LEU A 1173 37.31 55.17 -2.02
CA LEU A 1173 36.15 54.77 -1.22
C LEU A 1173 35.71 55.88 -0.25
N LYS A 1174 36.65 56.59 0.38
CA LYS A 1174 36.39 57.73 1.29
C LYS A 1174 35.82 58.95 0.57
N ALA A 1175 36.24 59.20 -0.67
CA ALA A 1175 35.65 60.22 -1.53
C ALA A 1175 34.26 59.83 -2.05
N GLY A 1176 33.85 58.56 -1.89
CA GLY A 1176 32.57 58.01 -2.33
C GLY A 1176 32.58 57.42 -3.74
N GLY A 1177 33.73 57.41 -4.41
CA GLY A 1177 33.89 56.82 -5.74
C GLY A 1177 34.10 55.32 -5.70
N ALA A 1178 34.07 54.71 -6.88
CA ALA A 1178 34.31 53.29 -7.10
C ALA A 1178 35.61 53.07 -7.84
N TYR A 1179 36.53 52.27 -7.30
CA TYR A 1179 37.80 52.04 -8.01
C TYR A 1179 37.64 51.05 -9.16
N VAL A 1180 38.31 51.33 -10.28
CA VAL A 1180 38.37 50.48 -11.47
C VAL A 1180 39.81 50.02 -11.66
N PRO A 1181 40.19 48.80 -11.26
CA PRO A 1181 41.57 48.34 -11.37
C PRO A 1181 41.96 48.07 -12.82
N LEU A 1182 43.11 48.63 -13.20
CA LEU A 1182 43.68 48.59 -14.54
C LEU A 1182 45.09 48.00 -14.44
N ASP A 1183 45.23 46.72 -14.78
CA ASP A 1183 46.53 46.04 -14.76
C ASP A 1183 47.44 46.63 -15.86
N PRO A 1184 48.60 47.22 -15.52
CA PRO A 1184 49.52 47.80 -16.51
C PRO A 1184 50.05 46.77 -17.53
N GLY A 1185 50.02 45.48 -17.19
CA GLY A 1185 50.41 44.39 -18.10
C GLY A 1185 49.37 44.05 -19.16
N TYR A 1186 48.15 44.59 -19.07
CA TYR A 1186 47.13 44.34 -20.09
C TYR A 1186 47.41 45.09 -21.40
N PRO A 1187 47.00 44.54 -22.55
CA PRO A 1187 47.12 45.24 -23.82
C PRO A 1187 46.40 46.60 -23.78
N GLN A 1188 47.00 47.63 -24.35
CA GLN A 1188 46.47 48.99 -24.36
C GLN A 1188 45.02 49.06 -24.86
N LYS A 1189 44.67 48.28 -25.90
CA LYS A 1189 43.29 48.20 -26.42
C LYS A 1189 42.28 47.73 -25.35
N ARG A 1190 42.67 46.79 -24.48
CA ARG A 1190 41.83 46.30 -23.39
C ARG A 1190 41.66 47.37 -22.32
N LEU A 1191 42.73 48.04 -21.93
CA LEU A 1191 42.69 49.11 -20.94
C LEU A 1191 41.89 50.32 -21.42
N ALA A 1192 42.08 50.75 -22.68
CA ALA A 1192 41.27 51.81 -23.29
C ALA A 1192 39.79 51.42 -23.37
N TYR A 1193 39.48 50.16 -23.69
CA TYR A 1193 38.12 49.65 -23.66
C TYR A 1193 37.51 49.70 -22.26
N MET A 1194 38.24 49.26 -21.23
CA MET A 1194 37.78 49.31 -19.83
C MET A 1194 37.55 50.74 -19.37
N MET A 1195 38.50 51.64 -19.61
CA MET A 1195 38.38 53.08 -19.32
C MET A 1195 37.14 53.69 -19.97
N LYS A 1196 36.93 53.42 -21.25
CA LYS A 1196 35.78 53.93 -22.01
C LYS A 1196 34.45 53.38 -21.49
N THR A 1197 34.38 52.08 -21.23
CA THR A 1197 33.12 51.42 -20.83
C THR A 1197 32.75 51.71 -19.37
N ALA A 1198 33.73 51.90 -18.49
CA ALA A 1198 33.51 52.36 -17.12
C ALA A 1198 33.42 53.89 -17.00
N GLN A 1199 33.56 54.64 -18.10
CA GLN A 1199 33.50 56.11 -18.11
C GLN A 1199 34.46 56.77 -17.11
N VAL A 1200 35.69 56.24 -17.04
CA VAL A 1200 36.70 56.75 -16.11
C VAL A 1200 37.21 58.12 -16.57
N SER A 1201 36.89 59.16 -15.81
CA SER A 1201 37.39 60.54 -16.02
C SER A 1201 38.66 60.84 -15.22
N ILE A 1202 38.91 60.10 -14.14
CA ILE A 1202 40.05 60.30 -13.23
C ILE A 1202 40.88 59.01 -13.16
N LEU A 1203 42.18 59.12 -13.44
CA LEU A 1203 43.13 58.01 -13.42
C LEU A 1203 44.22 58.26 -12.39
N LEU A 1204 44.37 57.34 -11.43
CA LEU A 1204 45.48 57.29 -10.49
C LEU A 1204 46.57 56.34 -11.03
N THR A 1205 47.79 56.84 -11.17
CA THR A 1205 48.93 56.09 -11.68
C THR A 1205 50.25 56.54 -11.03
N GLN A 1206 51.38 56.05 -11.54
CA GLN A 1206 52.73 56.41 -11.13
C GLN A 1206 53.54 56.85 -12.36
N GLU A 1207 54.54 57.72 -12.19
CA GLU A 1207 55.20 58.42 -13.30
C GLU A 1207 55.81 57.46 -14.34
N CYS A 1208 56.37 56.33 -13.89
CA CYS A 1208 56.97 55.34 -14.79
C CYS A 1208 55.96 54.62 -15.70
N LEU A 1209 54.67 54.58 -15.35
CA LEU A 1209 53.64 53.88 -16.11
C LEU A 1209 52.99 54.76 -17.19
N ILE A 1210 53.13 56.09 -17.12
CA ILE A 1210 52.48 57.01 -18.08
C ILE A 1210 52.90 56.68 -19.51
N SER A 1211 54.21 56.55 -19.76
CA SER A 1211 54.76 56.25 -21.09
C SER A 1211 54.43 54.84 -21.57
N GLN A 1212 54.20 53.91 -20.64
CA GLN A 1212 53.95 52.49 -20.93
C GLN A 1212 52.49 52.24 -21.33
N VAL A 1213 51.54 52.84 -20.61
CA VAL A 1213 50.11 52.51 -20.77
C VAL A 1213 49.38 53.50 -21.68
N GLN A 1214 49.88 54.74 -21.82
CA GLN A 1214 49.33 55.78 -22.71
C GLN A 1214 47.80 55.93 -22.62
N LEU A 1215 47.26 55.91 -21.40
CA LEU A 1215 45.83 56.13 -21.15
C LEU A 1215 45.55 57.63 -21.07
N MET A 1216 44.44 58.05 -21.67
CA MET A 1216 43.94 59.42 -21.57
C MET A 1216 42.72 59.46 -20.65
N ALA A 1217 42.82 60.25 -19.59
CA ALA A 1217 41.73 60.61 -18.68
C ALA A 1217 41.68 62.15 -18.59
N GLU A 1218 40.56 62.72 -18.16
CA GLU A 1218 40.42 64.18 -17.97
C GLU A 1218 41.38 64.67 -16.88
N HIS A 1219 41.56 63.86 -15.83
CA HIS A 1219 42.55 64.08 -14.79
C HIS A 1219 43.41 62.82 -14.59
N THR A 1220 44.71 62.92 -14.84
CA THR A 1220 45.69 61.86 -14.52
C THR A 1220 46.56 62.33 -13.38
N LEU A 1221 46.57 61.58 -12.27
CA LEU A 1221 47.36 61.87 -11.07
C LEU A 1221 48.45 60.82 -10.88
N CYS A 1222 49.68 61.28 -10.73
CA CYS A 1222 50.84 60.44 -10.47
C CYS A 1222 51.17 60.49 -8.98
N LEU A 1223 50.84 59.43 -8.23
CA LEU A 1223 50.90 59.48 -6.76
C LEU A 1223 52.33 59.62 -6.21
N ASP A 1224 53.34 59.18 -6.97
CA ASP A 1224 54.77 59.34 -6.66
C ASP A 1224 55.30 60.76 -6.90
N LYS A 1225 54.67 61.50 -7.83
CA LYS A 1225 55.06 62.87 -8.22
C LYS A 1225 54.22 63.96 -7.56
N ASP A 1226 52.91 63.76 -7.51
CA ASP A 1226 51.92 64.75 -7.09
C ASP A 1226 51.66 64.75 -5.58
N TRP A 1227 52.30 63.83 -4.83
CA TRP A 1227 52.13 63.72 -3.37
C TRP A 1227 52.36 65.03 -2.60
N PRO A 1228 53.36 65.88 -2.93
CA PRO A 1228 53.56 67.15 -2.22
C PRO A 1228 52.36 68.09 -2.30
N THR A 1229 51.57 68.03 -3.38
CA THR A 1229 50.33 68.78 -3.54
C THR A 1229 49.20 68.12 -2.75
N ILE A 1230 49.06 66.79 -2.87
CA ILE A 1230 48.05 66.00 -2.14
C ILE A 1230 48.19 66.18 -0.62
N ALA A 1231 49.42 66.21 -0.11
CA ALA A 1231 49.71 66.33 1.31
C ALA A 1231 49.28 67.67 1.94
N GLN A 1232 48.93 68.68 1.14
CA GLN A 1232 48.43 69.98 1.63
C GLN A 1232 46.94 69.93 2.03
N HIS A 1233 46.21 68.88 1.64
CA HIS A 1233 44.81 68.71 2.00
C HIS A 1233 44.63 68.22 3.44
N LEU A 1234 43.41 68.34 3.96
CA LEU A 1234 43.09 67.99 5.34
C LEU A 1234 43.33 66.49 5.62
N PRO A 1235 43.98 66.12 6.74
CA PRO A 1235 44.21 64.72 7.10
C PRO A 1235 43.03 64.08 7.86
N THR A 1236 41.93 64.82 8.06
CA THR A 1236 40.76 64.39 8.84
C THR A 1236 39.79 63.56 8.00
N ASN A 1237 39.08 62.62 8.65
CA ASN A 1237 38.05 61.80 8.00
C ASN A 1237 36.97 62.68 7.35
N LEU A 1238 36.39 62.16 6.26
CA LEU A 1238 35.34 62.84 5.53
C LEU A 1238 33.97 62.45 6.10
N ASN A 1239 33.11 63.44 6.31
CA ASN A 1239 31.68 63.21 6.54
C ASN A 1239 30.98 63.06 5.18
N GLY A 1240 31.34 62.02 4.43
CA GLY A 1240 30.77 61.71 3.12
C GLY A 1240 29.32 61.23 3.23
N GLN A 1241 28.52 61.42 2.17
CA GLN A 1241 27.14 60.94 2.12
C GLN A 1241 27.01 59.53 1.49
N THR A 1242 28.11 58.78 1.36
CA THR A 1242 28.12 57.44 0.76
C THR A 1242 27.32 56.46 1.63
N THR A 1243 26.49 55.66 1.00
CA THR A 1243 25.69 54.61 1.65
C THR A 1243 26.16 53.22 1.18
N PRO A 1244 25.83 52.14 1.91
CA PRO A 1244 26.25 50.78 1.55
C PRO A 1244 25.79 50.29 0.16
N ASP A 1245 24.76 50.89 -0.42
CA ASP A 1245 24.27 50.57 -1.77
C ASP A 1245 25.13 51.15 -2.89
N HIS A 1246 25.95 52.16 -2.59
CA HIS A 1246 26.85 52.76 -3.57
C HIS A 1246 28.02 51.83 -3.88
N LEU A 1247 28.57 52.01 -5.09
CA LEU A 1247 29.65 51.21 -5.64
C LEU A 1247 30.95 51.39 -4.87
N ALA A 1248 31.54 50.27 -4.45
CA ALA A 1248 32.90 50.23 -3.93
C ALA A 1248 33.92 50.05 -5.06
N TYR A 1249 33.61 49.20 -6.05
CA TYR A 1249 34.50 48.95 -7.18
C TYR A 1249 33.76 48.43 -8.41
N ILE A 1250 34.45 48.50 -9.55
CA ILE A 1250 34.05 47.85 -10.80
C ILE A 1250 35.20 46.96 -11.27
N ILE A 1251 35.02 45.64 -11.20
CA ILE A 1251 36.04 44.66 -11.66
C ILE A 1251 35.59 44.01 -12.96
N TYR A 1252 36.46 43.99 -13.96
CA TYR A 1252 36.15 43.37 -15.25
C TYR A 1252 36.38 41.85 -15.24
N THR A 1253 35.48 41.12 -15.90
CA THR A 1253 35.62 39.67 -16.11
C THR A 1253 36.81 39.31 -17.00
N SER A 1254 37.20 38.03 -17.01
CA SER A 1254 38.30 37.50 -17.83
C SER A 1254 38.09 37.72 -19.34
N GLY A 1255 36.84 37.84 -19.78
CA GLY A 1255 36.48 38.06 -21.19
C GLY A 1255 36.45 36.78 -22.02
N SER A 1256 36.19 35.60 -21.42
CA SER A 1256 36.13 34.30 -22.11
C SER A 1256 35.14 34.24 -23.28
N THR A 1257 34.16 35.15 -23.34
CA THR A 1257 33.17 35.30 -24.42
C THR A 1257 33.54 36.40 -25.43
N GLY A 1258 34.74 36.95 -25.36
CA GLY A 1258 35.30 37.92 -26.30
C GLY A 1258 35.48 39.34 -25.74
N GLN A 1259 34.47 39.88 -25.05
CA GLN A 1259 34.55 41.23 -24.46
C GLN A 1259 34.39 41.18 -22.93
N PRO A 1260 35.34 41.73 -22.15
CA PRO A 1260 35.23 41.74 -20.69
C PRO A 1260 34.11 42.68 -20.23
N LYS A 1261 33.41 42.31 -19.16
CA LYS A 1261 32.26 43.05 -18.61
C LYS A 1261 32.59 43.57 -17.22
N GLY A 1262 32.34 44.84 -16.94
CA GLY A 1262 32.54 45.45 -15.62
C GLY A 1262 31.45 45.01 -14.64
N VAL A 1263 31.82 44.31 -13.57
CA VAL A 1263 30.91 43.93 -12.48
C VAL A 1263 30.98 45.02 -11.42
N ALA A 1264 29.89 45.76 -11.28
CA ALA A 1264 29.74 46.84 -10.31
C ALA A 1264 29.33 46.26 -8.95
N MET A 1265 30.17 46.45 -7.94
CA MET A 1265 29.98 45.86 -6.62
C MET A 1265 29.73 46.94 -5.57
N PRO A 1266 28.59 46.88 -4.85
CA PRO A 1266 28.28 47.85 -3.80
C PRO A 1266 29.07 47.56 -2.52
N HIS A 1267 29.19 48.58 -1.67
CA HIS A 1267 29.84 48.47 -0.37
C HIS A 1267 29.26 47.35 0.52
N GLN A 1268 27.95 47.16 0.52
CA GLN A 1268 27.27 46.13 1.33
C GLN A 1268 27.72 44.70 0.96
N ALA A 1269 27.92 44.42 -0.33
CA ALA A 1269 28.35 43.10 -0.78
C ALA A 1269 29.79 42.79 -0.35
N LEU A 1270 30.64 43.81 -0.24
CA LEU A 1270 32.01 43.67 0.26
C LEU A 1270 32.06 43.53 1.80
N ALA A 1271 31.16 44.20 2.51
CA ALA A 1271 31.08 44.15 3.98
C ALA A 1271 30.67 42.76 4.52
N VAL A 1272 29.76 42.06 3.84
CA VAL A 1272 29.34 40.68 4.20
C VAL A 1272 30.54 39.72 4.32
N ARG A 1273 31.53 39.87 3.43
CA ARG A 1273 32.67 38.95 3.31
C ARG A 1273 33.70 39.08 4.45
N GLN A 1274 33.64 40.14 5.26
CA GLN A 1274 34.58 40.35 6.37
C GLN A 1274 34.22 39.56 7.64
N ASN A 1275 32.96 39.11 7.80
CA ASN A 1275 32.56 38.25 8.93
C ASN A 1275 32.72 36.75 8.66
N SER A 1276 32.86 36.34 7.40
CA SER A 1276 33.00 34.93 7.01
C SER A 1276 34.37 34.30 7.26
N SER A 1277 35.35 35.06 7.79
CA SER A 1277 36.70 34.55 8.10
C SER A 1277 36.93 34.21 9.58
N HIS A 1278 35.88 34.23 10.41
CA HIS A 1278 35.92 33.86 11.84
C HIS A 1278 34.98 32.71 12.23
N THR A 1279 34.41 31.99 11.26
CA THR A 1279 33.63 30.76 11.47
C THR A 1279 34.25 29.59 10.74
#